data_AF-A0A9Q1R0N4-F1
#
_entry.id   AF-A0A9Q1R0N4-F1
#
_cell.length_a   1.000
_cell.length_b   1.000
_cell.length_c   1.000
_cell.angle_alpha   90.00
_cell.angle_beta   90.00
_cell.angle_gamma   90.00
#
_symmetry.space_group_name_H-M   'P 1'
#
loop_
_entity.id
_entity.type
_entity.pdbx_description
1 polymer ?
#
loop_
_entity_poly.entity_id
_entity_poly.type
_entity_poly.pdbx_seq_one_letter_code
_entity_poly.pdbx_strand_id
1 'polypeptide(L)'
;MQQDHRKKNTKEVEFFTEYGEANRYKILEVIGKGSYGVVCAAIDTHTGEKVAIKKITDIFEHTSDAIRILREVKLLRLLRHPDIVDIKRIMLPPSKRDFKDIYVVFELMESDLHHVIKANDDLSHEHHRFFLYQMLRALKYMHTANVYHRDLKPKNILANANCKLKICDLGLARVAFNDTPTTVLWTDYVATRWYRAPELCGSFFSKYTPAIDIWSIGCIFAEVLTGKPLFPGKSVVHQLDLMTDLLGTPAADTISGVRNEKARKYLTSMRKKNPVPLTEKFPNADPLVLRLLLRLLEFDPKDRPTAEEALSDPYFKGLAKIEREPSCRPISNLEFEFERRRVTKEDIKELIFREILEYHPQLQKDYMSENDGTNFLYPSASGQFRRQFAYLEENNGKSEPVIPLGRKHVSLPRSAVNSSTIPPKARQNIPVFDHTQVTEKAATDRVAEKISGTIQNISRPPHRVHAAKPGRVVGPIFPYDGRVLPHGISPHYMFRMNPGSREKCGTEAKDTTQVRPVPAQCNLSVEMYTNPYYQTQEKVAQLGGPIGIDAKLLQAQAQFGAVGAAAVAVAAHREVGTVHWGWILIGIFNQSCNKMSTYSPKNILITGAAGFIACHVANRLVRSYPDYKIVVLDKLDYCSNLKNLIPSQSSPNFKFVKGDIASADLVNYLLITESIDTIMHFAAQTHVDNSFGNSFEFTKNNIYGTHVLLEACKVTGQIRRFIHVSTDEVYGETDEDAVVGNHEASQLLPTNPYSATKAGAEMLVMAYGRSYGLPVITTRGNNVYGPNQFPEKLIPKFILLAMKGKPLPIHGDGGNVRSYLYCEDVAEAFEVVLHKGEVGHVYNIGTTKERRVIDVAKDVCKLFNIDPEKHIQFVENRPFNDQRYFLDDQKLKILGWDERTMWEEGLKKTIEWYTNNPDWWGDVSGALLPHPRMLMMPGGIERNLDGAEKYDSGSTKFSGKSNETQTVAPASKTSNVPQKSPYKFLIYGRTGWIGGLLGKLCEKQRIPYEYGKGRLEDRSKLLADINAVKPTHVFNAAGVTGRPNVDWCESHKPETIRTNVAGTLNLADVCREHGLLMMNFATGCIFEYDAKHPEGSGIGFKEEDTPNFAGSFYSKTKAMVEELLKNYDNVCTLRVRMPISGDLSNPRNFITKISRYNKVVNIPNSMTILDELLPISIEMAKRNLTGIWNFTNPGVVSHNEILEMYKKYIDPAFTWANFTLEEQAKVIVAARSNNEMDASKLKKEFPELLPIKESLIKYVFEPNKKTSA
;
A
#
# COMPACT_ATOMS: atom_id res chain seq x y z
N MET A 1 -60.20 34.91 -2.58
CA MET A 1 -58.84 34.33 -2.76
C MET A 1 -58.52 33.63 -1.44
N GLN A 2 -58.87 32.36 -1.19
CA GLN A 2 -58.89 31.15 -2.03
C GLN A 2 -57.53 30.75 -2.59
N GLN A 3 -57.24 29.44 -2.49
CA GLN A 3 -56.02 28.71 -2.87
C GLN A 3 -54.73 29.06 -2.09
N ASP A 4 -54.56 28.45 -0.91
CA ASP A 4 -53.27 27.78 -0.57
C ASP A 4 -53.33 26.76 0.61
N HIS A 5 -54.46 26.63 1.32
CA HIS A 5 -54.59 25.70 2.45
C HIS A 5 -54.71 24.20 2.10
N ARG A 6 -54.23 23.74 0.93
CA ARG A 6 -54.25 22.32 0.51
C ARG A 6 -52.86 21.79 0.08
N LYS A 7 -51.94 21.66 1.05
CA LYS A 7 -50.76 20.77 0.94
C LYS A 7 -50.06 20.36 2.26
N LYS A 8 -50.63 20.66 3.43
CA LYS A 8 -50.21 20.03 4.70
C LYS A 8 -50.82 18.62 4.78
N ASN A 9 -50.01 17.58 4.55
CA ASN A 9 -50.04 16.25 5.23
C ASN A 9 -49.19 15.14 4.57
N THR A 10 -48.55 15.34 3.42
CA THR A 10 -47.87 14.25 2.67
C THR A 10 -46.40 14.53 2.36
N LYS A 11 -45.53 14.50 3.38
CA LYS A 11 -44.05 14.39 3.28
C LYS A 11 -43.39 13.69 4.48
N GLU A 12 -44.07 12.71 5.08
CA GLU A 12 -43.35 11.60 5.74
C GLU A 12 -43.03 10.51 4.69
N VAL A 13 -42.04 9.65 5.00
CA VAL A 13 -41.60 8.46 4.22
C VAL A 13 -40.81 8.74 2.92
N GLU A 14 -39.61 8.16 2.83
CA GLU A 14 -39.02 7.37 1.71
C GLU A 14 -37.48 7.37 1.81
N PHE A 15 -36.89 6.28 2.33
CA PHE A 15 -35.47 6.19 2.73
C PHE A 15 -34.55 5.38 1.77
N PHE A 16 -35.02 4.90 0.62
CA PHE A 16 -34.20 4.00 -0.22
C PHE A 16 -34.38 4.25 -1.72
N THR A 17 -33.53 3.62 -2.52
CA THR A 17 -33.79 3.31 -3.93
C THR A 17 -33.44 1.84 -4.21
N GLU A 18 -34.25 1.20 -5.05
CA GLU A 18 -33.98 -0.08 -5.74
C GLU A 18 -33.96 -1.39 -4.94
N TYR A 19 -33.98 -1.40 -3.60
CA TYR A 19 -34.29 -2.63 -2.83
C TYR A 19 -35.78 -2.67 -2.49
N GLY A 20 -36.52 -3.66 -3.00
CA GLY A 20 -38.00 -3.70 -3.03
C GLY A 20 -38.70 -3.69 -1.67
N GLU A 21 -37.97 -3.92 -0.58
CA GLU A 21 -38.48 -3.93 0.80
C GLU A 21 -38.23 -2.61 1.57
N ALA A 22 -37.73 -1.58 0.87
CA ALA A 22 -37.43 -0.24 1.38
C ALA A 22 -38.33 0.26 2.52
N ASN A 23 -39.65 0.28 2.31
CA ASN A 23 -40.60 0.93 3.21
C ASN A 23 -40.79 0.20 4.55
N ARG A 24 -40.17 -0.97 4.73
CA ARG A 24 -40.13 -1.72 5.99
C ARG A 24 -39.21 -1.12 7.06
N TYR A 25 -38.25 -0.24 6.73
CA TYR A 25 -37.27 0.22 7.74
C TYR A 25 -37.18 1.75 7.86
N LYS A 26 -37.57 2.28 9.02
CA LYS A 26 -37.41 3.69 9.40
C LYS A 26 -36.08 3.88 10.13
N ILE A 27 -35.08 4.42 9.43
CA ILE A 27 -33.73 4.62 10.01
C ILE A 27 -33.71 5.78 11.02
N LEU A 28 -32.88 5.63 12.05
CA LEU A 28 -32.72 6.55 13.17
C LEU A 28 -31.37 7.30 13.06
N GLU A 29 -30.26 6.58 13.09
CA GLU A 29 -28.91 7.16 13.16
C GLU A 29 -27.83 6.20 12.61
N VAL A 30 -26.63 6.71 12.37
CA VAL A 30 -25.46 5.92 11.94
C VAL A 30 -24.65 5.50 13.17
N ILE A 31 -24.71 4.22 13.52
CA ILE A 31 -24.03 3.67 14.72
C ILE A 31 -22.59 3.18 14.43
N GLY A 32 -22.23 2.96 13.16
CA GLY A 32 -20.87 2.53 12.82
C GLY A 32 -20.47 2.75 11.36
N LYS A 33 -19.17 2.91 11.12
CA LYS A 33 -18.54 2.88 9.78
C LYS A 33 -17.29 2.02 9.84
N GLY A 34 -17.16 1.06 8.94
CA GLY A 34 -16.04 0.11 8.88
C GLY A 34 -15.43 0.02 7.48
N SER A 35 -14.43 -0.84 7.31
CA SER A 35 -13.66 -1.01 6.05
C SER A 35 -14.53 -1.30 4.84
N TYR A 36 -15.66 -1.97 5.07
CA TYR A 36 -16.53 -2.53 4.03
C TYR A 36 -17.90 -1.85 3.93
N GLY A 37 -18.18 -0.81 4.72
CA GLY A 37 -19.49 -0.14 4.67
C GLY A 37 -19.94 0.55 5.95
N VAL A 38 -21.26 0.74 6.07
CA VAL A 38 -21.92 1.58 7.08
C VAL A 38 -23.00 0.77 7.81
N VAL A 39 -23.10 0.97 9.12
CA VAL A 39 -24.13 0.37 9.98
C VAL A 39 -25.01 1.47 10.56
N CYS A 40 -26.32 1.34 10.37
CA CYS A 40 -27.32 2.28 10.87
C CYS A 40 -28.30 1.58 11.82
N ALA A 41 -28.73 2.27 12.89
CA ALA A 41 -29.88 1.84 13.68
C ALA A 41 -31.18 2.20 12.97
N ALA A 42 -32.17 1.32 13.00
CA ALA A 42 -33.47 1.50 12.38
C ALA A 42 -34.60 0.87 13.21
N ILE A 43 -35.84 1.19 12.87
CA ILE A 43 -37.04 0.52 13.34
C ILE A 43 -37.64 -0.25 12.16
N ASP A 44 -37.90 -1.55 12.35
CA ASP A 44 -38.73 -2.34 11.45
C ASP A 44 -40.19 -1.90 11.63
N THR A 45 -40.80 -1.36 10.58
CA THR A 45 -42.18 -0.82 10.60
C THR A 45 -43.24 -1.92 10.61
N HIS A 46 -42.88 -3.18 10.35
CA HIS A 46 -43.80 -4.32 10.41
C HIS A 46 -43.81 -4.97 11.81
N THR A 47 -42.67 -5.00 12.52
CA THR A 47 -42.57 -5.62 13.86
C THR A 47 -42.51 -4.61 15.01
N GLY A 48 -42.16 -3.36 14.72
CA GLY A 48 -41.86 -2.32 15.73
C GLY A 48 -40.48 -2.46 16.38
N GLU A 49 -39.70 -3.49 16.04
CA GLU A 49 -38.41 -3.77 16.67
C GLU A 49 -37.31 -2.82 16.19
N LYS A 50 -36.34 -2.54 17.08
CA LYS A 50 -35.11 -1.85 16.70
C LYS A 50 -34.08 -2.83 16.12
N VAL A 51 -33.55 -2.52 14.95
CA VAL A 51 -32.61 -3.36 14.18
C VAL A 51 -31.37 -2.57 13.78
N ALA A 52 -30.27 -3.26 13.45
CA ALA A 52 -29.07 -2.68 12.89
C ALA A 52 -28.91 -3.11 11.41
N ILE A 53 -28.83 -2.16 10.48
CA ILE A 53 -28.71 -2.42 9.05
C ILE A 53 -27.27 -2.13 8.60
N LYS A 54 -26.53 -3.18 8.24
CA LYS A 54 -25.19 -3.12 7.66
C LYS A 54 -25.32 -3.06 6.14
N LYS A 55 -25.12 -1.88 5.55
CA LYS A 55 -24.90 -1.77 4.10
C LYS A 55 -23.44 -2.06 3.80
N ILE A 56 -23.19 -2.99 2.88
CA ILE A 56 -21.89 -3.25 2.26
C ILE A 56 -22.00 -2.87 0.79
N THR A 57 -21.08 -2.07 0.27
CA THR A 57 -21.10 -1.54 -1.11
C THR A 57 -20.21 -2.33 -2.05
N ASP A 58 -20.60 -2.38 -3.34
CA ASP A 58 -19.75 -2.82 -4.47
C ASP A 58 -19.06 -4.18 -4.25
N ILE A 59 -19.80 -5.13 -3.66
CA ILE A 59 -19.28 -6.39 -3.07
C ILE A 59 -18.65 -7.36 -4.08
N PHE A 60 -18.71 -7.04 -5.36
CA PHE A 60 -18.19 -7.82 -6.48
C PHE A 60 -17.01 -7.16 -7.19
N GLU A 61 -16.40 -6.11 -6.65
CA GLU A 61 -15.11 -5.59 -7.13
C GLU A 61 -13.95 -6.52 -6.80
N HIS A 62 -13.99 -7.21 -5.65
CA HIS A 62 -12.92 -8.09 -5.17
C HIS A 62 -13.48 -9.46 -4.77
N THR A 63 -13.07 -10.51 -5.50
CA THR A 63 -13.46 -11.92 -5.29
C THR A 63 -13.22 -12.39 -3.85
N SER A 64 -12.13 -11.94 -3.23
CA SER A 64 -11.75 -12.23 -1.84
C SER A 64 -12.75 -11.69 -0.81
N ASP A 65 -13.23 -10.46 -1.01
CA ASP A 65 -14.18 -9.81 -0.11
C ASP A 65 -15.61 -10.31 -0.35
N ALA A 66 -15.97 -10.62 -1.60
CA ALA A 66 -17.21 -11.34 -1.92
C ALA A 66 -17.28 -12.69 -1.18
N ILE A 67 -16.18 -13.45 -1.19
CA ILE A 67 -16.02 -14.70 -0.42
C ILE A 67 -16.04 -14.45 1.11
N ARG A 68 -15.50 -13.32 1.60
CA ARG A 68 -15.61 -12.92 3.03
C ARG A 68 -17.08 -12.69 3.43
N ILE A 69 -17.84 -12.00 2.60
CA ILE A 69 -19.24 -11.64 2.86
C ILE A 69 -20.15 -12.88 2.81
N LEU A 70 -19.98 -13.73 1.78
CA LEU A 70 -20.69 -15.01 1.68
C LEU A 70 -20.46 -15.88 2.92
N ARG A 71 -19.21 -15.97 3.39
CA ARG A 71 -18.86 -16.71 4.61
C ARG A 71 -19.49 -16.09 5.87
N GLU A 72 -19.40 -14.77 6.03
CA GLU A 72 -19.97 -14.08 7.19
C GLU A 72 -21.47 -14.36 7.32
N VAL A 73 -22.22 -14.16 6.24
CA VAL A 73 -23.66 -14.44 6.19
C VAL A 73 -23.96 -15.92 6.46
N LYS A 74 -23.24 -16.83 5.79
CA LYS A 74 -23.53 -18.26 5.86
C LYS A 74 -23.22 -18.88 7.21
N LEU A 75 -22.11 -18.50 7.84
CA LEU A 75 -21.81 -18.92 9.20
C LEU A 75 -22.84 -18.37 10.19
N LEU A 76 -23.34 -17.14 10.01
CA LEU A 76 -24.37 -16.57 10.88
C LEU A 76 -25.77 -17.16 10.64
N ARG A 77 -26.08 -17.68 9.43
CA ARG A 77 -27.29 -18.50 9.22
C ARG A 77 -27.25 -19.78 10.05
N LEU A 78 -26.10 -20.46 10.05
CA LEU A 78 -25.89 -21.77 10.67
C LEU A 78 -25.66 -21.69 12.19
N LEU A 79 -24.97 -20.66 12.68
CA LEU A 79 -24.56 -20.53 14.09
C LEU A 79 -25.54 -19.71 14.95
N ARG A 80 -26.80 -20.16 15.03
CA ARG A 80 -27.82 -19.51 15.89
C ARG A 80 -27.55 -19.79 17.38
N HIS A 81 -27.09 -18.78 18.12
CA HIS A 81 -26.78 -18.87 19.55
C HIS A 81 -27.07 -17.53 20.27
N PRO A 82 -27.55 -17.51 21.53
CA PRO A 82 -27.85 -16.26 22.25
C PRO A 82 -26.69 -15.26 22.33
N ASP A 83 -25.44 -15.73 22.36
CA ASP A 83 -24.23 -14.90 22.47
C ASP A 83 -23.48 -14.72 21.13
N ILE A 84 -24.14 -15.01 20.01
CA ILE A 84 -23.68 -14.68 18.64
C ILE A 84 -24.71 -13.70 18.06
N VAL A 85 -24.29 -12.78 17.18
CA VAL A 85 -25.21 -11.82 16.55
C VAL A 85 -26.13 -12.51 15.54
N ASP A 86 -27.42 -12.18 15.57
CA ASP A 86 -28.46 -12.85 14.79
C ASP A 86 -28.85 -12.02 13.55
N ILE A 87 -28.73 -12.60 12.35
CA ILE A 87 -29.26 -12.00 11.12
C ILE A 87 -30.77 -12.26 11.08
N LYS A 88 -31.55 -11.17 11.14
CA LYS A 88 -33.02 -11.16 11.07
C LYS A 88 -33.52 -11.24 9.63
N ARG A 89 -32.86 -10.56 8.69
CA ARG A 89 -33.21 -10.53 7.26
C ARG A 89 -32.02 -10.07 6.42
N ILE A 90 -32.05 -10.35 5.13
CA ILE A 90 -31.19 -9.69 4.14
C ILE A 90 -32.11 -9.15 3.06
N MET A 91 -31.96 -7.88 2.66
CA MET A 91 -32.88 -7.26 1.70
C MET A 91 -32.64 -7.81 0.29
N LEU A 92 -33.71 -8.06 -0.46
CA LEU A 92 -33.66 -8.61 -1.82
C LEU A 92 -33.18 -7.56 -2.85
N PRO A 93 -32.22 -7.90 -3.73
CA PRO A 93 -31.72 -6.98 -4.75
C PRO A 93 -32.77 -6.63 -5.81
N PRO A 94 -32.64 -5.46 -6.47
CA PRO A 94 -33.53 -5.01 -7.56
C PRO A 94 -33.67 -6.01 -8.70
N SER A 95 -32.56 -6.67 -9.03
CA SER A 95 -32.45 -7.68 -10.09
C SER A 95 -31.13 -8.42 -9.91
N LYS A 96 -30.98 -9.61 -10.53
CA LYS A 96 -29.65 -10.25 -10.65
C LYS A 96 -28.65 -9.40 -11.43
N ARG A 97 -29.10 -8.55 -12.36
CA ARG A 97 -28.20 -7.68 -13.15
C ARG A 97 -27.55 -6.63 -12.24
N ASP A 98 -28.38 -5.92 -11.48
CA ASP A 98 -28.01 -4.67 -10.79
C ASP A 98 -27.58 -4.87 -9.34
N PHE A 99 -27.67 -6.11 -8.83
CA PHE A 99 -27.08 -6.53 -7.56
C PHE A 99 -25.57 -6.20 -7.49
N LYS A 100 -25.23 -5.19 -6.68
CA LYS A 100 -23.87 -4.67 -6.41
C LYS A 100 -23.60 -4.49 -4.92
N ASP A 101 -24.56 -3.94 -4.20
CA ASP A 101 -24.54 -3.77 -2.74
C ASP A 101 -25.24 -4.95 -2.05
N ILE A 102 -25.07 -5.12 -0.74
CA ILE A 102 -25.92 -5.99 0.09
C ILE A 102 -26.29 -5.27 1.40
N TYR A 103 -27.51 -5.51 1.87
CA TYR A 103 -28.07 -4.90 3.09
C TYR A 103 -28.47 -6.00 4.06
N VAL A 104 -27.64 -6.24 5.08
CA VAL A 104 -27.85 -7.28 6.09
C VAL A 104 -28.46 -6.64 7.34
N VAL A 105 -29.60 -7.18 7.80
CA VAL A 105 -30.37 -6.69 8.94
C VAL A 105 -30.11 -7.60 10.14
N PHE A 106 -29.47 -7.05 11.15
CA PHE A 106 -29.14 -7.68 12.43
C PHE A 106 -30.07 -7.17 13.54
N GLU A 107 -30.10 -7.86 14.69
CA GLU A 107 -30.58 -7.25 15.93
C GLU A 107 -29.75 -6.01 16.32
N LEU A 108 -30.38 -5.00 16.93
CA LEU A 108 -29.65 -3.84 17.42
C LEU A 108 -28.95 -4.14 18.75
N MET A 109 -27.65 -3.85 18.81
CA MET A 109 -26.88 -3.75 20.05
C MET A 109 -26.42 -2.30 20.23
N GLU A 110 -26.39 -1.83 21.48
CA GLU A 110 -26.23 -0.41 21.81
C GLU A 110 -24.76 0.05 21.79
N SER A 111 -23.82 -0.89 21.95
CA SER A 111 -22.39 -0.60 22.00
C SER A 111 -21.55 -1.82 21.61
N ASP A 112 -20.24 -1.71 21.77
CA ASP A 112 -19.28 -2.81 21.70
C ASP A 112 -18.42 -2.86 22.97
N LEU A 113 -17.78 -4.00 23.23
CA LEU A 113 -17.02 -4.23 24.46
C LEU A 113 -15.79 -3.30 24.56
N HIS A 114 -15.22 -2.80 23.46
CA HIS A 114 -14.15 -1.79 23.50
C HIS A 114 -14.66 -0.45 24.05
N HIS A 115 -15.85 -0.02 23.64
CA HIS A 115 -16.49 1.16 24.20
C HIS A 115 -16.93 0.96 25.65
N VAL A 116 -17.46 -0.22 26.02
CA VAL A 116 -17.81 -0.54 27.42
C VAL A 116 -16.59 -0.51 28.34
N ILE A 117 -15.48 -1.15 27.98
CA ILE A 117 -14.23 -1.15 28.76
C ILE A 117 -13.68 0.28 28.92
N LYS A 118 -13.78 1.11 27.88
CA LYS A 118 -13.23 2.47 27.89
C LYS A 118 -14.11 3.50 28.63
N ALA A 119 -15.41 3.22 28.78
CA ALA A 119 -16.37 4.18 29.34
C ALA A 119 -16.73 3.95 30.82
N ASN A 120 -16.40 2.78 31.38
CA ASN A 120 -16.84 2.37 32.72
C ASN A 120 -15.65 1.94 33.58
N ASP A 121 -15.17 2.85 34.44
CA ASP A 121 -14.16 2.54 35.47
C ASP A 121 -14.75 1.77 36.68
N ASP A 122 -16.07 1.48 36.68
CA ASP A 122 -16.82 0.87 37.79
C ASP A 122 -17.31 -0.57 37.54
N LEU A 123 -16.73 -1.28 36.56
CA LEU A 123 -17.08 -2.67 36.25
C LEU A 123 -16.84 -3.61 37.45
N SER A 124 -17.93 -4.02 38.10
CA SER A 124 -17.91 -5.00 39.20
C SER A 124 -17.40 -6.40 38.78
N HIS A 125 -16.93 -7.18 39.76
CA HIS A 125 -16.51 -8.57 39.59
C HIS A 125 -17.58 -9.47 38.93
N GLU A 126 -18.87 -9.25 39.21
CA GLU A 126 -19.94 -10.03 38.57
C GLU A 126 -20.13 -9.66 37.09
N HIS A 127 -19.84 -8.42 36.66
CA HIS A 127 -19.79 -8.08 35.24
C HIS A 127 -18.61 -8.76 34.55
N HIS A 128 -17.41 -8.74 35.16
CA HIS A 128 -16.25 -9.48 34.66
C HIS A 128 -16.57 -10.97 34.47
N ARG A 129 -17.17 -11.58 35.50
CA ARG A 129 -17.60 -12.98 35.51
C ARG A 129 -18.62 -13.29 34.43
N PHE A 130 -19.66 -12.48 34.29
CA PHE A 130 -20.73 -12.70 33.33
C PHE A 130 -20.31 -12.39 31.88
N PHE A 131 -19.38 -11.45 31.67
CA PHE A 131 -18.77 -11.21 30.36
C PHE A 131 -17.90 -12.40 29.92
N LEU A 132 -17.00 -12.89 30.78
CA LEU A 132 -16.16 -14.05 30.43
C LEU A 132 -16.99 -15.31 30.18
N TYR A 133 -18.03 -15.55 30.99
CA TYR A 133 -18.96 -16.65 30.80
C TYR A 133 -19.64 -16.63 29.42
N GLN A 134 -20.19 -15.48 28.99
CA GLN A 134 -20.83 -15.35 27.68
C GLN A 134 -19.83 -15.53 26.52
N MET A 135 -18.62 -14.98 26.64
CA MET A 135 -17.57 -15.15 25.63
C MET A 135 -17.16 -16.63 25.46
N LEU A 136 -16.93 -17.35 26.58
CA LEU A 136 -16.60 -18.77 26.55
C LEU A 136 -17.78 -19.63 26.06
N ARG A 137 -19.02 -19.29 26.43
CA ARG A 137 -20.21 -20.01 25.96
C ARG A 137 -20.42 -19.86 24.45
N ALA A 138 -20.23 -18.67 23.89
CA ALA A 138 -20.23 -18.46 22.45
C ALA A 138 -19.15 -19.34 21.77
N LEU A 139 -17.94 -19.38 22.33
CA LEU A 139 -16.87 -20.23 21.81
C LEU A 139 -17.16 -21.73 21.89
N LYS A 140 -17.76 -22.23 22.97
CA LYS A 140 -18.20 -23.64 23.07
C LYS A 140 -19.10 -24.01 21.88
N TYR A 141 -20.07 -23.17 21.56
CA TYR A 141 -21.00 -23.39 20.45
C TYR A 141 -20.29 -23.34 19.09
N MET A 142 -19.37 -22.39 18.87
CA MET A 142 -18.59 -22.29 17.63
C MET A 142 -17.58 -23.45 17.47
N HIS A 143 -16.84 -23.78 18.52
CA HIS A 143 -15.78 -24.80 18.48
C HIS A 143 -16.34 -26.21 18.29
N THR A 144 -17.51 -26.51 18.87
CA THR A 144 -18.22 -27.78 18.61
C THR A 144 -18.83 -27.86 17.21
N ALA A 145 -19.04 -26.73 16.53
CA ALA A 145 -19.34 -26.67 15.09
C ALA A 145 -18.11 -26.84 14.19
N ASN A 146 -16.90 -27.04 14.75
CA ASN A 146 -15.60 -26.93 14.10
C ASN A 146 -15.32 -25.53 13.50
N VAL A 147 -15.91 -24.46 14.04
CA VAL A 147 -15.70 -23.08 13.54
C VAL A 147 -14.79 -22.29 14.47
N TYR A 148 -13.69 -21.74 13.95
CA TYR A 148 -12.78 -20.87 14.70
C TYR A 148 -12.88 -19.43 14.22
N HIS A 149 -12.89 -18.44 15.12
CA HIS A 149 -13.21 -17.04 14.83
C HIS A 149 -12.02 -16.23 14.29
N ARG A 150 -10.82 -16.42 14.86
CA ARG A 150 -9.51 -15.94 14.38
C ARG A 150 -9.25 -14.42 14.44
N ASP A 151 -10.27 -13.57 14.46
CA ASP A 151 -10.17 -12.11 14.64
C ASP A 151 -11.06 -11.63 15.80
N LEU A 152 -10.92 -12.27 16.96
CA LEU A 152 -11.56 -11.83 18.20
C LEU A 152 -10.80 -10.64 18.80
N LYS A 153 -11.56 -9.59 19.11
CA LYS A 153 -11.12 -8.34 19.73
C LYS A 153 -12.34 -7.65 20.34
N PRO A 154 -12.20 -6.71 21.31
CA PRO A 154 -13.37 -6.15 22.00
C PRO A 154 -14.35 -5.39 21.08
N LYS A 155 -13.92 -4.94 19.90
CA LYS A 155 -14.80 -4.33 18.87
C LYS A 155 -15.67 -5.33 18.10
N ASN A 156 -15.33 -6.61 18.09
CA ASN A 156 -16.10 -7.68 17.44
C ASN A 156 -16.98 -8.43 18.47
N ILE A 157 -17.19 -7.83 19.64
CA ILE A 157 -18.07 -8.32 20.70
C ILE A 157 -19.03 -7.17 21.04
N LEU A 158 -20.25 -7.26 20.56
CA LEU A 158 -21.31 -6.27 20.77
C LEU A 158 -21.87 -6.37 22.19
N ALA A 159 -22.28 -5.24 22.76
CA ALA A 159 -22.78 -5.12 24.13
C ALA A 159 -24.05 -4.27 24.22
N ASN A 160 -24.83 -4.45 25.30
CA ASN A 160 -25.98 -3.60 25.64
C ASN A 160 -26.09 -3.37 27.15
N ALA A 161 -26.96 -2.44 27.56
CA ALA A 161 -27.16 -2.05 28.96
C ALA A 161 -27.61 -3.19 29.89
N ASN A 162 -28.15 -4.28 29.33
CA ASN A 162 -28.49 -5.50 30.07
C ASN A 162 -27.29 -6.46 30.24
N CYS A 163 -26.06 -5.99 30.00
CA CYS A 163 -24.81 -6.75 30.08
C CYS A 163 -24.75 -8.00 29.19
N LYS A 164 -25.59 -8.09 28.14
CA LYS A 164 -25.53 -9.18 27.17
C LYS A 164 -24.40 -8.93 26.17
N LEU A 165 -23.62 -9.97 25.87
CA LEU A 165 -22.55 -9.93 24.86
C LEU A 165 -22.89 -10.78 23.64
N LYS A 166 -22.55 -10.30 22.43
CA LYS A 166 -22.75 -11.02 21.16
C LYS A 166 -21.55 -10.90 20.23
N ILE A 167 -20.98 -12.03 19.81
CA ILE A 167 -19.85 -12.08 18.86
C ILE A 167 -20.32 -11.76 17.43
N CYS A 168 -19.54 -11.00 16.67
CA CYS A 168 -19.83 -10.59 15.29
C CYS A 168 -18.56 -10.55 14.39
N ASP A 169 -18.73 -10.30 13.07
CA ASP A 169 -17.66 -10.31 12.05
C ASP A 169 -16.98 -11.67 11.84
N LEU A 170 -17.80 -12.68 11.50
CA LEU A 170 -17.34 -14.03 11.12
C LEU A 170 -16.66 -14.10 9.74
N GLY A 171 -16.36 -12.97 9.08
CA GLY A 171 -15.77 -12.98 7.73
C GLY A 171 -14.38 -13.63 7.67
N LEU A 172 -13.58 -13.51 8.74
CA LEU A 172 -12.26 -14.14 8.86
C LEU A 172 -12.28 -15.54 9.51
N ALA A 173 -13.41 -15.93 10.11
CA ALA A 173 -13.60 -17.25 10.70
C ALA A 173 -13.43 -18.38 9.66
N ARG A 174 -13.26 -19.64 10.09
CA ARG A 174 -13.22 -20.82 9.19
C ARG A 174 -13.74 -22.08 9.85
N VAL A 175 -14.28 -22.98 9.02
CA VAL A 175 -14.66 -24.35 9.38
C VAL A 175 -13.46 -25.28 9.21
N ALA A 176 -13.20 -26.17 10.17
CA ALA A 176 -12.18 -27.20 10.11
C ALA A 176 -12.75 -28.56 9.65
N PHE A 177 -12.08 -29.17 8.66
CA PHE A 177 -12.49 -30.43 8.04
C PHE A 177 -11.33 -31.44 8.07
N ASN A 178 -11.59 -32.64 8.59
CA ASN A 178 -10.57 -33.65 8.89
C ASN A 178 -9.76 -34.09 7.65
N ASP A 179 -10.42 -34.24 6.50
CA ASP A 179 -9.89 -34.91 5.31
C ASP A 179 -8.99 -34.01 4.44
N THR A 180 -8.49 -32.90 4.99
CA THR A 180 -7.76 -31.87 4.22
C THR A 180 -6.47 -31.44 4.92
N PRO A 181 -5.27 -31.66 4.34
CA PRO A 181 -4.04 -31.04 4.83
C PRO A 181 -4.17 -29.53 4.64
N THR A 182 -4.41 -28.81 5.74
CA THR A 182 -5.03 -27.48 5.73
C THR A 182 -4.02 -26.34 5.46
N THR A 183 -3.23 -26.48 4.40
CA THR A 183 -2.26 -25.47 3.92
C THR A 183 -2.90 -24.45 2.98
N VAL A 184 -4.11 -23.99 3.31
CA VAL A 184 -4.65 -22.76 2.74
C VAL A 184 -3.81 -21.62 3.29
N LEU A 185 -3.24 -20.76 2.43
CA LEU A 185 -2.43 -19.64 2.89
C LEU A 185 -3.32 -18.62 3.60
N TRP A 186 -2.88 -18.19 4.78
CA TRP A 186 -3.59 -17.20 5.57
C TRP A 186 -2.78 -15.91 5.64
N THR A 187 -3.32 -14.83 5.07
CA THR A 187 -2.65 -13.53 4.99
C THR A 187 -2.62 -12.84 6.35
N ASP A 188 -1.48 -12.93 7.04
CA ASP A 188 -1.24 -12.47 8.42
C ASP A 188 -1.34 -10.93 8.64
N TYR A 189 -1.81 -10.18 7.64
CA TYR A 189 -1.79 -8.72 7.60
C TYR A 189 -3.13 -8.02 7.92
N VAL A 190 -4.26 -8.74 7.98
CA VAL A 190 -5.61 -8.14 8.10
C VAL A 190 -6.26 -8.40 9.47
N ALA A 191 -5.61 -8.01 10.57
CA ALA A 191 -6.20 -7.99 11.92
C ALA A 191 -5.35 -7.18 12.92
N THR A 192 -5.95 -6.72 14.03
CA THR A 192 -5.21 -6.14 15.17
C THR A 192 -4.35 -7.21 15.84
N ARG A 193 -3.02 -7.00 15.92
CA ARG A 193 -2.07 -8.02 16.40
C ARG A 193 -2.27 -8.42 17.88
N TRP A 194 -2.80 -7.52 18.70
CA TRP A 194 -2.72 -7.58 20.17
C TRP A 194 -3.39 -8.81 20.81
N TYR A 195 -4.37 -9.40 20.13
CA TYR A 195 -5.16 -10.54 20.60
C TYR A 195 -4.76 -11.87 19.93
N ARG A 196 -3.72 -11.88 19.06
CA ARG A 196 -3.26 -13.08 18.37
C ARG A 196 -2.46 -13.99 19.30
N ALA A 197 -2.67 -15.29 19.19
CA ALA A 197 -1.92 -16.30 19.93
C ALA A 197 -0.45 -16.42 19.46
N PRO A 198 0.48 -16.92 20.31
CA PRO A 198 1.90 -17.08 19.97
C PRO A 198 2.14 -17.93 18.71
N GLU A 199 1.38 -19.01 18.52
CA GLU A 199 1.46 -19.87 17.34
C GLU A 199 0.99 -19.20 16.04
N LEU A 200 0.33 -18.05 16.14
CA LEU A 200 -0.08 -17.20 15.00
C LEU A 200 0.88 -16.03 14.75
N CYS A 201 1.97 -15.90 15.53
CA CYS A 201 2.94 -14.84 15.35
C CYS A 201 3.92 -15.17 14.20
N GLY A 202 3.44 -15.02 12.96
CA GLY A 202 4.22 -15.10 11.71
C GLY A 202 4.38 -16.49 11.09
N SER A 203 3.44 -17.42 11.29
CA SER A 203 3.41 -18.69 10.55
C SER A 203 2.26 -18.72 9.54
N PHE A 204 2.59 -18.99 8.28
CA PHE A 204 1.60 -19.22 7.21
C PHE A 204 1.04 -20.66 7.18
N PHE A 205 1.60 -21.58 8.00
CA PHE A 205 1.41 -23.04 7.85
C PHE A 205 1.18 -23.78 9.19
N SER A 206 0.42 -23.22 10.13
CA SER A 206 -0.08 -23.95 11.29
C SER A 206 -1.36 -24.73 10.95
N LYS A 207 -1.53 -25.93 11.53
CA LYS A 207 -2.87 -26.52 11.68
C LYS A 207 -3.54 -25.75 12.83
N TYR A 208 -4.61 -25.03 12.53
CA TYR A 208 -5.31 -24.19 13.50
C TYR A 208 -6.14 -25.08 14.44
N THR A 209 -6.07 -24.79 15.73
CA THR A 209 -6.87 -25.42 16.80
C THR A 209 -7.80 -24.37 17.43
N PRO A 210 -8.87 -24.78 18.14
CA PRO A 210 -9.74 -23.83 18.86
C PRO A 210 -8.99 -22.95 19.89
N ALA A 211 -7.82 -23.41 20.38
CA ALA A 211 -6.98 -22.72 21.36
C ALA A 211 -6.52 -21.32 20.93
N ILE A 212 -6.56 -20.98 19.62
CA ILE A 212 -6.28 -19.63 19.12
C ILE A 212 -7.29 -18.60 19.65
N ASP A 213 -8.57 -18.97 19.69
CA ASP A 213 -9.66 -18.08 20.11
C ASP A 213 -9.71 -17.98 21.65
N ILE A 214 -9.36 -19.08 22.33
CA ILE A 214 -9.20 -19.15 23.80
C ILE A 214 -8.18 -18.11 24.28
N TRP A 215 -7.01 -18.04 23.61
CA TRP A 215 -6.01 -17.01 23.86
C TRP A 215 -6.55 -15.60 23.62
N SER A 216 -7.26 -15.37 22.51
CA SER A 216 -7.85 -14.06 22.22
C SER A 216 -8.84 -13.62 23.29
N ILE A 217 -9.67 -14.54 23.81
CA ILE A 217 -10.56 -14.27 24.96
C ILE A 217 -9.76 -13.99 26.24
N GLY A 218 -8.65 -14.68 26.49
CA GLY A 218 -7.72 -14.35 27.57
C GLY A 218 -7.20 -12.91 27.48
N CYS A 219 -6.73 -12.47 26.30
CA CYS A 219 -6.27 -11.10 26.08
C CYS A 219 -7.40 -10.05 26.20
N ILE A 220 -8.59 -10.35 25.68
CA ILE A 220 -9.77 -9.48 25.81
C ILE A 220 -10.18 -9.35 27.28
N PHE A 221 -10.17 -10.44 28.03
CA PHE A 221 -10.56 -10.43 29.43
C PHE A 221 -9.54 -9.73 30.33
N ALA A 222 -8.25 -9.84 30.03
CA ALA A 222 -7.23 -9.02 30.65
C ALA A 222 -7.42 -7.51 30.38
N GLU A 223 -7.89 -7.13 29.18
CA GLU A 223 -8.28 -5.75 28.84
C GLU A 223 -9.53 -5.31 29.62
N VAL A 224 -10.51 -6.19 29.82
CA VAL A 224 -11.67 -5.97 30.71
C VAL A 224 -11.22 -5.68 32.15
N LEU A 225 -10.28 -6.46 32.69
CA LEU A 225 -9.80 -6.29 34.07
C LEU A 225 -8.93 -5.03 34.32
N THR A 226 -8.44 -4.35 33.28
CA THR A 226 -7.42 -3.28 33.42
C THR A 226 -7.68 -2.01 32.61
N GLY A 227 -8.74 -1.99 31.80
CA GLY A 227 -9.05 -0.88 30.88
C GLY A 227 -8.08 -0.75 29.70
N LYS A 228 -7.11 -1.67 29.53
CA LYS A 228 -5.96 -1.51 28.63
C LYS A 228 -5.56 -2.84 27.96
N PRO A 229 -5.23 -2.86 26.65
CA PRO A 229 -4.81 -4.07 25.96
C PRO A 229 -3.57 -4.70 26.61
N LEU A 230 -3.61 -6.03 26.83
CA LEU A 230 -2.55 -6.74 27.56
C LEU A 230 -1.20 -6.74 26.82
N PHE A 231 -1.23 -7.02 25.50
CA PHE A 231 -0.03 -7.16 24.66
C PHE A 231 -0.08 -6.23 23.42
N PRO A 232 0.15 -4.90 23.57
CA PRO A 232 0.04 -3.92 22.48
C PRO A 232 1.23 -3.91 21.50
N GLY A 233 1.60 -5.08 20.94
CA GLY A 233 2.82 -5.27 20.16
C GLY A 233 2.86 -4.56 18.80
N LYS A 234 3.86 -3.69 18.63
CA LYS A 234 4.10 -2.88 17.41
C LYS A 234 4.58 -3.72 16.21
N SER A 235 5.36 -4.77 16.46
CA SER A 235 5.85 -5.75 15.48
C SER A 235 5.62 -7.17 15.97
N VAL A 236 5.90 -8.21 15.16
CA VAL A 236 5.82 -9.61 15.60
C VAL A 236 6.83 -9.90 16.73
N VAL A 237 8.06 -9.40 16.60
CA VAL A 237 9.11 -9.50 17.64
C VAL A 237 8.64 -8.83 18.93
N HIS A 238 8.14 -7.59 18.86
CA HIS A 238 7.65 -6.87 20.04
C HIS A 238 6.39 -7.52 20.66
N GLN A 239 5.55 -8.22 19.88
CA GLN A 239 4.45 -9.01 20.41
C GLN A 239 4.96 -10.18 21.26
N LEU A 240 5.98 -10.91 20.78
CA LEU A 240 6.63 -12.01 21.50
C LEU A 240 7.43 -11.53 22.73
N ASP A 241 8.08 -10.36 22.66
CA ASP A 241 8.69 -9.73 23.83
C ASP A 241 7.64 -9.49 24.92
N LEU A 242 6.53 -8.79 24.60
CA LEU A 242 5.48 -8.49 25.57
C LEU A 242 4.79 -9.73 26.16
N MET A 243 4.64 -10.80 25.36
CA MET A 243 4.16 -12.10 25.84
C MET A 243 5.11 -12.70 26.87
N THR A 244 6.42 -12.73 26.55
CA THR A 244 7.45 -13.33 27.40
C THR A 244 7.88 -12.47 28.59
N ASP A 245 7.62 -11.15 28.54
CA ASP A 245 7.79 -10.23 29.68
C ASP A 245 6.78 -10.51 30.80
N LEU A 246 5.63 -11.12 30.48
CA LEU A 246 4.60 -11.50 31.46
C LEU A 246 4.67 -13.00 31.80
N LEU A 247 4.72 -13.86 30.78
CA LEU A 247 4.63 -15.31 30.91
C LEU A 247 5.98 -16.01 31.08
N GLY A 248 7.09 -15.26 31.02
CA GLY A 248 8.45 -15.80 30.99
C GLY A 248 8.84 -16.36 29.61
N THR A 249 10.06 -16.88 29.50
CA THR A 249 10.51 -17.58 28.29
C THR A 249 9.96 -19.01 28.28
N PRO A 250 9.33 -19.50 27.18
CA PRO A 250 8.74 -20.83 27.15
C PRO A 250 9.79 -21.95 27.24
N ALA A 251 9.34 -23.17 27.56
CA ALA A 251 10.20 -24.34 27.56
C ALA A 251 10.77 -24.64 26.16
N ALA A 252 11.94 -25.28 26.11
CA ALA A 252 12.61 -25.61 24.84
C ALA A 252 11.73 -26.46 23.91
N ASP A 253 10.95 -27.38 24.47
CA ASP A 253 10.03 -28.23 23.72
C ASP A 253 8.86 -27.42 23.12
N THR A 254 8.29 -26.49 23.89
CA THR A 254 7.28 -25.52 23.41
C THR A 254 7.85 -24.67 22.27
N ILE A 255 9.09 -24.17 22.42
CA ILE A 255 9.80 -23.42 21.38
C ILE A 255 10.04 -24.29 20.14
N SER A 256 10.36 -25.58 20.30
CA SER A 256 10.54 -26.51 19.17
C SER A 256 9.28 -26.62 18.30
N GLY A 257 8.10 -26.61 18.94
CA GLY A 257 6.78 -26.64 18.32
C GLY A 257 6.37 -25.38 17.56
N VAL A 258 7.07 -24.26 17.77
CA VAL A 258 6.83 -23.00 17.03
C VAL A 258 7.23 -23.18 15.56
N ARG A 259 6.23 -23.34 14.70
CA ARG A 259 6.41 -23.57 13.25
C ARG A 259 7.04 -22.41 12.49
N ASN A 260 6.89 -21.18 12.97
CA ASN A 260 7.60 -20.03 12.39
C ASN A 260 9.07 -20.09 12.78
N GLU A 261 9.95 -20.45 11.85
CA GLU A 261 11.39 -20.57 12.10
C GLU A 261 12.03 -19.26 12.60
N LYS A 262 11.53 -18.09 12.15
CA LYS A 262 12.04 -16.77 12.60
C LYS A 262 11.64 -16.49 14.04
N ALA A 263 10.39 -16.76 14.43
CA ALA A 263 9.95 -16.65 15.82
C ALA A 263 10.67 -17.70 16.71
N ARG A 264 10.81 -18.94 16.24
CA ARG A 264 11.53 -20.01 16.95
C ARG A 264 12.99 -19.64 17.21
N LYS A 265 13.72 -19.20 16.17
CA LYS A 265 15.11 -18.72 16.30
C LYS A 265 15.22 -17.57 17.31
N TYR A 266 14.33 -16.59 17.22
CA TYR A 266 14.29 -15.45 18.15
C TYR A 266 13.99 -15.88 19.61
N LEU A 267 12.99 -16.75 19.84
CA LEU A 267 12.65 -17.30 21.17
C LEU A 267 13.79 -18.18 21.73
N THR A 268 14.55 -18.86 20.86
CA THR A 268 15.74 -19.65 21.24
C THR A 268 16.92 -18.75 21.60
N SER A 269 17.08 -17.60 20.94
CA SER A 269 18.21 -16.67 21.16
C SER A 269 17.96 -15.60 22.22
N MET A 270 16.73 -15.45 22.71
CA MET A 270 16.39 -14.45 23.73
C MET A 270 16.98 -14.81 25.10
N ARG A 271 17.23 -13.80 25.94
CA ARG A 271 17.59 -14.02 27.35
C ARG A 271 16.38 -14.64 28.07
N LYS A 272 16.62 -15.68 28.89
CA LYS A 272 15.57 -16.29 29.70
C LYS A 272 14.94 -15.27 30.63
N LYS A 273 13.61 -15.10 30.54
CA LYS A 273 12.77 -14.29 31.42
C LYS A 273 12.00 -15.23 32.36
N ASN A 274 11.84 -14.84 33.63
CA ASN A 274 10.97 -15.54 34.57
C ASN A 274 9.51 -15.06 34.37
N PRO A 275 8.49 -15.90 34.61
CA PRO A 275 7.10 -15.45 34.64
C PRO A 275 6.86 -14.45 35.76
N VAL A 276 6.06 -13.41 35.49
CA VAL A 276 5.62 -12.42 36.47
C VAL A 276 4.29 -12.89 37.07
N PRO A 277 4.16 -12.99 38.41
CA PRO A 277 2.91 -13.37 39.06
C PRO A 277 1.75 -12.46 38.62
N LEU A 278 0.65 -13.03 38.13
CA LEU A 278 -0.53 -12.25 37.71
C LEU A 278 -1.11 -11.40 38.85
N THR A 279 -0.89 -11.78 40.11
CA THR A 279 -1.24 -10.98 41.30
C THR A 279 -0.54 -9.62 41.36
N GLU A 280 0.67 -9.48 40.79
CA GLU A 280 1.35 -8.17 40.68
C GLU A 280 0.75 -7.31 39.56
N LYS A 281 0.32 -7.97 38.47
CA LYS A 281 -0.25 -7.31 37.29
C LYS A 281 -1.72 -6.91 37.47
N PHE A 282 -2.46 -7.67 38.29
CA PHE A 282 -3.90 -7.54 38.54
C PHE A 282 -4.20 -7.58 40.06
N PRO A 283 -3.67 -6.65 40.87
CA PRO A 283 -3.67 -6.76 42.34
C PRO A 283 -5.05 -6.76 43.00
N ASN A 284 -6.09 -6.28 42.31
CA ASN A 284 -7.46 -6.20 42.81
C ASN A 284 -8.38 -7.31 42.26
N ALA A 285 -7.83 -8.34 41.59
CA ALA A 285 -8.61 -9.40 40.96
C ALA A 285 -8.80 -10.64 41.85
N ASP A 286 -9.86 -11.40 41.58
CA ASP A 286 -10.17 -12.66 42.26
C ASP A 286 -9.09 -13.73 41.98
N PRO A 287 -8.47 -14.37 42.99
CA PRO A 287 -7.51 -15.45 42.77
C PRO A 287 -8.01 -16.59 41.87
N LEU A 288 -9.31 -16.90 41.88
CA LEU A 288 -9.91 -17.88 40.96
C LEU A 288 -9.88 -17.40 39.51
N VAL A 289 -10.13 -16.11 39.26
CA VAL A 289 -10.09 -15.57 37.90
C VAL A 289 -8.66 -15.41 37.39
N LEU A 290 -7.69 -15.13 38.26
CA LEU A 290 -6.28 -15.10 37.86
C LEU A 290 -5.76 -16.50 37.50
N ARG A 291 -6.18 -17.55 38.23
CA ARG A 291 -5.88 -18.94 37.85
C ARG A 291 -6.49 -19.29 36.48
N LEU A 292 -7.75 -18.92 36.23
CA LEU A 292 -8.39 -19.17 34.93
C LEU A 292 -7.71 -18.37 33.81
N LEU A 293 -7.40 -17.09 34.04
CA LEU A 293 -6.73 -16.22 33.06
C LEU A 293 -5.35 -16.74 32.67
N LEU A 294 -4.57 -17.29 33.62
CA LEU A 294 -3.30 -17.93 33.31
C LEU A 294 -3.48 -19.10 32.33
N ARG A 295 -4.44 -19.99 32.61
CA ARG A 295 -4.78 -21.14 31.75
C ARG A 295 -5.24 -20.71 30.34
N LEU A 296 -5.99 -19.62 30.23
CA LEU A 296 -6.41 -19.05 28.93
C LEU A 296 -5.22 -18.46 28.14
N LEU A 297 -4.15 -18.05 28.83
CA LEU A 297 -2.94 -17.41 28.29
C LEU A 297 -1.71 -18.34 28.29
N GLU A 298 -1.88 -19.66 28.32
CA GLU A 298 -0.74 -20.58 28.23
C GLU A 298 -0.04 -20.49 26.86
N PHE A 299 1.28 -20.65 26.85
CA PHE A 299 2.06 -20.44 25.63
C PHE A 299 1.89 -21.58 24.61
N ASP A 300 1.94 -22.85 25.03
CA ASP A 300 1.61 -23.98 24.14
C ASP A 300 0.07 -24.04 23.96
N PRO A 301 -0.45 -24.10 22.72
CA PRO A 301 -1.88 -24.25 22.47
C PRO A 301 -2.50 -25.58 22.96
N LYS A 302 -1.71 -26.55 23.44
CA LYS A 302 -2.22 -27.77 24.09
C LYS A 302 -2.62 -27.56 25.55
N ASP A 303 -1.93 -26.66 26.25
CA ASP A 303 -2.09 -26.48 27.70
C ASP A 303 -3.24 -25.49 28.02
N ARG A 304 -3.73 -24.77 27.00
CA ARG A 304 -4.96 -23.97 27.07
C ARG A 304 -6.19 -24.89 27.11
N PRO A 305 -7.15 -24.64 28.01
CA PRO A 305 -8.38 -25.42 28.08
C PRO A 305 -9.27 -25.18 26.86
N THR A 306 -10.08 -26.18 26.51
CA THR A 306 -11.23 -25.96 25.63
C THR A 306 -12.25 -25.01 26.28
N ALA A 307 -13.14 -24.42 25.48
CA ALA A 307 -14.19 -23.56 26.00
C ALA A 307 -15.11 -24.25 27.04
N GLU A 308 -15.34 -25.57 26.91
CA GLU A 308 -16.13 -26.35 27.85
C GLU A 308 -15.40 -26.63 29.18
N GLU A 309 -14.10 -26.93 29.13
CA GLU A 309 -13.26 -27.05 30.34
C GLU A 309 -13.07 -25.69 31.06
N ALA A 310 -13.06 -24.59 30.30
CA ALA A 310 -13.00 -23.24 30.85
C ALA A 310 -14.31 -22.84 31.54
N LEU A 311 -15.47 -23.13 30.93
CA LEU A 311 -16.79 -22.95 31.57
C LEU A 311 -16.97 -23.79 32.84
N SER A 312 -16.29 -24.94 32.89
CA SER A 312 -16.28 -25.85 34.05
C SER A 312 -15.38 -25.39 35.20
N ASP A 313 -14.61 -24.29 35.06
CA ASP A 313 -13.75 -23.81 36.14
C ASP A 313 -14.57 -23.30 37.36
N PRO A 314 -14.16 -23.60 38.60
CA PRO A 314 -14.80 -23.12 39.83
C PRO A 314 -15.15 -21.62 39.88
N TYR A 315 -14.48 -20.75 39.11
CA TYR A 315 -14.87 -19.35 38.95
C TYR A 315 -16.35 -19.18 38.52
N PHE A 316 -16.91 -20.08 37.70
CA PHE A 316 -18.30 -20.03 37.24
C PHE A 316 -19.31 -20.78 38.13
N LYS A 317 -18.90 -21.24 39.32
CA LYS A 317 -19.76 -21.99 40.26
C LYS A 317 -21.07 -21.24 40.55
N GLY A 318 -22.20 -21.86 40.17
CA GLY A 318 -23.56 -21.33 40.32
C GLY A 318 -24.11 -20.56 39.10
N LEU A 319 -23.23 -20.13 38.18
CA LEU A 319 -23.61 -19.52 36.90
C LEU A 319 -23.69 -20.57 35.78
N ALA A 320 -22.68 -21.44 35.70
CA ALA A 320 -22.60 -22.53 34.73
C ALA A 320 -23.75 -23.54 34.89
N LYS A 321 -24.38 -23.91 33.77
CA LYS A 321 -25.49 -24.86 33.65
C LYS A 321 -25.47 -25.47 32.24
N ILE A 322 -25.29 -26.79 32.15
CA ILE A 322 -25.23 -27.56 30.89
C ILE A 322 -26.41 -27.25 29.95
N GLU A 323 -27.64 -27.18 30.48
CA GLU A 323 -28.86 -26.82 29.74
C GLU A 323 -28.80 -25.44 29.04
N ARG A 324 -27.94 -24.54 29.54
CA ARG A 324 -27.76 -23.16 29.05
C ARG A 324 -26.48 -22.99 28.24
N GLU A 325 -25.73 -24.07 28.00
CA GLU A 325 -24.42 -24.11 27.33
C GLU A 325 -24.45 -25.15 26.19
N PRO A 326 -25.26 -24.90 25.14
CA PRO A 326 -25.45 -25.86 24.06
C PRO A 326 -24.16 -26.07 23.26
N SER A 327 -24.03 -27.28 22.72
CA SER A 327 -23.02 -27.61 21.69
C SER A 327 -23.71 -27.64 20.32
N CYS A 328 -23.00 -27.18 19.29
CA CYS A 328 -23.44 -27.28 17.91
C CYS A 328 -22.98 -28.62 17.29
N ARG A 329 -23.55 -29.00 16.14
CA ARG A 329 -23.02 -30.11 15.33
C ARG A 329 -21.97 -29.58 14.34
N PRO A 330 -20.91 -30.34 14.01
CA PRO A 330 -19.96 -29.94 12.98
C PRO A 330 -20.64 -29.59 11.65
N ILE A 331 -20.23 -28.47 11.05
CA ILE A 331 -20.80 -27.98 9.79
C ILE A 331 -20.38 -28.90 8.63
N SER A 332 -21.29 -29.16 7.69
CA SER A 332 -21.06 -29.99 6.51
C SER A 332 -19.98 -29.39 5.58
N ASN A 333 -19.17 -30.24 4.97
CA ASN A 333 -18.17 -29.84 3.97
C ASN A 333 -18.79 -29.29 2.68
N LEU A 334 -19.98 -29.77 2.30
CA LEU A 334 -20.75 -29.30 1.14
C LEU A 334 -21.10 -27.81 1.28
N GLU A 335 -21.37 -27.33 2.49
CA GLU A 335 -21.76 -25.93 2.72
C GLU A 335 -20.64 -24.93 2.37
N PHE A 336 -19.37 -25.40 2.37
CA PHE A 336 -18.16 -24.60 2.10
C PHE A 336 -17.31 -25.16 0.95
N GLU A 337 -17.92 -25.97 0.06
CA GLU A 337 -17.25 -26.47 -1.15
C GLU A 337 -16.77 -25.32 -2.07
N PHE A 338 -17.46 -24.18 -2.05
CA PHE A 338 -17.08 -22.98 -2.80
C PHE A 338 -15.72 -22.39 -2.37
N GLU A 339 -15.21 -22.70 -1.17
CA GLU A 339 -13.84 -22.30 -0.76
C GLU A 339 -12.76 -23.26 -1.28
N ARG A 340 -13.13 -24.43 -1.81
CA ARG A 340 -12.22 -25.47 -2.30
C ARG A 340 -12.00 -25.44 -3.81
N ARG A 341 -12.80 -24.66 -4.55
CA ARG A 341 -12.80 -24.59 -6.01
C ARG A 341 -12.61 -23.15 -6.51
N ARG A 342 -12.08 -22.99 -7.72
CA ARG A 342 -12.00 -21.67 -8.39
C ARG A 342 -13.41 -21.23 -8.76
N VAL A 343 -13.88 -20.13 -8.16
CA VAL A 343 -15.18 -19.50 -8.46
C VAL A 343 -14.98 -18.17 -9.18
N THR A 344 -15.84 -17.90 -10.16
CA THR A 344 -15.91 -16.62 -10.87
C THR A 344 -16.68 -15.57 -10.05
N LYS A 345 -16.69 -14.33 -10.55
CA LYS A 345 -17.49 -13.24 -9.97
C LYS A 345 -18.99 -13.56 -10.05
N GLU A 346 -19.39 -14.19 -11.15
CA GLU A 346 -20.75 -14.60 -11.47
C GLU A 346 -21.18 -15.79 -10.60
N ASP A 347 -20.30 -16.78 -10.37
CA ASP A 347 -20.53 -17.87 -9.41
C ASP A 347 -20.78 -17.35 -7.99
N ILE A 348 -19.94 -16.44 -7.50
CA ILE A 348 -20.10 -15.90 -6.13
C ILE A 348 -21.35 -15.04 -6.05
N LYS A 349 -21.71 -14.32 -7.12
CA LYS A 349 -22.94 -13.54 -7.20
C LYS A 349 -24.20 -14.41 -7.13
N GLU A 350 -24.20 -15.56 -7.81
CA GLU A 350 -25.25 -16.57 -7.69
C GLU A 350 -25.25 -17.24 -6.30
N LEU A 351 -24.09 -17.56 -5.72
CA LEU A 351 -23.98 -18.16 -4.38
C LEU A 351 -24.50 -17.22 -3.28
N ILE A 352 -24.13 -15.93 -3.31
CA ILE A 352 -24.68 -14.93 -2.37
C ILE A 352 -26.17 -14.74 -2.63
N PHE A 353 -26.64 -14.75 -3.88
CA PHE A 353 -28.08 -14.66 -4.17
C PHE A 353 -28.88 -15.84 -3.59
N ARG A 354 -28.39 -17.09 -3.74
CA ARG A 354 -28.99 -18.27 -3.09
C ARG A 354 -28.99 -18.15 -1.57
N GLU A 355 -27.88 -17.72 -0.98
CA GLU A 355 -27.75 -17.51 0.46
C GLU A 355 -28.66 -16.37 0.97
N ILE A 356 -29.05 -15.40 0.12
CA ILE A 356 -30.12 -14.43 0.43
C ILE A 356 -31.50 -15.11 0.42
N LEU A 357 -31.80 -15.97 -0.55
CA LEU A 357 -33.11 -16.67 -0.65
C LEU A 357 -33.41 -17.56 0.58
N GLU A 358 -32.40 -18.08 1.26
CA GLU A 358 -32.56 -18.77 2.56
C GLU A 358 -33.26 -17.92 3.64
N TYR A 359 -33.24 -16.58 3.51
CA TYR A 359 -33.96 -15.65 4.39
C TYR A 359 -35.36 -15.27 3.86
N HIS A 360 -35.79 -15.84 2.73
CA HIS A 360 -37.08 -15.60 2.06
C HIS A 360 -37.74 -16.91 1.58
N PRO A 361 -38.25 -17.77 2.50
CA PRO A 361 -38.65 -19.16 2.19
C PRO A 361 -39.86 -19.34 1.26
N GLN A 362 -40.51 -18.26 0.82
CA GLN A 362 -41.52 -18.29 -0.25
C GLN A 362 -40.80 -18.24 -1.61
N LEU A 363 -40.08 -17.15 -1.87
CA LEU A 363 -39.26 -16.97 -3.08
C LEU A 363 -38.23 -18.07 -3.30
N GLN A 364 -37.72 -18.68 -2.23
CA GLN A 364 -36.84 -19.86 -2.30
C GLN A 364 -37.54 -21.07 -2.95
N LYS A 365 -38.81 -21.31 -2.63
CA LYS A 365 -39.61 -22.40 -3.24
C LYS A 365 -39.94 -22.10 -4.69
N ASP A 366 -40.34 -20.86 -4.96
CA ASP A 366 -40.67 -20.39 -6.31
C ASP A 366 -39.44 -20.56 -7.22
N TYR A 367 -38.27 -20.10 -6.76
CA TYR A 367 -36.96 -20.25 -7.43
C TYR A 367 -36.49 -21.71 -7.58
N MET A 368 -36.92 -22.63 -6.73
CA MET A 368 -36.66 -24.07 -6.86
C MET A 368 -37.68 -24.79 -7.76
N SER A 369 -38.77 -24.12 -8.17
CA SER A 369 -39.78 -24.65 -9.08
C SER A 369 -39.60 -24.20 -10.53
N GLU A 370 -39.08 -22.99 -10.75
CA GLU A 370 -38.77 -22.45 -12.09
C GLU A 370 -37.39 -22.92 -12.59
N ASN A 371 -37.33 -24.11 -13.17
CA ASN A 371 -36.08 -24.69 -13.70
C ASN A 371 -35.65 -24.15 -15.10
N ASP A 372 -36.31 -23.10 -15.61
CA ASP A 372 -35.97 -22.41 -16.86
C ASP A 372 -35.87 -20.89 -16.61
N GLY A 373 -34.64 -20.37 -16.61
CA GLY A 373 -34.29 -19.10 -15.94
C GLY A 373 -34.65 -17.81 -16.67
N THR A 374 -35.89 -17.65 -17.18
CA THR A 374 -36.25 -16.54 -18.08
C THR A 374 -37.32 -15.55 -17.57
N ASN A 375 -38.07 -15.81 -16.49
CA ASN A 375 -39.21 -14.95 -16.13
C ASN A 375 -39.45 -14.61 -14.64
N PHE A 376 -38.46 -14.81 -13.75
CA PHE A 376 -38.56 -14.41 -12.34
C PHE A 376 -38.64 -12.87 -12.20
N LEU A 377 -39.86 -12.34 -12.01
CA LEU A 377 -40.16 -10.91 -12.09
C LEU A 377 -39.87 -10.18 -10.77
N TYR A 378 -38.98 -9.18 -10.78
CA TYR A 378 -38.60 -8.41 -9.59
C TYR A 378 -39.50 -7.18 -9.38
N PRO A 379 -40.17 -7.02 -8.22
CA PRO A 379 -40.91 -5.79 -7.92
C PRO A 379 -39.95 -4.63 -7.61
N SER A 380 -39.94 -3.60 -8.47
CA SER A 380 -39.12 -2.39 -8.30
C SER A 380 -39.97 -1.13 -8.14
N ALA A 381 -39.57 -0.22 -7.26
CA ALA A 381 -40.22 1.07 -7.04
C ALA A 381 -39.20 2.23 -6.96
N SER A 382 -39.62 3.40 -7.47
CA SER A 382 -38.93 4.69 -7.39
C SER A 382 -38.84 5.22 -5.94
N GLY A 383 -38.05 6.23 -5.57
CA GLY A 383 -37.15 7.08 -6.37
C GLY A 383 -36.93 8.50 -5.77
N GLN A 384 -37.65 8.87 -4.71
CA GLN A 384 -37.62 10.24 -4.14
C GLN A 384 -36.44 10.51 -3.17
N PHE A 385 -35.91 9.45 -2.54
CA PHE A 385 -34.96 9.51 -1.42
C PHE A 385 -33.73 10.42 -1.61
N ARG A 386 -33.17 10.46 -2.84
CA ARG A 386 -31.87 11.08 -3.16
C ARG A 386 -31.74 12.57 -2.78
N ARG A 387 -32.85 13.27 -2.51
CA ARG A 387 -32.86 14.71 -2.15
C ARG A 387 -32.73 15.00 -0.66
N GLN A 388 -33.09 14.06 0.23
CA GLN A 388 -32.99 14.29 1.68
C GLN A 388 -31.56 14.04 2.22
N PHE A 389 -30.81 13.12 1.63
CA PHE A 389 -29.47 12.76 2.12
C PHE A 389 -28.45 13.90 1.93
N ALA A 390 -28.45 14.56 0.76
CA ALA A 390 -27.59 15.71 0.49
C ALA A 390 -27.82 16.85 1.49
N TYR A 391 -29.08 17.15 1.81
CA TYR A 391 -29.46 18.19 2.76
C TYR A 391 -28.93 17.94 4.18
N LEU A 392 -28.76 16.68 4.59
CA LEU A 392 -28.19 16.30 5.89
C LEU A 392 -26.65 16.24 5.89
N GLU A 393 -26.00 15.93 4.77
CA GLU A 393 -24.54 16.09 4.65
C GLU A 393 -24.11 17.57 4.59
N GLU A 394 -24.96 18.45 4.05
CA GLU A 394 -24.70 19.89 3.94
C GLU A 394 -24.95 20.65 5.26
N ASN A 395 -25.98 20.31 6.04
CA ASN A 395 -26.41 21.09 7.22
C ASN A 395 -25.91 20.52 8.56
N ASN A 396 -24.59 20.55 8.78
CA ASN A 396 -23.99 20.26 10.09
C ASN A 396 -24.40 21.31 11.15
N GLY A 397 -25.38 20.95 11.99
CA GLY A 397 -25.50 21.44 13.38
C GLY A 397 -25.93 22.90 13.58
N LYS A 398 -27.15 23.28 13.15
CA LYS A 398 -27.81 24.50 13.63
C LYS A 398 -29.28 24.30 14.03
N SER A 399 -29.49 24.04 15.32
CA SER A 399 -30.70 24.47 16.06
C SER A 399 -30.37 24.55 17.55
N GLU A 400 -30.41 25.75 18.12
CA GLU A 400 -30.47 25.96 19.57
C GLU A 400 -31.95 26.04 20.02
N PRO A 401 -32.27 26.01 21.31
CA PRO A 401 -31.83 25.02 22.30
C PRO A 401 -33.04 24.42 23.06
N VAL A 402 -32.90 23.22 23.65
CA VAL A 402 -33.88 22.66 24.60
C VAL A 402 -33.17 22.13 25.84
N ILE A 403 -33.44 22.75 27.00
CA ILE A 403 -32.77 22.51 28.28
C ILE A 403 -33.78 22.80 29.41
N PRO A 404 -33.91 21.99 30.48
CA PRO A 404 -33.67 20.55 30.60
C PRO A 404 -34.80 19.79 31.34
N LEU A 405 -34.73 18.46 31.38
CA LEU A 405 -35.05 17.69 32.59
C LEU A 405 -33.84 16.79 32.89
N GLY A 406 -33.35 16.82 34.14
CA GLY A 406 -32.00 16.34 34.48
C GLY A 406 -31.97 15.13 35.41
N ARG A 407 -30.73 14.68 35.70
CA ARG A 407 -30.32 13.40 36.35
C ARG A 407 -30.37 12.23 35.36
N LYS A 408 -29.39 11.33 35.33
CA LYS A 408 -28.11 11.23 36.07
C LYS A 408 -27.14 10.36 35.23
N HIS A 409 -25.83 10.41 35.51
CA HIS A 409 -24.95 9.31 35.11
C HIS A 409 -25.46 8.02 35.78
N VAL A 410 -25.72 6.98 35.00
CA VAL A 410 -26.05 5.65 35.52
C VAL A 410 -24.74 4.91 35.76
N SER A 411 -24.22 5.02 36.99
CA SER A 411 -23.24 4.06 37.51
C SER A 411 -23.91 2.70 37.68
N LEU A 412 -23.13 1.63 37.60
CA LEU A 412 -23.67 0.28 37.69
C LEU A 412 -24.19 -0.02 39.12
N PRO A 413 -25.41 -0.57 39.29
CA PRO A 413 -25.98 -0.79 40.62
C PRO A 413 -25.21 -1.86 41.40
N ARG A 414 -24.91 -1.57 42.67
CA ARG A 414 -24.30 -2.55 43.60
C ARG A 414 -25.33 -3.55 44.12
N SER A 415 -24.83 -4.72 44.51
CA SER A 415 -25.57 -5.95 44.78
C SER A 415 -26.51 -5.94 45.99
N ALA A 416 -27.60 -6.71 45.88
CA ALA A 416 -28.27 -7.38 46.99
C ALA A 416 -28.45 -8.88 46.64
N VAL A 417 -28.44 -9.76 47.64
CA VAL A 417 -28.33 -11.23 47.47
C VAL A 417 -29.41 -11.96 48.26
N ASN A 418 -30.01 -13.00 47.66
CA ASN A 418 -30.68 -14.20 48.24
C ASN A 418 -31.77 -14.74 47.28
N SER A 419 -32.14 -16.03 47.24
CA SER A 419 -31.47 -17.27 47.69
C SER A 419 -32.08 -18.52 46.99
N SER A 420 -31.30 -19.60 46.98
CA SER A 420 -31.45 -20.91 46.30
C SER A 420 -32.70 -21.78 46.58
N THR A 421 -33.15 -22.56 45.57
CA THR A 421 -33.50 -24.03 45.58
C THR A 421 -33.95 -24.43 44.14
N ILE A 422 -33.75 -25.60 43.50
CA ILE A 422 -33.47 -27.04 43.81
C ILE A 422 -34.73 -27.95 43.60
N PRO A 423 -34.66 -29.08 42.83
CA PRO A 423 -35.34 -29.09 41.51
C PRO A 423 -36.42 -30.20 41.20
N PRO A 424 -36.23 -31.27 40.39
CA PRO A 424 -37.11 -31.48 39.21
C PRO A 424 -37.77 -32.88 39.07
N LYS A 425 -38.66 -33.02 38.06
CA LYS A 425 -39.05 -34.26 37.33
C LYS A 425 -40.07 -33.92 36.22
N ALA A 426 -40.33 -34.71 35.17
CA ALA A 426 -39.55 -35.65 34.35
C ALA A 426 -40.45 -36.21 33.20
N ARG A 427 -39.86 -36.76 32.11
CA ARG A 427 -40.49 -37.62 31.06
C ARG A 427 -41.51 -36.91 30.12
N GLN A 428 -41.86 -37.40 28.90
CA GLN A 428 -41.22 -38.33 27.94
C GLN A 428 -41.77 -38.11 26.50
N ASN A 429 -41.00 -38.57 25.50
CA ASN A 429 -41.25 -38.86 24.07
C ASN A 429 -42.64 -38.61 23.40
N ILE A 430 -42.62 -37.87 22.27
CA ILE A 430 -42.92 -38.30 20.88
C ILE A 430 -44.02 -39.40 20.74
N PRO A 431 -45.15 -39.20 20.00
CA PRO A 431 -45.07 -39.07 18.52
C PRO A 431 -46.17 -38.29 17.71
N VAL A 432 -45.73 -37.63 16.63
CA VAL A 432 -46.23 -37.73 15.21
C VAL A 432 -47.63 -37.21 14.78
N PHE A 433 -47.66 -36.58 13.58
CA PHE A 433 -48.80 -36.28 12.67
C PHE A 433 -49.91 -35.30 13.15
N ASP A 434 -50.60 -34.52 12.29
CA ASP A 434 -50.29 -34.06 10.92
C ASP A 434 -51.08 -32.77 10.55
N HIS A 435 -50.73 -32.17 9.39
CA HIS A 435 -51.54 -31.39 8.43
C HIS A 435 -52.41 -30.17 8.82
N THR A 436 -52.42 -29.23 7.86
CA THR A 436 -53.40 -28.15 7.58
C THR A 436 -53.61 -27.05 8.64
N GLN A 437 -53.31 -25.78 8.42
CA GLN A 437 -53.69 -24.83 7.34
C GLN A 437 -55.17 -24.44 7.29
N VAL A 438 -55.40 -23.15 6.98
CA VAL A 438 -56.54 -22.60 6.19
C VAL A 438 -57.93 -22.63 6.85
N THR A 439 -58.85 -21.66 6.70
CA THR A 439 -58.86 -20.18 6.58
C THR A 439 -60.31 -19.71 6.97
N GLU A 440 -60.87 -18.49 6.82
CA GLU A 440 -60.46 -17.14 6.35
C GLU A 440 -61.45 -16.05 6.86
N LYS A 441 -61.28 -14.81 6.39
CA LYS A 441 -62.33 -13.82 6.03
C LYS A 441 -63.49 -13.54 7.01
N ALA A 442 -63.34 -12.38 7.66
CA ALA A 442 -64.09 -11.14 7.35
C ALA A 442 -65.59 -11.00 7.72
N ALA A 443 -66.05 -9.75 7.62
CA ALA A 443 -67.42 -9.26 7.79
C ALA A 443 -67.96 -9.31 9.26
N THR A 444 -68.81 -8.38 9.73
CA THR A 444 -69.33 -7.13 9.12
C THR A 444 -69.70 -6.10 10.18
N ASP A 445 -69.72 -4.82 9.78
CA ASP A 445 -70.70 -3.78 10.11
C ASP A 445 -71.27 -3.57 11.54
N ARG A 446 -71.13 -2.29 11.98
CA ARG A 446 -72.19 -1.36 12.47
C ARG A 446 -72.62 -1.29 13.97
N VAL A 447 -72.35 -0.07 14.49
CA VAL A 447 -73.34 0.90 15.04
C VAL A 447 -73.78 0.82 16.52
N ALA A 448 -73.85 2.03 17.11
CA ALA A 448 -74.57 2.43 18.34
C ALA A 448 -74.03 1.95 19.70
N GLU A 449 -74.36 2.58 20.83
CA GLU A 449 -74.45 4.02 21.19
C GLU A 449 -74.56 4.12 22.74
N LYS A 450 -74.40 5.32 23.32
CA LYS A 450 -74.76 5.71 24.71
C LYS A 450 -73.89 5.11 25.85
N ILE A 451 -73.90 5.66 27.08
CA ILE A 451 -73.74 7.05 27.61
C ILE A 451 -73.66 6.97 29.15
N SER A 452 -73.11 8.01 29.80
CA SER A 452 -73.11 8.30 31.27
C SER A 452 -71.93 7.74 32.09
N GLY A 453 -71.26 8.52 32.94
CA GLY A 453 -71.43 9.96 33.19
C GLY A 453 -70.40 10.62 34.13
N THR A 454 -70.21 11.95 33.90
CA THR A 454 -70.19 13.10 34.86
C THR A 454 -69.56 12.89 36.26
N ILE A 455 -68.59 13.69 36.74
CA ILE A 455 -68.66 15.06 37.34
C ILE A 455 -67.19 15.57 37.50
N GLN A 456 -66.70 16.70 36.92
CA GLN A 456 -66.79 18.14 37.33
C GLN A 456 -66.22 18.47 38.75
N ASN A 457 -65.54 19.60 39.06
CA ASN A 457 -64.97 20.77 38.34
C ASN A 457 -64.01 21.60 39.27
N ILE A 458 -63.52 22.78 38.82
CA ILE A 458 -63.15 24.02 39.62
C ILE A 458 -61.64 24.41 39.87
N SER A 459 -61.21 25.51 39.21
CA SER A 459 -60.28 26.61 39.64
C SER A 459 -58.72 26.58 39.54
N ARG A 460 -58.14 27.81 39.54
CA ARG A 460 -56.72 28.27 39.58
C ARG A 460 -56.61 29.39 40.68
N PRO A 461 -55.55 30.25 40.83
CA PRO A 461 -54.06 30.21 40.66
C PRO A 461 -53.37 30.66 42.01
N PRO A 462 -52.24 31.43 42.15
CA PRO A 462 -50.98 31.70 41.40
C PRO A 462 -49.71 31.26 42.24
N HIS A 463 -48.55 31.94 42.55
CA HIS A 463 -47.90 33.25 42.21
C HIS A 463 -46.35 33.34 42.52
N ARG A 464 -45.62 34.13 41.71
CA ARG A 464 -44.45 35.07 41.91
C ARG A 464 -43.21 34.88 42.85
N VAL A 465 -42.00 34.93 42.22
CA VAL A 465 -40.69 35.69 42.43
C VAL A 465 -40.24 36.26 43.80
N HIS A 466 -38.96 36.65 44.12
CA HIS A 466 -37.63 36.99 43.49
C HIS A 466 -36.53 36.80 44.61
N ALA A 467 -35.17 36.91 44.55
CA ALA A 467 -34.03 37.08 43.61
C ALA A 467 -32.70 37.15 44.46
N ALA A 468 -31.54 37.50 43.84
CA ALA A 468 -30.27 38.01 44.42
C ALA A 468 -29.08 37.06 44.82
N LYS A 469 -27.87 37.65 44.91
CA LYS A 469 -26.50 37.14 45.26
C LYS A 469 -25.92 38.01 46.43
N PRO A 470 -24.61 38.12 46.79
CA PRO A 470 -23.34 37.40 46.45
C PRO A 470 -22.41 37.08 47.68
N GLY A 471 -21.14 36.66 47.45
CA GLY A 471 -20.07 36.57 48.48
C GLY A 471 -18.67 36.19 47.94
N ARG A 472 -17.57 36.67 48.56
CA ARG A 472 -16.12 36.48 48.21
C ARG A 472 -15.21 36.90 49.40
N VAL A 473 -13.87 36.70 49.33
CA VAL A 473 -12.79 37.28 50.21
C VAL A 473 -12.62 36.60 51.60
N VAL A 474 -11.45 36.33 52.25
CA VAL A 474 -9.98 36.27 51.95
C VAL A 474 -9.26 35.37 53.02
N GLY A 475 -7.92 35.17 52.98
CA GLY A 475 -7.07 34.56 54.06
C GLY A 475 -6.80 35.50 55.27
N PRO A 476 -5.64 35.51 55.98
CA PRO A 476 -4.34 34.85 55.70
C PRO A 476 -3.46 34.40 56.94
N ILE A 477 -2.16 34.12 56.73
CA ILE A 477 -0.96 34.23 57.66
C ILE A 477 -0.53 33.05 58.62
N PHE A 478 0.79 33.02 58.89
CA PHE A 478 1.71 32.09 59.63
C PHE A 478 1.88 32.46 61.15
N PRO A 479 2.71 31.85 62.08
CA PRO A 479 4.11 31.35 61.90
C PRO A 479 4.73 30.23 62.84
N TYR A 480 5.98 29.78 62.53
CA TYR A 480 7.18 29.42 63.37
C TYR A 480 7.09 28.44 64.60
N ASP A 481 8.12 27.69 65.08
CA ASP A 481 9.53 27.34 64.71
C ASP A 481 9.95 26.02 65.44
N GLY A 482 11.16 25.45 65.21
CA GLY A 482 11.77 24.43 66.09
C GLY A 482 12.82 23.48 65.47
N ARG A 483 14.12 23.76 65.65
CA ARG A 483 15.27 23.01 65.05
C ARG A 483 15.92 22.00 66.01
N VAL A 484 16.61 20.96 65.50
CA VAL A 484 17.94 20.44 65.97
C VAL A 484 18.63 19.60 64.86
N LEU A 485 19.97 19.62 64.82
CA LEU A 485 20.94 18.77 64.09
C LEU A 485 22.25 18.71 64.93
N PRO A 486 23.27 17.88 64.64
CA PRO A 486 23.34 16.55 64.00
C PRO A 486 24.14 15.53 64.86
N HIS A 487 24.34 14.28 64.38
CA HIS A 487 25.61 13.48 64.36
C HIS A 487 25.30 12.02 63.91
N GLY A 488 26.31 11.25 63.52
CA GLY A 488 26.17 9.83 63.08
C GLY A 488 27.43 8.99 63.37
N ILE A 489 27.41 7.68 63.04
CA ILE A 489 28.55 6.74 63.19
C ILE A 489 28.38 5.49 62.29
N SER A 490 29.48 4.78 61.99
CA SER A 490 29.58 3.55 61.17
C SER A 490 30.36 2.45 61.94
N PRO A 491 30.33 1.16 61.52
CA PRO A 491 31.50 0.52 60.87
C PRO A 491 31.06 -0.46 59.74
N HIS A 492 31.85 -1.33 59.06
CA HIS A 492 33.29 -1.72 58.96
C HIS A 492 33.69 -1.70 57.44
N TYR A 493 34.93 -1.77 56.92
CA TYR A 493 36.21 -2.47 57.22
C TYR A 493 36.26 -3.98 56.85
N MET A 494 37.31 -4.56 56.23
CA MET A 494 38.64 -4.16 55.70
C MET A 494 38.81 -4.77 54.27
N PHE A 495 39.81 -4.61 53.40
CA PHE A 495 41.13 -3.94 53.16
C PHE A 495 41.37 -4.08 51.60
N ARG A 496 42.44 -3.75 50.83
CA ARG A 496 43.72 -2.98 50.73
C ARG A 496 44.09 -3.05 49.20
N MET A 497 45.02 -2.34 48.54
CA MET A 497 46.03 -1.30 48.84
C MET A 497 46.15 -0.39 47.57
N ASN A 498 47.34 0.00 47.06
CA ASN A 498 47.86 1.38 47.17
C ASN A 498 48.71 1.79 45.91
N PRO A 499 49.36 2.98 45.78
CA PRO A 499 49.12 3.84 44.60
C PRO A 499 50.35 4.59 43.98
N GLY A 500 50.10 5.52 43.04
CA GLY A 500 50.98 6.63 42.58
C GLY A 500 50.32 7.46 41.46
N SER A 501 50.01 8.76 41.61
CA SER A 501 50.86 9.98 41.45
C SER A 501 51.25 10.29 39.98
N ARG A 502 51.21 11.53 39.44
CA ARG A 502 51.32 12.88 40.07
C ARG A 502 50.89 14.06 39.13
N GLU A 503 50.49 15.21 39.73
CA GLU A 503 50.57 16.68 39.38
C GLU A 503 51.01 17.21 37.97
N LYS A 504 50.76 18.45 37.46
CA LYS A 504 49.92 19.67 37.74
C LYS A 504 50.13 20.75 36.62
N CYS A 505 49.23 21.77 36.52
CA CYS A 505 49.39 23.12 35.89
C CYS A 505 49.66 23.22 34.36
N GLY A 506 49.42 24.37 33.67
CA GLY A 506 48.69 25.60 34.06
C GLY A 506 48.81 26.80 33.07
N THR A 507 47.69 27.52 32.87
CA THR A 507 47.51 28.96 32.47
C THR A 507 48.32 29.65 31.35
N GLU A 508 47.59 30.09 30.31
CA GLU A 508 47.51 31.45 29.68
C GLU A 508 48.73 32.40 29.56
N ALA A 509 48.94 33.02 28.37
CA ALA A 509 48.60 34.46 28.13
C ALA A 509 49.04 35.08 26.77
N LYS A 510 48.11 35.87 26.17
CA LYS A 510 48.25 37.12 25.35
C LYS A 510 48.75 37.15 23.88
N ASP A 511 48.08 38.04 23.13
CA ASP A 511 48.31 38.52 21.75
C ASP A 511 49.54 39.46 21.62
N THR A 512 50.04 39.85 20.42
CA THR A 512 49.45 40.93 19.58
C THR A 512 50.00 41.07 18.13
N THR A 513 49.14 41.62 17.26
CA THR A 513 49.39 42.51 16.08
C THR A 513 50.12 42.05 14.79
N GLN A 514 49.29 41.87 13.73
CA GLN A 514 49.33 42.54 12.39
C GLN A 514 50.59 42.57 11.51
N VAL A 515 50.43 42.18 10.21
CA VAL A 515 50.69 43.01 8.98
C VAL A 515 50.24 42.22 7.69
N ARG A 516 50.00 42.93 6.58
CA ARG A 516 49.69 42.45 5.19
C ARG A 516 50.69 43.12 4.21
N PRO A 517 50.92 42.70 2.93
CA PRO A 517 50.02 41.94 2.02
C PRO A 517 50.63 40.88 1.03
N VAL A 518 49.75 40.01 0.48
CA VAL A 518 49.49 39.61 -0.95
C VAL A 518 50.63 39.65 -2.00
N PRO A 519 50.75 38.70 -2.99
CA PRO A 519 50.07 37.42 -3.24
C PRO A 519 51.03 36.19 -3.42
N ALA A 520 50.46 34.99 -3.60
CA ALA A 520 51.16 33.84 -4.21
C ALA A 520 50.18 32.96 -5.03
N GLN A 521 50.66 32.25 -6.05
CA GLN A 521 49.89 31.32 -6.88
C GLN A 521 50.18 29.85 -6.53
N CYS A 522 49.29 28.97 -7.02
CA CYS A 522 49.34 27.52 -7.22
C CYS A 522 50.75 26.84 -7.18
N ASN A 523 50.91 25.59 -6.72
CA ASN A 523 49.98 24.45 -6.80
C ASN A 523 50.22 23.33 -5.74
N LEU A 524 49.35 22.30 -5.77
CA LEU A 524 49.22 21.09 -4.93
C LEU A 524 50.48 20.44 -4.30
N SER A 525 50.39 20.05 -3.02
CA SER A 525 50.39 18.64 -2.50
C SER A 525 50.04 18.64 -0.98
N VAL A 526 49.07 17.88 -0.44
CA VAL A 526 48.91 16.42 -0.19
C VAL A 526 49.48 15.94 1.18
N GLU A 527 48.82 14.94 1.77
CA GLU A 527 49.06 14.19 3.05
C GLU A 527 48.31 14.64 4.31
N MET A 528 47.84 13.77 5.22
CA MET A 528 47.29 12.37 5.22
C MET A 528 46.61 12.19 6.62
N TYR A 529 45.68 11.28 6.93
CA TYR A 529 45.84 9.82 7.01
C TYR A 529 44.46 9.09 7.14
N THR A 530 44.19 8.20 6.19
CA THR A 530 43.76 6.78 6.32
C THR A 530 42.58 6.30 7.20
N ASN A 531 41.65 5.57 6.57
CA ASN A 531 41.52 4.10 6.77
C ASN A 531 40.94 3.42 5.48
N PRO A 532 41.13 2.11 5.22
CA PRO A 532 41.14 1.56 3.85
C PRO A 532 39.93 0.68 3.47
N TYR A 533 40.05 -0.03 2.33
CA TYR A 533 39.07 -0.94 1.69
C TYR A 533 37.97 -0.28 0.84
N TYR A 534 38.36 0.58 -0.10
CA TYR A 534 37.99 0.45 -1.51
C TYR A 534 39.01 1.24 -2.35
N GLN A 535 39.58 0.63 -3.39
CA GLN A 535 40.36 1.36 -4.40
C GLN A 535 39.95 0.88 -5.80
N THR A 536 39.70 1.84 -6.68
CA THR A 536 39.23 1.67 -8.05
C THR A 536 40.40 1.65 -9.03
N GLN A 537 40.16 1.13 -10.23
CA GLN A 537 40.90 1.54 -11.42
C GLN A 537 39.92 1.86 -12.55
N GLU A 538 40.10 3.03 -13.16
CA GLU A 538 39.53 3.40 -14.45
C GLU A 538 40.53 3.11 -15.58
N LYS A 539 40.00 3.00 -16.80
CA LYS A 539 40.61 3.42 -18.09
C LYS A 539 42.13 3.25 -18.27
N VAL A 540 42.50 2.33 -19.15
CA VAL A 540 43.61 2.54 -20.10
C VAL A 540 43.15 2.16 -21.49
N ALA A 541 43.37 3.05 -22.47
CA ALA A 541 43.26 2.74 -23.89
C ALA A 541 44.23 3.61 -24.69
N GLN A 542 45.45 3.11 -24.93
CA GLN A 542 46.22 3.29 -26.16
C GLN A 542 47.45 2.36 -26.15
N LEU A 543 48.02 2.06 -27.33
CA LEU A 543 48.95 0.95 -27.53
C LEU A 543 50.43 1.34 -27.44
N GLY A 544 51.24 0.40 -26.95
CA GLY A 544 52.71 0.39 -27.07
C GLY A 544 53.29 -0.84 -26.38
N GLY A 545 53.78 -1.84 -27.15
CA GLY A 545 54.56 -2.97 -26.64
C GLY A 545 56.06 -2.81 -26.98
N PRO A 546 56.87 -3.89 -26.97
CA PRO A 546 56.61 -5.27 -26.50
C PRO A 546 57.73 -5.81 -25.55
N ILE A 547 57.68 -7.10 -25.19
CA ILE A 547 58.77 -7.88 -24.50
C ILE A 547 58.99 -7.47 -23.01
N GLY A 548 59.37 -8.33 -22.05
CA GLY A 548 59.50 -9.79 -22.03
C GLY A 548 60.09 -10.35 -20.71
N ILE A 549 59.94 -11.68 -20.55
CA ILE A 549 60.44 -12.65 -19.55
C ILE A 549 61.70 -12.29 -18.69
N ASP A 550 61.58 -12.32 -17.35
CA ASP A 550 62.24 -13.24 -16.37
C ASP A 550 61.69 -12.87 -14.95
N ALA A 551 61.37 -13.70 -13.96
CA ALA A 551 61.80 -15.03 -13.47
C ALA A 551 62.99 -15.02 -12.48
N LYS A 552 62.84 -15.80 -11.38
CA LYS A 552 63.68 -15.84 -10.14
C LYS A 552 63.48 -14.57 -9.27
N LEU A 553 63.68 -14.58 -7.94
CA LEU A 553 64.15 -15.63 -6.99
C LEU A 553 63.23 -15.53 -5.74
N LEU A 554 62.56 -16.57 -5.20
CA LEU A 554 63.03 -17.80 -4.51
C LEU A 554 63.75 -17.53 -3.16
N GLN A 555 63.39 -18.30 -2.11
CA GLN A 555 63.91 -18.32 -0.72
C GLN A 555 63.36 -17.22 0.23
N ALA A 556 63.14 -17.45 1.53
CA ALA A 556 63.02 -18.70 2.30
C ALA A 556 62.29 -18.51 3.66
N GLN A 557 61.90 -19.64 4.27
CA GLN A 557 61.77 -19.95 5.73
C GLN A 557 61.36 -18.82 6.70
N ALA A 558 60.16 -18.80 7.29
CA ALA A 558 59.58 -19.74 8.29
C ALA A 558 60.10 -19.57 9.74
N GLN A 559 59.19 -19.19 10.65
CA GLN A 559 59.24 -19.53 12.09
C GLN A 559 57.86 -19.36 12.74
N PHE A 560 57.36 -20.41 13.39
CA PHE A 560 56.25 -20.37 14.36
C PHE A 560 56.48 -21.46 15.42
N GLY A 561 56.52 -21.07 16.69
CA GLY A 561 56.40 -21.92 17.88
C GLY A 561 55.56 -21.17 18.92
N ALA A 562 54.55 -21.74 19.60
CA ALA A 562 54.58 -22.88 20.53
C ALA A 562 55.19 -22.46 21.90
N VAL A 563 54.66 -22.83 23.09
CA VAL A 563 53.83 -23.99 23.51
C VAL A 563 52.84 -23.60 24.64
N GLY A 564 51.73 -24.36 24.83
CA GLY A 564 50.94 -24.40 26.08
C GLY A 564 49.41 -24.35 25.86
N ALA A 565 48.62 -25.42 25.74
CA ALA A 565 48.43 -26.65 26.55
C ALA A 565 47.67 -26.41 27.88
N ALA A 566 46.68 -27.21 28.30
CA ALA A 566 45.96 -28.37 27.73
C ALA A 566 44.47 -28.31 28.22
N ALA A 567 43.53 -29.24 28.04
CA ALA A 567 43.45 -30.64 27.54
C ALA A 567 42.03 -30.83 26.88
N VAL A 568 41.42 -31.99 26.56
CA VAL A 568 41.61 -33.45 26.82
C VAL A 568 41.34 -34.20 25.48
N ALA A 569 41.28 -35.55 25.47
CA ALA A 569 41.16 -36.38 24.25
C ALA A 569 40.33 -37.68 24.44
N VAL A 570 40.63 -38.71 23.63
CA VAL A 570 39.91 -40.02 23.43
C VAL A 570 38.69 -39.86 22.52
N ALA A 571 38.44 -40.63 21.44
CA ALA A 571 39.09 -41.80 20.78
C ALA A 571 38.68 -41.85 19.28
N ALA A 572 39.27 -42.65 18.35
CA ALA A 572 40.56 -43.35 18.29
C ALA A 572 40.84 -43.91 16.85
N HIS A 573 42.03 -44.50 16.68
CA HIS A 573 42.53 -45.55 15.75
C HIS A 573 41.50 -46.46 15.03
N ARG A 574 41.78 -47.12 13.88
CA ARG A 574 43.02 -47.61 13.20
C ARG A 574 42.70 -48.03 11.73
N GLU A 575 43.56 -48.37 10.74
CA GLU A 575 45.02 -48.41 10.46
C GLU A 575 45.24 -48.19 8.90
N VAL A 576 46.39 -48.56 8.30
CA VAL A 576 46.74 -48.39 6.86
C VAL A 576 47.60 -49.58 6.33
N GLY A 577 47.47 -49.92 5.04
CA GLY A 577 48.36 -50.79 4.23
C GLY A 577 48.00 -50.66 2.73
N THR A 578 48.75 -50.09 1.77
CA THR A 578 50.11 -50.38 1.21
C THR A 578 50.27 -51.83 0.71
N VAL A 579 50.82 -52.15 -0.49
CA VAL A 579 51.84 -51.49 -1.33
C VAL A 579 51.56 -51.55 -2.86
N HIS A 580 52.24 -50.65 -3.58
CA HIS A 580 52.41 -50.40 -5.02
C HIS A 580 52.82 -51.58 -5.93
N TRP A 581 52.42 -51.53 -7.21
CA TRP A 581 53.21 -51.58 -8.48
C TRP A 581 52.18 -51.69 -9.64
N GLY A 582 52.06 -50.74 -10.59
CA GLY A 582 52.89 -50.61 -11.81
C GLY A 582 52.33 -51.53 -12.94
N TRP A 583 52.09 -51.11 -14.19
CA TRP A 583 52.37 -49.88 -14.95
C TRP A 583 51.17 -49.50 -15.85
N ILE A 584 51.12 -48.26 -16.33
CA ILE A 584 51.17 -47.90 -17.78
C ILE A 584 51.41 -46.38 -17.88
N LEU A 585 52.45 -45.98 -18.61
CA LEU A 585 52.64 -44.59 -19.02
C LEU A 585 51.94 -44.38 -20.37
N ILE A 586 50.97 -43.46 -20.41
CA ILE A 586 50.57 -42.55 -21.51
C ILE A 586 49.30 -41.85 -21.00
N GLY A 587 49.33 -40.53 -20.81
CA GLY A 587 48.16 -39.79 -20.30
C GLY A 587 48.39 -38.59 -19.36
N ILE A 588 49.61 -38.08 -19.21
CA ILE A 588 49.88 -36.88 -18.37
C ILE A 588 50.09 -35.65 -19.25
N PHE A 589 48.99 -35.08 -19.76
CA PHE A 589 48.94 -33.65 -20.15
C PHE A 589 47.52 -33.05 -20.21
N ASN A 590 46.55 -33.58 -19.44
CA ASN A 590 45.28 -32.86 -19.24
C ASN A 590 44.46 -33.40 -18.04
N GLN A 591 44.61 -32.78 -16.85
CA GLN A 591 43.55 -32.69 -15.81
C GLN A 591 44.00 -31.85 -14.60
N SER A 592 43.72 -30.54 -14.63
CA SER A 592 43.56 -29.68 -13.44
C SER A 592 42.72 -28.43 -13.76
N CYS A 593 41.63 -28.61 -14.52
CA CYS A 593 40.56 -27.62 -14.54
C CYS A 593 39.63 -27.90 -13.36
N ASN A 594 39.45 -26.92 -12.47
CA ASN A 594 38.45 -27.03 -11.40
C ASN A 594 37.05 -27.24 -12.00
N LYS A 595 36.36 -28.29 -11.57
CA LYS A 595 34.94 -28.49 -11.92
C LYS A 595 34.11 -27.40 -11.22
N MET A 596 33.74 -26.35 -11.96
CA MET A 596 32.67 -25.46 -11.54
C MET A 596 31.39 -26.30 -11.35
N SER A 597 30.77 -26.20 -10.18
CA SER A 597 29.52 -26.91 -9.88
C SER A 597 28.37 -26.26 -10.64
N THR A 598 27.94 -26.88 -11.74
CA THR A 598 26.81 -26.41 -12.55
C THR A 598 25.50 -26.47 -11.76
N TYR A 599 24.67 -25.44 -11.94
CA TYR A 599 23.36 -25.40 -11.29
C TYR A 599 22.36 -26.28 -12.05
N SER A 600 21.76 -27.25 -11.35
CA SER A 600 20.66 -28.07 -11.88
C SER A 600 19.35 -27.70 -11.17
N PRO A 601 18.38 -27.08 -11.87
CA PRO A 601 17.04 -26.83 -11.37
C PRO A 601 16.24 -28.14 -11.27
N LYS A 602 15.12 -28.12 -10.53
CA LYS A 602 14.13 -29.22 -10.59
C LYS A 602 12.77 -28.77 -11.12
N ASN A 603 12.28 -27.64 -10.62
CA ASN A 603 10.92 -27.17 -10.86
C ASN A 603 10.99 -25.69 -11.31
N ILE A 604 10.85 -25.46 -12.62
CA ILE A 604 11.03 -24.14 -13.24
C ILE A 604 9.67 -23.50 -13.49
N LEU A 605 9.46 -22.29 -12.98
CA LEU A 605 8.32 -21.43 -13.37
C LEU A 605 8.77 -20.45 -14.47
N ILE A 606 8.21 -20.60 -15.67
CA ILE A 606 8.42 -19.66 -16.79
C ILE A 606 7.17 -18.80 -16.94
N THR A 607 7.28 -17.50 -16.65
CA THR A 607 6.15 -16.57 -16.81
C THR A 607 6.12 -16.01 -18.23
N GLY A 608 4.96 -15.94 -18.89
CA GLY A 608 4.81 -15.31 -20.20
C GLY A 608 5.20 -16.18 -21.40
N ALA A 609 5.25 -17.51 -21.21
CA ALA A 609 5.75 -18.45 -22.23
C ALA A 609 4.81 -18.74 -23.40
N ALA A 610 3.58 -18.20 -23.44
CA ALA A 610 2.80 -18.15 -24.68
C ALA A 610 3.21 -16.94 -25.56
N GLY A 611 4.01 -16.02 -25.04
CA GLY A 611 4.69 -14.96 -25.80
C GLY A 611 5.98 -15.43 -26.49
N PHE A 612 6.47 -14.60 -27.40
CA PHE A 612 7.52 -14.91 -28.39
C PHE A 612 8.81 -15.56 -27.84
N ILE A 613 9.71 -14.83 -27.15
CA ILE A 613 11.02 -15.38 -26.72
C ILE A 613 10.83 -16.55 -25.75
N ALA A 614 9.88 -16.42 -24.84
CA ALA A 614 9.66 -17.36 -23.75
C ALA A 614 9.08 -18.71 -24.21
N CYS A 615 8.34 -18.76 -25.34
CA CYS A 615 7.90 -20.04 -25.91
C CYS A 615 9.07 -20.88 -26.44
N HIS A 616 10.07 -20.24 -27.07
CA HIS A 616 11.27 -20.90 -27.57
C HIS A 616 12.11 -21.45 -26.41
N VAL A 617 12.26 -20.68 -25.33
CA VAL A 617 12.93 -21.14 -24.10
C VAL A 617 12.17 -22.31 -23.45
N ALA A 618 10.84 -22.23 -23.31
CA ALA A 618 10.04 -23.31 -22.73
C ALA A 618 10.12 -24.59 -23.56
N ASN A 619 9.89 -24.51 -24.88
CA ASN A 619 9.96 -25.65 -25.79
C ASN A 619 11.36 -26.29 -25.82
N ARG A 620 12.42 -25.46 -25.75
CA ARG A 620 13.81 -25.94 -25.68
C ARG A 620 14.09 -26.67 -24.37
N LEU A 621 13.70 -26.11 -23.22
CA LEU A 621 13.93 -26.74 -21.92
C LEU A 621 13.12 -28.04 -21.74
N VAL A 622 11.85 -28.06 -22.14
CA VAL A 622 10.99 -29.27 -22.10
C VAL A 622 11.61 -30.40 -22.92
N ARG A 623 12.11 -30.10 -24.13
CA ARG A 623 12.71 -31.08 -25.05
C ARG A 623 14.08 -31.57 -24.62
N SER A 624 14.96 -30.66 -24.15
CA SER A 624 16.34 -30.98 -23.80
C SER A 624 16.51 -31.58 -22.40
N TYR A 625 15.58 -31.33 -21.48
CA TYR A 625 15.68 -31.76 -20.08
C TYR A 625 14.39 -32.43 -19.58
N PRO A 626 14.16 -33.72 -19.90
CA PRO A 626 12.99 -34.48 -19.44
C PRO A 626 12.81 -34.50 -17.91
N ASP A 627 13.92 -34.45 -17.16
CA ASP A 627 13.92 -34.45 -15.68
C ASP A 627 13.52 -33.09 -15.06
N TYR A 628 13.49 -32.00 -15.83
CA TYR A 628 13.05 -30.69 -15.34
C TYR A 628 11.55 -30.54 -15.53
N LYS A 629 10.83 -30.28 -14.44
CA LYS A 629 9.41 -29.94 -14.47
C LYS A 629 9.25 -28.46 -14.87
N ILE A 630 8.69 -28.21 -16.04
CA ILE A 630 8.47 -26.88 -16.60
C ILE A 630 7.01 -26.46 -16.41
N VAL A 631 6.78 -25.48 -15.54
CA VAL A 631 5.48 -24.85 -15.31
C VAL A 631 5.43 -23.49 -15.99
N VAL A 632 4.45 -23.29 -16.87
CA VAL A 632 4.19 -22.00 -17.52
C VAL A 632 3.05 -21.28 -16.82
N LEU A 633 3.25 -20.01 -16.49
CA LEU A 633 2.20 -19.09 -16.05
C LEU A 633 2.03 -17.99 -17.09
N ASP A 634 0.84 -17.90 -17.71
CA ASP A 634 0.56 -16.89 -18.73
C ASP A 634 -0.87 -16.32 -18.62
N LYS A 635 -1.00 -15.03 -18.87
CA LYS A 635 -2.28 -14.29 -18.87
C LYS A 635 -3.08 -14.56 -20.16
N LEU A 636 -2.38 -14.90 -21.25
CA LEU A 636 -2.84 -14.85 -22.63
C LEU A 636 -3.32 -13.43 -23.00
N ASP A 637 -2.38 -12.47 -22.93
CA ASP A 637 -2.55 -11.09 -23.41
C ASP A 637 -2.43 -11.04 -24.95
N TYR A 638 -2.71 -9.90 -25.58
CA TYR A 638 -2.92 -9.77 -27.03
C TYR A 638 -1.79 -10.33 -27.93
N CYS A 639 -0.53 -10.29 -27.46
CA CYS A 639 0.65 -10.79 -28.16
C CYS A 639 1.07 -12.22 -27.75
N SER A 640 0.19 -12.97 -27.11
CA SER A 640 0.43 -14.32 -26.57
C SER A 640 -0.49 -15.35 -27.22
N ASN A 641 0.03 -16.54 -27.57
CA ASN A 641 -0.74 -17.56 -28.28
C ASN A 641 -0.39 -18.97 -27.80
N LEU A 642 -1.41 -19.76 -27.40
CA LEU A 642 -1.21 -21.14 -26.95
C LEU A 642 -0.61 -22.04 -28.04
N LYS A 643 -0.82 -21.73 -29.33
CA LYS A 643 -0.21 -22.47 -30.44
C LYS A 643 1.32 -22.51 -30.33
N ASN A 644 1.94 -21.47 -29.76
CA ASN A 644 3.39 -21.36 -29.56
C ASN A 644 3.95 -22.44 -28.60
N LEU A 645 3.10 -23.08 -27.78
CA LEU A 645 3.47 -24.10 -26.79
C LEU A 645 3.03 -25.52 -27.20
N ILE A 646 2.42 -25.71 -28.38
CA ILE A 646 2.04 -27.03 -28.91
C ILE A 646 3.20 -28.06 -28.86
N PRO A 647 4.47 -27.71 -29.20
CA PRO A 647 5.58 -28.67 -29.13
C PRO A 647 5.85 -29.23 -27.72
N SER A 648 5.41 -28.54 -26.66
CA SER A 648 5.53 -28.99 -25.27
C SER A 648 4.24 -29.57 -24.70
N GLN A 649 3.08 -29.33 -25.32
CA GLN A 649 1.76 -29.49 -24.69
C GLN A 649 1.45 -30.92 -24.25
N SER A 650 2.00 -31.92 -24.93
CA SER A 650 1.85 -33.35 -24.63
C SER A 650 2.97 -33.95 -23.77
N SER A 651 4.00 -33.17 -23.43
CA SER A 651 5.17 -33.66 -22.69
C SER A 651 4.87 -33.85 -21.19
N PRO A 652 5.26 -34.98 -20.58
CA PRO A 652 4.87 -35.31 -19.19
C PRO A 652 5.50 -34.40 -18.13
N ASN A 653 6.59 -33.70 -18.48
CA ASN A 653 7.28 -32.72 -17.65
C ASN A 653 6.76 -31.27 -17.83
N PHE A 654 5.77 -31.03 -18.69
CA PHE A 654 5.22 -29.70 -18.97
C PHE A 654 3.85 -29.46 -18.30
N LYS A 655 3.61 -28.24 -17.82
CA LYS A 655 2.31 -27.81 -17.28
C LYS A 655 2.01 -26.35 -17.62
N PHE A 656 0.91 -26.10 -18.32
CA PHE A 656 0.40 -24.74 -18.58
C PHE A 656 -0.62 -24.28 -17.52
N VAL A 657 -0.55 -23.01 -17.11
CA VAL A 657 -1.48 -22.37 -16.17
C VAL A 657 -1.90 -20.98 -16.69
N LYS A 658 -3.21 -20.78 -16.92
CA LYS A 658 -3.75 -19.46 -17.27
C LYS A 658 -3.99 -18.58 -16.03
N GLY A 659 -3.28 -17.47 -15.93
CA GLY A 659 -3.47 -16.45 -14.89
C GLY A 659 -2.49 -15.28 -14.95
N ASP A 660 -2.73 -14.28 -14.11
CA ASP A 660 -1.99 -13.02 -14.06
C ASP A 660 -0.93 -13.07 -12.94
N ILE A 661 0.30 -12.63 -13.23
CA ILE A 661 1.40 -12.50 -12.25
C ILE A 661 1.08 -11.47 -11.14
N ALA A 662 0.17 -10.53 -11.39
CA ALA A 662 -0.32 -9.60 -10.39
C ALA A 662 -1.22 -10.28 -9.32
N SER A 663 -1.65 -11.53 -9.53
CA SER A 663 -2.41 -12.30 -8.56
C SER A 663 -1.47 -12.97 -7.54
N ALA A 664 -1.22 -12.28 -6.42
CA ALA A 664 -0.36 -12.76 -5.35
C ALA A 664 -0.77 -14.16 -4.84
N ASP A 665 -2.07 -14.44 -4.72
CA ASP A 665 -2.58 -15.75 -4.27
C ASP A 665 -2.22 -16.87 -5.26
N LEU A 666 -2.40 -16.63 -6.56
CA LEU A 666 -2.05 -17.60 -7.61
C LEU A 666 -0.54 -17.84 -7.66
N VAL A 667 0.27 -16.78 -7.58
CA VAL A 667 1.73 -16.91 -7.61
C VAL A 667 2.21 -17.71 -6.40
N ASN A 668 1.80 -17.36 -5.17
CA ASN A 668 2.20 -18.11 -3.98
C ASN A 668 1.71 -19.57 -4.03
N TYR A 669 0.48 -19.80 -4.49
CA TYR A 669 -0.06 -21.16 -4.72
C TYR A 669 0.87 -21.97 -5.64
N LEU A 670 1.23 -21.44 -6.81
CA LEU A 670 2.06 -22.15 -7.79
C LEU A 670 3.47 -22.43 -7.26
N LEU A 671 4.12 -21.47 -6.59
CA LEU A 671 5.45 -21.69 -6.01
C LEU A 671 5.44 -22.89 -5.05
N ILE A 672 4.41 -22.98 -4.21
CA ILE A 672 4.28 -24.02 -3.19
C ILE A 672 3.81 -25.36 -3.80
N THR A 673 2.67 -25.40 -4.50
CA THR A 673 2.09 -26.66 -4.97
C THR A 673 2.91 -27.33 -6.07
N GLU A 674 3.59 -26.55 -6.90
CA GLU A 674 4.49 -27.11 -7.91
C GLU A 674 5.93 -27.30 -7.40
N SER A 675 6.21 -26.87 -6.15
CA SER A 675 7.52 -26.91 -5.49
C SER A 675 8.65 -26.22 -6.28
N ILE A 676 8.32 -25.06 -6.87
CA ILE A 676 9.22 -24.27 -7.73
C ILE A 676 10.51 -23.90 -7.00
N ASP A 677 11.66 -24.23 -7.57
CA ASP A 677 12.97 -23.80 -7.08
C ASP A 677 13.62 -22.72 -7.96
N THR A 678 13.12 -22.56 -9.18
CA THR A 678 13.72 -21.72 -10.22
C THR A 678 12.64 -20.90 -10.94
N ILE A 679 12.87 -19.61 -11.17
CA ILE A 679 11.95 -18.76 -11.94
C ILE A 679 12.68 -18.12 -13.11
N MET A 680 12.03 -18.12 -14.28
CA MET A 680 12.47 -17.38 -15.47
C MET A 680 11.35 -16.41 -15.87
N HIS A 681 11.57 -15.13 -15.58
CA HIS A 681 10.54 -14.11 -15.60
C HIS A 681 10.58 -13.24 -16.85
N PHE A 682 9.89 -13.69 -17.91
CA PHE A 682 9.74 -12.97 -19.19
C PHE A 682 8.48 -12.08 -19.29
N ALA A 683 7.46 -12.30 -18.44
CA ALA A 683 6.14 -11.68 -18.59
C ALA A 683 6.19 -10.16 -18.41
N ALA A 684 5.97 -9.43 -19.51
CA ALA A 684 5.96 -7.97 -19.59
C ALA A 684 5.21 -7.50 -20.86
N GLN A 685 4.69 -6.28 -20.85
CA GLN A 685 4.30 -5.57 -22.08
C GLN A 685 5.53 -4.93 -22.72
N THR A 686 5.64 -4.99 -24.06
CA THR A 686 6.91 -4.72 -24.79
C THR A 686 6.81 -3.80 -26.01
N HIS A 687 5.64 -3.23 -26.33
CA HIS A 687 5.50 -2.38 -27.52
C HIS A 687 5.76 -0.90 -27.21
N VAL A 688 6.89 -0.36 -27.68
CA VAL A 688 7.35 1.01 -27.38
C VAL A 688 6.28 2.06 -27.74
N ASP A 689 5.67 1.99 -28.92
CA ASP A 689 4.61 2.93 -29.33
C ASP A 689 3.38 2.90 -28.41
N ASN A 690 2.99 1.71 -27.94
CA ASN A 690 1.86 1.55 -27.03
C ASN A 690 2.18 2.13 -25.64
N SER A 691 3.46 2.18 -25.25
CA SER A 691 3.89 2.66 -23.94
C SER A 691 3.71 4.17 -23.76
N PHE A 692 3.79 4.97 -24.84
CA PHE A 692 3.50 6.41 -24.79
C PHE A 692 2.02 6.69 -24.50
N GLY A 693 1.10 5.89 -25.05
CA GLY A 693 -0.34 6.04 -24.83
C GLY A 693 -0.91 5.27 -23.63
N ASN A 694 -0.16 4.32 -23.06
CA ASN A 694 -0.65 3.40 -22.01
C ASN A 694 0.43 3.03 -20.96
N SER A 695 1.27 4.00 -20.58
CA SER A 695 2.38 3.84 -19.63
C SER A 695 1.97 3.25 -18.27
N PHE A 696 0.70 3.44 -17.86
CA PHE A 696 0.15 2.86 -16.63
C PHE A 696 -0.04 1.35 -16.68
N GLU A 697 -0.50 0.75 -17.80
CA GLU A 697 -0.55 -0.71 -17.90
C GLU A 697 0.87 -1.30 -18.04
N PHE A 698 1.80 -0.62 -18.70
CA PHE A 698 3.22 -1.03 -18.68
C PHE A 698 3.77 -1.02 -17.24
N THR A 699 3.50 0.03 -16.45
CA THR A 699 3.87 0.10 -15.03
C THR A 699 3.26 -1.04 -14.21
N LYS A 700 1.97 -1.33 -14.42
CA LYS A 700 1.22 -2.36 -13.70
C LYS A 700 1.67 -3.78 -14.04
N ASN A 701 1.86 -4.09 -15.32
CA ASN A 701 2.27 -5.42 -15.76
C ASN A 701 3.78 -5.64 -15.53
N ASN A 702 4.63 -4.66 -15.84
CA ASN A 702 6.10 -4.82 -15.75
C ASN A 702 6.61 -4.61 -14.32
N ILE A 703 6.32 -3.48 -13.66
CA ILE A 703 6.85 -3.18 -12.32
C ILE A 703 6.05 -3.92 -11.24
N TYR A 704 4.73 -3.72 -11.18
CA TYR A 704 3.92 -4.30 -10.10
C TYR A 704 3.79 -5.83 -10.22
N GLY A 705 3.69 -6.37 -11.44
CA GLY A 705 3.77 -7.81 -11.70
C GLY A 705 5.09 -8.44 -11.19
N THR A 706 6.24 -7.84 -11.53
CA THR A 706 7.54 -8.25 -10.98
C THR A 706 7.56 -8.15 -9.45
N HIS A 707 7.00 -7.08 -8.88
CA HIS A 707 7.00 -6.86 -7.43
C HIS A 707 6.19 -7.92 -6.66
N VAL A 708 5.01 -8.29 -7.16
CA VAL A 708 4.20 -9.39 -6.58
C VAL A 708 4.97 -10.71 -6.60
N LEU A 709 5.65 -11.00 -7.71
CA LEU A 709 6.47 -12.19 -7.86
C LEU A 709 7.66 -12.20 -6.88
N LEU A 710 8.35 -11.07 -6.70
CA LEU A 710 9.46 -10.91 -5.75
C LEU A 710 9.03 -11.06 -4.28
N GLU A 711 7.89 -10.49 -3.88
CA GLU A 711 7.35 -10.71 -2.52
C GLU A 711 6.97 -12.18 -2.29
N ALA A 712 6.38 -12.86 -3.28
CA ALA A 712 6.09 -14.30 -3.17
C ALA A 712 7.37 -15.15 -3.03
N CYS A 713 8.44 -14.83 -3.76
CA CYS A 713 9.75 -15.48 -3.60
C CYS A 713 10.32 -15.28 -2.18
N LYS A 714 10.22 -14.05 -1.66
CA LYS A 714 10.67 -13.65 -0.31
C LYS A 714 9.84 -14.26 0.82
N VAL A 715 8.54 -14.51 0.60
CA VAL A 715 7.65 -15.18 1.56
C VAL A 715 7.89 -16.69 1.58
N THR A 716 8.06 -17.32 0.43
CA THR A 716 8.28 -18.77 0.31
C THR A 716 9.70 -19.20 0.68
N GLY A 717 10.72 -18.42 0.34
CA GLY A 717 12.13 -18.65 0.73
C GLY A 717 12.79 -19.88 0.09
N GLN A 718 12.09 -20.60 -0.79
CA GLN A 718 12.55 -21.84 -1.44
C GLN A 718 13.27 -21.63 -2.78
N ILE A 719 13.22 -20.42 -3.34
CA ILE A 719 13.78 -20.09 -4.65
C ILE A 719 15.30 -20.05 -4.57
N ARG A 720 15.95 -20.78 -5.48
CA ARG A 720 17.41 -20.93 -5.63
C ARG A 720 17.98 -20.13 -6.79
N ARG A 721 17.15 -19.76 -7.77
CA ARG A 721 17.51 -18.91 -8.91
C ARG A 721 16.30 -18.16 -9.46
N PHE A 722 16.42 -16.84 -9.60
CA PHE A 722 15.39 -15.96 -10.14
C PHE A 722 15.98 -15.16 -11.32
N ILE A 723 15.65 -15.54 -12.56
CA ILE A 723 16.17 -14.91 -13.78
C ILE A 723 15.15 -13.87 -14.25
N HIS A 724 15.50 -12.59 -14.24
CA HIS A 724 14.66 -11.48 -14.71
C HIS A 724 15.07 -11.03 -16.11
N VAL A 725 14.09 -10.88 -17.01
CA VAL A 725 14.33 -10.50 -18.40
C VAL A 725 14.05 -9.02 -18.62
N SER A 726 15.13 -8.25 -18.66
CA SER A 726 15.20 -6.83 -19.00
C SER A 726 15.46 -6.67 -20.52
N THR A 727 15.86 -5.47 -20.97
CA THR A 727 16.11 -5.12 -22.38
C THR A 727 17.36 -4.24 -22.49
N ASP A 728 17.97 -4.12 -23.67
CA ASP A 728 19.06 -3.17 -23.92
C ASP A 728 18.65 -1.69 -23.71
N GLU A 729 17.44 -1.31 -24.12
CA GLU A 729 16.89 0.05 -23.99
C GLU A 729 16.95 0.67 -22.57
N VAL A 730 17.18 -0.13 -21.51
CA VAL A 730 17.34 0.39 -20.14
C VAL A 730 18.61 1.22 -19.95
N TYR A 731 19.60 1.06 -20.83
CA TYR A 731 20.82 1.87 -20.85
C TYR A 731 20.60 3.27 -21.46
N GLY A 732 19.51 3.48 -22.19
CA GLY A 732 19.29 4.69 -22.99
C GLY A 732 20.06 4.68 -24.32
N GLU A 733 19.95 5.80 -25.03
CA GLU A 733 20.66 6.05 -26.29
C GLU A 733 22.18 5.95 -26.14
N THR A 734 22.85 5.40 -27.15
CA THR A 734 24.32 5.32 -27.22
C THR A 734 24.83 6.20 -28.37
N ASP A 735 25.89 6.98 -28.14
CA ASP A 735 26.49 7.84 -29.17
C ASP A 735 26.84 7.05 -30.45
N GLU A 736 26.64 7.67 -31.62
CA GLU A 736 26.93 7.03 -32.91
C GLU A 736 28.43 6.70 -33.04
N ASP A 737 29.31 7.56 -32.55
CA ASP A 737 30.77 7.36 -32.50
C ASP A 737 31.25 6.37 -31.41
N ALA A 738 30.35 5.75 -30.63
CA ALA A 738 30.74 4.86 -29.53
C ALA A 738 31.41 3.57 -30.04
N VAL A 739 32.71 3.43 -29.73
CA VAL A 739 33.54 2.26 -30.09
C VAL A 739 33.38 1.09 -29.11
N VAL A 740 32.88 1.34 -27.90
CA VAL A 740 32.69 0.34 -26.83
C VAL A 740 31.21 0.29 -26.44
N GLY A 741 30.66 -0.92 -26.39
CA GLY A 741 29.25 -1.14 -26.03
C GLY A 741 29.00 -1.04 -24.53
N ASN A 742 27.73 -0.87 -24.16
CA ASN A 742 27.30 -0.84 -22.77
C ASN A 742 27.49 -2.23 -22.12
N HIS A 743 28.39 -2.29 -21.14
CA HIS A 743 28.67 -3.47 -20.32
C HIS A 743 27.69 -3.55 -19.13
N GLU A 744 27.67 -4.66 -18.39
CA GLU A 744 26.60 -4.89 -17.39
C GLU A 744 26.58 -3.90 -16.21
N ALA A 745 27.67 -3.17 -15.98
CA ALA A 745 27.77 -2.14 -14.94
C ALA A 745 27.55 -0.70 -15.45
N SER A 746 27.27 -0.50 -16.75
CA SER A 746 26.78 0.79 -17.27
C SER A 746 25.50 1.24 -16.54
N GLN A 747 25.32 2.55 -16.42
CA GLN A 747 24.18 3.15 -15.72
C GLN A 747 22.86 2.91 -16.48
N LEU A 748 21.76 2.76 -15.74
CA LEU A 748 20.42 2.73 -16.33
C LEU A 748 19.95 4.17 -16.59
N LEU A 749 19.76 4.53 -17.86
CA LEU A 749 19.28 5.84 -18.34
C LEU A 749 18.09 5.68 -19.31
N PRO A 750 17.00 5.00 -18.90
CA PRO A 750 15.87 4.70 -19.80
C PRO A 750 15.18 5.96 -20.33
N THR A 751 15.09 6.06 -21.65
CA THR A 751 14.61 7.23 -22.41
C THR A 751 13.11 7.20 -22.73
N ASN A 752 12.45 6.04 -22.66
CA ASN A 752 11.06 5.87 -23.08
C ASN A 752 10.20 5.13 -22.02
N PRO A 753 8.86 5.19 -22.05
CA PRO A 753 8.04 4.62 -20.97
C PRO A 753 8.14 3.08 -20.86
N TYR A 754 8.38 2.37 -21.96
CA TYR A 754 8.65 0.93 -21.91
C TYR A 754 9.98 0.64 -21.20
N SER A 755 11.08 1.24 -21.65
CA SER A 755 12.41 1.04 -21.05
C SER A 755 12.46 1.49 -19.58
N ALA A 756 11.77 2.57 -19.23
CA ALA A 756 11.63 3.04 -17.85
C ALA A 756 10.92 2.03 -16.95
N THR A 757 9.90 1.32 -17.47
CA THR A 757 9.23 0.26 -16.69
C THR A 757 10.04 -1.02 -16.57
N LYS A 758 10.89 -1.35 -17.55
CA LYS A 758 11.89 -2.43 -17.45
C LYS A 758 12.97 -2.10 -16.41
N ALA A 759 13.58 -0.92 -16.50
CA ALA A 759 14.55 -0.44 -15.51
C ALA A 759 13.94 -0.39 -14.09
N GLY A 760 12.71 0.09 -13.95
CA GLY A 760 11.99 0.14 -12.67
C GLY A 760 11.74 -1.25 -12.06
N ALA A 761 11.43 -2.26 -12.89
CA ALA A 761 11.32 -3.65 -12.44
C ALA A 761 12.70 -4.21 -12.05
N GLU A 762 13.73 -3.94 -12.83
CA GLU A 762 15.11 -4.37 -12.58
C GLU A 762 15.66 -3.79 -11.26
N MET A 763 15.39 -2.51 -10.96
CA MET A 763 15.75 -1.87 -9.70
C MET A 763 15.07 -2.56 -8.49
N LEU A 764 13.86 -3.10 -8.64
CA LEU A 764 13.23 -3.91 -7.59
C LEU A 764 13.92 -5.26 -7.45
N VAL A 765 14.22 -5.96 -8.55
CA VAL A 765 14.95 -7.25 -8.53
C VAL A 765 16.30 -7.09 -7.82
N MET A 766 17.07 -6.07 -8.20
CA MET A 766 18.35 -5.68 -7.59
C MET A 766 18.21 -5.34 -6.10
N ALA A 767 17.19 -4.55 -5.73
CA ALA A 767 16.93 -4.21 -4.33
C ALA A 767 16.55 -5.43 -3.49
N TYR A 768 15.81 -6.41 -4.04
CA TYR A 768 15.39 -7.60 -3.29
C TYR A 768 16.53 -8.61 -3.14
N GLY A 769 17.40 -8.73 -4.14
CA GLY A 769 18.67 -9.44 -3.98
C GLY A 769 19.51 -8.87 -2.84
N ARG A 770 19.74 -7.54 -2.84
CA ARG A 770 20.53 -6.85 -1.81
C ARG A 770 19.88 -6.84 -0.41
N SER A 771 18.57 -6.61 -0.30
CA SER A 771 17.89 -6.42 0.99
C SER A 771 17.37 -7.71 1.64
N TYR A 772 17.14 -8.77 0.86
CA TYR A 772 16.55 -10.02 1.36
C TYR A 772 17.33 -11.28 0.96
N GLY A 773 18.43 -11.16 0.23
CA GLY A 773 19.24 -12.30 -0.21
C GLY A 773 18.57 -13.17 -1.27
N LEU A 774 17.59 -12.65 -2.04
CA LEU A 774 17.00 -13.42 -3.13
C LEU A 774 18.06 -13.72 -4.21
N PRO A 775 18.15 -14.95 -4.72
CA PRO A 775 19.19 -15.35 -5.66
C PRO A 775 18.84 -14.93 -7.09
N VAL A 776 18.89 -13.61 -7.32
CA VAL A 776 18.52 -12.98 -8.58
C VAL A 776 19.65 -13.02 -9.61
N ILE A 777 19.28 -13.11 -10.89
CA ILE A 777 20.12 -12.91 -12.07
C ILE A 777 19.32 -12.05 -13.04
N THR A 778 19.93 -11.08 -13.70
CA THR A 778 19.25 -10.28 -14.74
C THR A 778 19.86 -10.56 -16.11
N THR A 779 19.04 -10.60 -17.15
CA THR A 779 19.49 -10.57 -18.54
C THR A 779 19.00 -9.31 -19.24
N ARG A 780 19.86 -8.59 -19.96
CA ARG A 780 19.48 -7.48 -20.87
C ARG A 780 19.77 -7.94 -22.29
N GLY A 781 18.78 -7.89 -23.19
CA GLY A 781 18.90 -8.42 -24.55
C GLY A 781 18.70 -7.37 -25.64
N ASN A 782 19.38 -7.55 -26.78
CA ASN A 782 19.08 -6.82 -28.02
C ASN A 782 17.73 -7.23 -28.63
N ASN A 783 17.34 -6.60 -29.74
CA ASN A 783 16.14 -6.93 -30.50
C ASN A 783 16.19 -8.39 -30.99
N VAL A 784 15.12 -9.15 -30.73
CA VAL A 784 15.02 -10.57 -31.10
C VAL A 784 13.99 -10.73 -32.22
N TYR A 785 14.27 -11.60 -33.19
CA TYR A 785 13.37 -11.89 -34.32
C TYR A 785 13.29 -13.40 -34.62
N GLY A 786 12.18 -13.83 -35.22
CA GLY A 786 11.96 -15.24 -35.54
C GLY A 786 10.50 -15.68 -35.71
N PRO A 787 10.28 -16.99 -35.89
CA PRO A 787 8.98 -17.65 -35.76
C PRO A 787 8.25 -17.34 -34.44
N ASN A 788 6.92 -17.40 -34.43
CA ASN A 788 6.07 -17.14 -33.25
C ASN A 788 6.14 -15.71 -32.68
N GLN A 789 6.57 -14.70 -33.47
CA GLN A 789 6.55 -13.28 -33.05
C GLN A 789 5.20 -12.63 -33.40
N PHE A 790 4.73 -11.68 -32.58
CA PHE A 790 3.49 -10.94 -32.86
C PHE A 790 3.76 -9.83 -33.90
N PRO A 791 2.95 -9.69 -34.98
CA PRO A 791 3.24 -8.81 -36.11
C PRO A 791 2.99 -7.30 -35.87
N GLU A 792 3.05 -6.84 -34.62
CA GLU A 792 3.30 -5.42 -34.32
C GLU A 792 4.77 -5.04 -34.58
N LYS A 793 5.70 -5.98 -34.42
CA LYS A 793 7.15 -5.77 -34.48
C LYS A 793 7.64 -5.63 -35.92
N LEU A 794 8.75 -4.91 -36.13
CA LEU A 794 9.26 -4.48 -37.43
C LEU A 794 9.30 -5.60 -38.49
N ILE A 795 10.08 -6.65 -38.24
CA ILE A 795 10.32 -7.75 -39.18
C ILE A 795 9.01 -8.50 -39.52
N PRO A 796 8.22 -9.03 -38.56
CA PRO A 796 6.98 -9.72 -38.90
C PRO A 796 5.90 -8.79 -39.51
N LYS A 797 5.89 -7.49 -39.16
CA LYS A 797 5.03 -6.49 -39.84
C LYS A 797 5.42 -6.37 -41.32
N PHE A 798 6.70 -6.20 -41.63
CA PHE A 798 7.20 -6.09 -43.00
C PHE A 798 6.94 -7.36 -43.82
N ILE A 799 7.13 -8.55 -43.23
CA ILE A 799 6.86 -9.82 -43.89
C ILE A 799 5.37 -9.94 -44.25
N LEU A 800 4.46 -9.67 -43.32
CA LEU A 800 3.01 -9.74 -43.59
C LEU A 800 2.48 -8.62 -44.51
N LEU A 801 3.19 -7.50 -44.64
CA LEU A 801 2.87 -6.45 -45.62
C LEU A 801 3.37 -6.81 -47.01
N ALA A 802 4.60 -7.33 -47.14
CA ALA A 802 5.16 -7.84 -48.38
C ALA A 802 4.32 -9.00 -48.96
N MET A 803 3.93 -9.97 -48.11
CA MET A 803 2.99 -11.05 -48.47
C MET A 803 1.63 -10.55 -48.99
N LYS A 804 1.24 -9.32 -48.66
CA LYS A 804 -0.04 -8.69 -49.06
C LYS A 804 0.14 -7.64 -50.16
N GLY A 805 1.35 -7.49 -50.73
CA GLY A 805 1.66 -6.47 -51.74
C GLY A 805 1.46 -5.03 -51.24
N LYS A 806 1.57 -4.79 -49.92
CA LYS A 806 1.35 -3.49 -49.29
C LYS A 806 2.68 -2.79 -48.97
N PRO A 807 2.71 -1.44 -48.91
CA PRO A 807 3.90 -0.71 -48.50
C PRO A 807 4.36 -1.06 -47.07
N LEU A 808 5.67 -1.10 -46.86
CA LEU A 808 6.38 -1.29 -45.61
C LEU A 808 6.62 0.10 -44.97
N PRO A 809 5.99 0.43 -43.82
CA PRO A 809 6.12 1.74 -43.19
C PRO A 809 7.43 1.87 -42.40
N ILE A 810 8.24 2.86 -42.72
CA ILE A 810 9.48 3.21 -42.00
C ILE A 810 9.28 4.55 -41.28
N HIS A 811 9.50 4.59 -39.96
CA HIS A 811 9.44 5.83 -39.19
C HIS A 811 10.66 6.71 -39.46
N GLY A 812 10.43 8.01 -39.69
CA GLY A 812 11.49 8.95 -40.02
C GLY A 812 12.10 8.64 -41.39
N ASP A 813 13.43 8.58 -41.46
CA ASP A 813 14.22 8.21 -42.65
C ASP A 813 14.69 6.75 -42.66
N GLY A 814 14.46 6.00 -41.57
CA GLY A 814 14.95 4.63 -41.39
C GLY A 814 16.45 4.52 -41.10
N GLY A 815 17.13 5.61 -40.74
CA GLY A 815 18.54 5.65 -40.39
C GLY A 815 18.88 4.88 -39.12
N ASN A 816 17.95 4.81 -38.15
CA ASN A 816 18.13 4.18 -36.84
C ASN A 816 18.81 2.80 -36.93
N VAL A 817 19.86 2.61 -36.12
CA VAL A 817 20.71 1.41 -36.08
C VAL A 817 20.26 0.48 -34.95
N ARG A 818 20.18 -0.83 -35.20
CA ARG A 818 19.85 -1.86 -34.21
C ARG A 818 20.61 -3.16 -34.46
N SER A 819 21.05 -3.83 -33.40
CA SER A 819 21.48 -5.24 -33.43
C SER A 819 20.27 -6.17 -33.35
N TYR A 820 20.29 -7.26 -34.13
CA TYR A 820 19.20 -8.25 -34.22
C TYR A 820 19.70 -9.67 -33.97
N LEU A 821 19.12 -10.38 -33.01
CA LEU A 821 19.42 -11.78 -32.69
C LEU A 821 18.30 -12.74 -33.09
N TYR A 822 18.67 -13.93 -33.57
CA TYR A 822 17.70 -14.98 -33.89
C TYR A 822 17.18 -15.67 -32.62
N CYS A 823 15.88 -16.01 -32.60
CA CYS A 823 15.20 -16.48 -31.38
C CYS A 823 15.74 -17.80 -30.79
N GLU A 824 16.31 -18.70 -31.61
CA GLU A 824 16.87 -19.96 -31.11
C GLU A 824 18.23 -19.76 -30.41
N ASP A 825 19.07 -18.83 -30.89
CA ASP A 825 20.33 -18.45 -30.24
C ASP A 825 20.07 -17.75 -28.89
N VAL A 826 19.05 -16.89 -28.84
CA VAL A 826 18.59 -16.27 -27.58
C VAL A 826 18.03 -17.31 -26.62
N ALA A 827 17.31 -18.33 -27.10
CA ALA A 827 16.86 -19.43 -26.25
C ALA A 827 18.03 -20.25 -25.69
N GLU A 828 19.13 -20.38 -26.43
CA GLU A 828 20.38 -20.97 -25.94
C GLU A 828 21.09 -20.09 -24.91
N ALA A 829 21.08 -18.75 -25.08
CA ALA A 829 21.61 -17.83 -24.08
C ALA A 829 20.90 -18.00 -22.72
N PHE A 830 19.57 -18.13 -22.73
CA PHE A 830 18.79 -18.37 -21.52
C PHE A 830 19.08 -19.73 -20.86
N GLU A 831 19.38 -20.77 -21.64
CA GLU A 831 19.85 -22.06 -21.12
C GLU A 831 21.25 -21.96 -20.48
N VAL A 832 22.17 -21.25 -21.14
CA VAL A 832 23.53 -21.03 -20.61
C VAL A 832 23.50 -20.23 -19.31
N VAL A 833 22.72 -19.14 -19.23
CA VAL A 833 22.51 -18.38 -18.00
C VAL A 833 21.80 -19.20 -16.92
N LEU A 834 20.83 -20.05 -17.29
CA LEU A 834 20.13 -20.95 -16.36
C LEU A 834 21.09 -21.90 -15.63
N HIS A 835 22.09 -22.46 -16.32
CA HIS A 835 23.00 -23.46 -15.72
C HIS A 835 24.34 -22.90 -15.22
N LYS A 836 24.90 -21.90 -15.89
CA LYS A 836 26.24 -21.35 -15.62
C LYS A 836 26.24 -19.92 -15.06
N GLY A 837 25.14 -19.19 -15.17
CA GLY A 837 25.04 -17.82 -14.66
C GLY A 837 25.23 -17.75 -13.14
N GLU A 838 25.86 -16.68 -12.67
CA GLU A 838 26.17 -16.44 -11.25
C GLU A 838 25.09 -15.60 -10.58
N VAL A 839 24.84 -15.89 -9.29
CA VAL A 839 23.82 -15.18 -8.51
C VAL A 839 24.30 -13.78 -8.13
N GLY A 840 23.43 -12.79 -8.29
CA GLY A 840 23.72 -11.37 -8.12
C GLY A 840 24.29 -10.70 -9.38
N HIS A 841 24.59 -11.45 -10.43
CA HIS A 841 25.13 -10.92 -11.68
C HIS A 841 24.04 -10.59 -12.72
N VAL A 842 24.34 -9.58 -13.53
CA VAL A 842 23.65 -9.30 -14.79
C VAL A 842 24.45 -9.92 -15.94
N TYR A 843 23.80 -10.27 -17.04
CA TYR A 843 24.41 -10.72 -18.30
C TYR A 843 23.75 -10.03 -19.51
N ASN A 844 24.54 -9.57 -20.45
CA ASN A 844 24.07 -9.06 -21.73
C ASN A 844 23.92 -10.20 -22.77
N ILE A 845 22.82 -10.18 -23.53
CA ILE A 845 22.54 -11.09 -24.66
C ILE A 845 22.48 -10.24 -25.93
N GLY A 846 23.62 -10.07 -26.59
CA GLY A 846 23.76 -9.13 -27.71
C GLY A 846 24.47 -9.69 -28.94
N THR A 847 24.69 -8.81 -29.92
CA THR A 847 25.62 -9.03 -31.03
C THR A 847 26.21 -7.71 -31.50
N THR A 848 27.43 -7.73 -32.00
CA THR A 848 28.09 -6.60 -32.67
C THR A 848 27.64 -6.41 -34.12
N LYS A 849 26.70 -7.23 -34.62
CA LYS A 849 26.15 -7.17 -35.99
C LYS A 849 24.97 -6.18 -36.06
N GLU A 850 25.30 -4.91 -36.19
CA GLU A 850 24.31 -3.82 -36.34
C GLU A 850 23.74 -3.73 -37.78
N ARG A 851 22.45 -3.39 -37.92
CA ARG A 851 21.78 -3.05 -39.20
C ARG A 851 20.84 -1.85 -39.04
N ARG A 852 20.66 -1.05 -40.09
CA ARG A 852 19.67 0.04 -40.12
C ARG A 852 18.27 -0.49 -40.44
N VAL A 853 17.24 0.20 -39.97
CA VAL A 853 15.83 -0.13 -40.26
C VAL A 853 15.54 -0.21 -41.77
N ILE A 854 16.11 0.68 -42.57
CA ILE A 854 15.95 0.67 -44.04
C ILE A 854 16.60 -0.53 -44.73
N ASP A 855 17.71 -1.04 -44.20
CA ASP A 855 18.39 -2.22 -44.78
C ASP A 855 17.59 -3.49 -44.51
N VAL A 856 16.98 -3.61 -43.32
CA VAL A 856 16.04 -4.69 -42.97
C VAL A 856 14.82 -4.70 -43.91
N ALA A 857 14.27 -3.53 -44.25
CA ALA A 857 13.18 -3.43 -45.23
C ALA A 857 13.62 -3.90 -46.63
N LYS A 858 14.82 -3.51 -47.07
CA LYS A 858 15.40 -3.92 -48.36
C LYS A 858 15.69 -5.42 -48.43
N ASP A 859 16.18 -6.03 -47.35
CA ASP A 859 16.39 -7.49 -47.25
C ASP A 859 15.06 -8.26 -47.36
N VAL A 860 13.98 -7.79 -46.72
CA VAL A 860 12.64 -8.39 -46.86
C VAL A 860 12.13 -8.24 -48.29
N CYS A 861 12.19 -7.03 -48.88
CA CYS A 861 11.76 -6.81 -50.27
C CYS A 861 12.49 -7.70 -51.27
N LYS A 862 13.82 -7.87 -51.09
CA LYS A 862 14.67 -8.77 -51.89
C LYS A 862 14.23 -10.23 -51.79
N LEU A 863 13.88 -10.72 -50.60
CA LEU A 863 13.43 -12.11 -50.40
C LEU A 863 12.00 -12.37 -50.92
N PHE A 864 11.16 -11.33 -51.01
CA PHE A 864 9.86 -11.38 -51.68
C PHE A 864 9.90 -11.04 -53.18
N ASN A 865 11.07 -10.73 -53.74
CA ASN A 865 11.27 -10.28 -55.12
C ASN A 865 10.37 -9.07 -55.51
N ILE A 866 10.21 -8.12 -54.59
CA ILE A 866 9.47 -6.87 -54.80
C ILE A 866 10.41 -5.66 -54.82
N ASP A 867 10.05 -4.66 -55.60
CA ASP A 867 10.84 -3.43 -55.79
C ASP A 867 10.80 -2.54 -54.54
N PRO A 868 11.92 -2.34 -53.81
CA PRO A 868 11.92 -1.59 -52.56
C PRO A 868 11.56 -0.11 -52.76
N GLU A 869 11.92 0.50 -53.88
CA GLU A 869 11.67 1.93 -54.14
C GLU A 869 10.18 2.22 -54.41
N LYS A 870 9.38 1.18 -54.70
CA LYS A 870 7.91 1.26 -54.83
C LYS A 870 7.15 0.80 -53.59
N HIS A 871 7.79 0.04 -52.70
CA HIS A 871 7.13 -0.60 -51.55
C HIS A 871 7.61 -0.10 -50.18
N ILE A 872 8.69 0.68 -50.08
CA ILE A 872 9.06 1.36 -48.84
C ILE A 872 8.30 2.69 -48.76
N GLN A 873 7.62 2.94 -47.65
CA GLN A 873 6.93 4.21 -47.38
C GLN A 873 7.43 4.83 -46.09
N PHE A 874 7.97 6.05 -46.16
CA PHE A 874 8.30 6.82 -44.96
C PHE A 874 7.03 7.36 -44.30
N VAL A 875 6.99 7.29 -42.97
CA VAL A 875 5.89 7.74 -42.10
C VAL A 875 6.44 8.60 -40.97
N GLU A 876 5.53 9.28 -40.24
CA GLU A 876 5.89 10.14 -39.12
C GLU A 876 6.78 9.40 -38.10
N ASN A 877 7.77 10.11 -37.55
CA ASN A 877 8.65 9.54 -36.53
C ASN A 877 7.88 9.40 -35.21
N ARG A 878 8.41 8.59 -34.29
CA ARG A 878 7.82 8.45 -32.95
C ARG A 878 8.05 9.74 -32.14
N PRO A 879 7.23 10.02 -31.11
CA PRO A 879 7.43 11.18 -30.22
C PRO A 879 8.82 11.22 -29.55
N PHE A 880 9.44 10.06 -29.36
CA PHE A 880 10.85 9.89 -29.02
C PHE A 880 11.35 8.57 -29.64
N ASN A 881 12.57 8.53 -30.18
CA ASN A 881 13.11 7.36 -30.90
C ASN A 881 14.65 7.37 -30.94
N ASP A 882 15.28 6.58 -30.07
CA ASP A 882 16.74 6.48 -29.92
C ASP A 882 17.42 6.02 -31.23
N GLN A 883 18.56 6.58 -31.58
CA GLN A 883 19.28 6.25 -32.83
C GLN A 883 19.99 4.90 -32.75
N ARG A 884 20.68 4.61 -31.65
CA ARG A 884 21.54 3.42 -31.51
C ARG A 884 21.52 2.85 -30.08
N TYR A 885 21.58 1.52 -29.98
CA TYR A 885 21.86 0.79 -28.75
C TYR A 885 22.99 -0.20 -29.00
N PHE A 886 24.15 0.01 -28.37
CA PHE A 886 25.32 -0.86 -28.53
C PHE A 886 25.64 -1.57 -27.21
N LEU A 887 25.82 -2.90 -27.24
CA LEU A 887 26.08 -3.75 -26.08
C LEU A 887 27.49 -4.36 -26.12
N ASP A 888 28.09 -4.54 -24.95
CA ASP A 888 29.15 -5.54 -24.74
C ASP A 888 28.50 -6.86 -24.29
N ASP A 889 28.85 -7.97 -24.94
CA ASP A 889 28.35 -9.32 -24.68
C ASP A 889 29.43 -10.32 -24.21
N GLN A 890 30.68 -9.86 -24.02
CA GLN A 890 31.83 -10.73 -23.74
C GLN A 890 31.64 -11.58 -22.48
N LYS A 891 30.96 -11.05 -21.46
CA LYS A 891 30.69 -11.77 -20.20
C LYS A 891 29.83 -13.03 -20.40
N LEU A 892 28.88 -13.01 -21.35
CA LEU A 892 28.08 -14.17 -21.70
C LEU A 892 28.87 -15.15 -22.58
N LYS A 893 29.70 -14.64 -23.50
CA LYS A 893 30.62 -15.47 -24.30
C LYS A 893 31.61 -16.25 -23.43
N ILE A 894 32.10 -15.66 -22.35
CA ILE A 894 32.96 -16.34 -21.35
C ILE A 894 32.25 -17.52 -20.66
N LEU A 895 30.91 -17.52 -20.55
CA LEU A 895 30.16 -18.70 -20.09
C LEU A 895 30.06 -19.81 -21.16
N GLY A 896 30.51 -19.57 -22.40
CA GLY A 896 30.41 -20.50 -23.52
C GLY A 896 29.02 -20.50 -24.17
N TRP A 897 28.56 -19.32 -24.54
CA TRP A 897 27.49 -19.07 -25.52
C TRP A 897 28.09 -18.29 -26.70
N ASP A 898 27.55 -18.46 -27.90
CA ASP A 898 27.91 -17.63 -29.07
C ASP A 898 26.73 -17.58 -30.07
N GLU A 899 26.74 -16.59 -30.96
CA GLU A 899 25.67 -16.37 -31.95
C GLU A 899 25.87 -17.28 -33.17
N ARG A 900 25.04 -18.32 -33.34
CA ARG A 900 25.22 -19.34 -34.39
C ARG A 900 24.53 -18.99 -35.71
N THR A 901 23.36 -18.35 -35.68
CA THR A 901 22.54 -18.14 -36.89
C THR A 901 22.94 -16.88 -37.64
N MET A 902 23.31 -17.01 -38.92
CA MET A 902 23.54 -15.83 -39.78
C MET A 902 22.21 -15.13 -40.12
N TRP A 903 22.24 -13.80 -40.25
CA TRP A 903 21.05 -12.97 -40.51
C TRP A 903 20.22 -13.47 -41.70
N GLU A 904 20.89 -13.77 -42.81
CA GLU A 904 20.25 -14.19 -44.05
C GLU A 904 19.53 -15.55 -43.89
N GLU A 905 20.07 -16.44 -43.05
CA GLU A 905 19.45 -17.72 -42.73
C GLU A 905 18.28 -17.55 -41.75
N GLY A 906 18.48 -16.78 -40.67
CA GLY A 906 17.43 -16.49 -39.68
C GLY A 906 16.25 -15.75 -40.29
N LEU A 907 16.49 -14.79 -41.18
CA LEU A 907 15.45 -14.05 -41.88
C LEU A 907 14.69 -14.95 -42.86
N LYS A 908 15.39 -15.84 -43.60
CA LYS A 908 14.74 -16.84 -44.46
C LYS A 908 13.84 -17.78 -43.65
N LYS A 909 14.35 -18.37 -42.56
CA LYS A 909 13.57 -19.22 -41.63
C LYS A 909 12.34 -18.49 -41.08
N THR A 910 12.47 -17.19 -40.82
CA THR A 910 11.38 -16.33 -40.34
C THR A 910 10.31 -16.15 -41.41
N ILE A 911 10.69 -15.76 -42.63
CA ILE A 911 9.77 -15.58 -43.78
C ILE A 911 9.05 -16.89 -44.12
N GLU A 912 9.77 -18.00 -44.18
CA GLU A 912 9.23 -19.33 -44.44
C GLU A 912 8.17 -19.72 -43.39
N TRP A 913 8.41 -19.40 -42.11
CA TRP A 913 7.43 -19.66 -41.07
C TRP A 913 6.14 -18.83 -41.21
N TYR A 914 6.21 -17.52 -41.48
CA TYR A 914 5.00 -16.71 -41.72
C TYR A 914 4.26 -17.13 -42.99
N THR A 915 5.00 -17.49 -44.05
CA THR A 915 4.44 -17.98 -45.32
C THR A 915 3.64 -19.27 -45.11
N ASN A 916 4.15 -20.18 -44.26
CA ASN A 916 3.49 -21.44 -43.93
C ASN A 916 2.42 -21.31 -42.82
N ASN A 917 2.32 -20.17 -42.12
CA ASN A 917 1.42 -19.97 -40.98
C ASN A 917 0.70 -18.59 -41.02
N PRO A 918 0.05 -18.19 -42.13
CA PRO A 918 -0.52 -16.84 -42.29
C PRO A 918 -1.57 -16.51 -41.23
N ASP A 919 -2.44 -17.47 -40.88
CA ASP A 919 -3.54 -17.30 -39.93
C ASP A 919 -3.17 -17.67 -38.48
N TRP A 920 -1.87 -17.72 -38.14
CA TRP A 920 -1.43 -18.13 -36.80
C TRP A 920 -2.04 -17.27 -35.69
N TRP A 921 -2.11 -15.96 -35.93
CA TRP A 921 -2.53 -14.93 -34.99
C TRP A 921 -3.98 -14.44 -35.17
N GLY A 922 -4.72 -14.93 -36.17
CA GLY A 922 -6.05 -14.40 -36.51
C GLY A 922 -5.98 -13.04 -37.20
N ASP A 923 -6.96 -12.15 -36.96
CA ASP A 923 -6.88 -10.80 -37.52
C ASP A 923 -5.78 -9.97 -36.82
N VAL A 924 -4.92 -9.40 -37.66
CA VAL A 924 -3.79 -8.54 -37.29
C VAL A 924 -3.84 -7.19 -38.00
N SER A 925 -4.98 -6.84 -38.61
CA SER A 925 -5.23 -5.60 -39.35
C SER A 925 -4.72 -4.35 -38.63
N GLY A 926 -5.09 -4.17 -37.36
CA GLY A 926 -4.64 -3.06 -36.52
C GLY A 926 -3.15 -3.09 -36.11
N ALA A 927 -2.54 -4.27 -36.03
CA ALA A 927 -1.11 -4.41 -35.72
C ALA A 927 -0.21 -4.03 -36.91
N LEU A 928 -0.71 -4.21 -38.14
CA LEU A 928 -0.01 -3.83 -39.38
C LEU A 928 -0.08 -2.32 -39.71
N LEU A 929 -0.78 -1.52 -38.90
CA LEU A 929 -0.75 -0.06 -39.03
C LEU A 929 0.66 0.51 -38.75
N PRO A 930 1.03 1.66 -39.34
CA PRO A 930 2.33 2.30 -39.08
C PRO A 930 2.53 2.59 -37.60
N HIS A 931 1.58 3.30 -36.97
CA HIS A 931 1.49 3.48 -35.52
C HIS A 931 0.27 2.71 -34.98
N PRO A 932 0.44 1.47 -34.48
CA PRO A 932 -0.65 0.72 -33.88
C PRO A 932 -1.23 1.48 -32.67
N ARG A 933 -2.53 1.74 -32.68
CA ARG A 933 -3.29 2.10 -31.48
C ARG A 933 -4.09 0.87 -31.05
N MET A 934 -4.18 0.64 -29.74
CA MET A 934 -4.72 -0.62 -29.21
C MET A 934 -6.24 -0.72 -29.42
N LEU A 935 -6.65 -1.35 -30.53
CA LEU A 935 -7.98 -1.93 -30.69
C LEU A 935 -8.18 -2.97 -29.59
N MET A 936 -9.20 -2.78 -28.76
CA MET A 936 -9.59 -3.79 -27.77
C MET A 936 -10.33 -4.93 -28.48
N MET A 937 -9.82 -6.16 -28.33
CA MET A 937 -10.42 -7.36 -28.91
C MET A 937 -11.85 -7.61 -28.38
N PRO A 938 -12.71 -8.31 -29.16
CA PRO A 938 -14.15 -8.05 -29.14
C PRO A 938 -14.87 -8.50 -27.86
N GLY A 939 -15.93 -7.76 -27.53
CA GLY A 939 -16.73 -7.90 -26.31
C GLY A 939 -17.31 -6.58 -25.81
N GLY A 940 -16.74 -5.44 -26.23
CA GLY A 940 -17.37 -4.13 -26.16
C GLY A 940 -18.36 -3.92 -27.31
N ILE A 941 -19.48 -3.27 -27.03
CA ILE A 941 -20.55 -2.99 -28.00
C ILE A 941 -20.03 -2.07 -29.12
N GLU A 942 -20.24 -2.47 -30.37
CA GLU A 942 -19.95 -1.65 -31.54
C GLU A 942 -20.75 -0.35 -31.52
N ARG A 943 -20.09 0.77 -31.80
CA ARG A 943 -20.76 2.02 -32.18
C ARG A 943 -20.53 2.24 -33.66
N ASN A 944 -21.55 1.92 -34.47
CA ASN A 944 -21.56 2.30 -35.88
C ASN A 944 -21.39 3.82 -35.99
N LEU A 945 -20.46 4.24 -36.84
CA LEU A 945 -20.26 5.63 -37.24
C LEU A 945 -20.36 5.71 -38.77
N ASP A 946 -21.54 5.34 -39.28
CA ASP A 946 -21.94 5.66 -40.64
C ASP A 946 -22.14 7.18 -40.75
N GLY A 947 -21.29 7.82 -41.56
CA GLY A 947 -21.20 9.29 -41.61
C GLY A 947 -20.26 9.77 -42.72
N ALA A 948 -20.52 9.34 -43.96
CA ALA A 948 -19.65 9.59 -45.11
C ALA A 948 -20.05 10.84 -45.91
N GLU A 949 -19.37 11.95 -45.66
CA GLU A 949 -19.30 13.11 -46.57
C GLU A 949 -17.83 13.33 -46.94
N LYS A 950 -17.38 12.77 -48.07
CA LYS A 950 -17.34 13.42 -49.39
C LYS A 950 -16.46 14.67 -49.42
N TYR A 951 -15.28 14.51 -50.03
CA TYR A 951 -14.52 15.61 -50.61
C TYR A 951 -15.35 16.33 -51.68
N ASP A 952 -15.21 17.66 -51.75
CA ASP A 952 -15.24 18.39 -53.00
C ASP A 952 -14.04 19.37 -53.03
N SER A 953 -13.81 19.98 -54.18
CA SER A 953 -12.52 20.50 -54.63
C SER A 953 -12.57 22.01 -54.90
N GLY A 954 -11.47 22.70 -54.59
CA GLY A 954 -11.35 24.14 -54.81
C GLY A 954 -9.92 24.64 -54.63
N SER A 955 -9.34 25.22 -55.69
CA SER A 955 -8.07 25.94 -55.65
C SER A 955 -8.23 27.28 -54.91
N THR A 956 -7.20 28.01 -54.47
CA THR A 956 -6.01 28.41 -55.25
C THR A 956 -4.86 28.93 -54.36
N LYS A 957 -3.63 28.89 -54.90
CA LYS A 957 -2.38 29.51 -54.38
C LYS A 957 -2.59 31.03 -54.16
N PHE A 958 -1.95 31.71 -53.19
CA PHE A 958 -0.51 32.08 -53.24
C PHE A 958 0.03 32.64 -51.89
N SER A 959 1.32 32.98 -51.87
CA SER A 959 2.12 33.35 -50.69
C SER A 959 2.40 34.85 -50.49
N GLY A 960 2.17 35.35 -49.27
CA GLY A 960 3.17 36.03 -48.41
C GLY A 960 3.79 37.40 -48.79
N LYS A 961 4.05 38.19 -47.72
CA LYS A 961 4.83 39.47 -47.65
C LYS A 961 4.16 40.71 -48.26
N SER A 962 4.39 41.94 -47.79
CA SER A 962 4.89 42.46 -46.49
C SER A 962 4.74 44.00 -46.44
N ASN A 963 4.57 44.57 -45.24
CA ASN A 963 4.87 45.94 -44.78
C ASN A 963 4.54 47.13 -45.73
N GLU A 964 3.52 47.95 -45.45
CA GLU A 964 3.49 49.10 -44.50
C GLU A 964 3.74 50.45 -45.19
N THR A 965 2.87 51.45 -44.93
CA THR A 965 3.21 52.76 -44.32
C THR A 965 2.05 53.76 -44.46
N GLN A 966 1.54 54.30 -43.35
CA GLN A 966 1.80 55.70 -42.96
C GLN A 966 1.09 56.10 -41.65
N THR A 967 1.72 57.03 -40.95
CA THR A 967 1.47 57.49 -39.57
C THR A 967 0.47 58.64 -39.47
N VAL A 968 -0.37 58.67 -38.42
CA VAL A 968 -0.78 59.90 -37.71
C VAL A 968 -0.99 59.60 -36.21
N ALA A 969 -0.64 60.54 -35.32
CA ALA A 969 -0.98 60.57 -33.90
C ALA A 969 -0.84 62.02 -33.37
N PRO A 970 -1.34 62.40 -32.16
CA PRO A 970 -2.15 61.66 -31.18
C PRO A 970 -3.42 62.43 -30.70
N ALA A 971 -4.02 61.96 -29.59
CA ALA A 971 -5.10 62.56 -28.78
C ALA A 971 -6.56 62.36 -29.29
N SER A 972 -7.58 62.12 -28.44
CA SER A 972 -7.60 62.05 -26.96
C SER A 972 -8.55 60.97 -26.40
N LYS A 973 -8.57 60.84 -25.07
CA LYS A 973 -9.17 59.76 -24.24
C LYS A 973 -10.62 59.37 -24.58
N THR A 974 -10.86 58.06 -24.68
CA THR A 974 -11.86 57.37 -23.82
C THR A 974 -11.52 55.87 -23.74
N SER A 975 -11.52 55.30 -22.53
CA SER A 975 -10.99 53.96 -22.27
C SER A 975 -12.08 52.96 -21.88
N ASN A 976 -12.53 52.16 -22.84
CA ASN A 976 -13.29 50.93 -22.57
C ASN A 976 -12.35 49.72 -22.72
N VAL A 977 -11.85 49.22 -21.59
CA VAL A 977 -11.07 47.98 -21.52
C VAL A 977 -12.04 46.79 -21.58
N PRO A 978 -11.85 45.81 -22.48
CA PRO A 978 -12.69 44.61 -22.50
C PRO A 978 -12.49 43.82 -21.20
N GLN A 979 -13.59 43.44 -20.54
CA GLN A 979 -13.53 42.69 -19.28
C GLN A 979 -12.93 41.30 -19.52
N LYS A 980 -11.83 40.98 -18.81
CA LYS A 980 -11.35 39.60 -18.69
C LYS A 980 -12.43 38.73 -18.03
N SER A 981 -12.54 37.49 -18.50
CA SER A 981 -13.39 36.48 -17.85
C SER A 981 -13.00 36.29 -16.37
N PRO A 982 -13.97 36.07 -15.47
CA PRO A 982 -13.66 35.82 -14.07
C PRO A 982 -12.88 34.50 -13.93
N TYR A 983 -11.77 34.54 -13.20
CA TYR A 983 -11.00 33.34 -12.84
C TYR A 983 -11.89 32.36 -12.07
N LYS A 984 -11.78 31.05 -12.37
CA LYS A 984 -12.45 29.99 -11.61
C LYS A 984 -11.45 28.92 -11.21
N PHE A 985 -11.31 28.63 -9.93
CA PHE A 985 -10.27 27.69 -9.44
C PHE A 985 -10.86 26.34 -9.01
N LEU A 986 -10.20 25.24 -9.39
CA LEU A 986 -10.49 23.90 -8.87
C LEU A 986 -9.40 23.52 -7.85
N ILE A 987 -9.76 23.31 -6.59
CA ILE A 987 -8.81 23.05 -5.51
C ILE A 987 -8.89 21.59 -5.07
N TYR A 988 -7.76 20.87 -5.13
CA TYR A 988 -7.62 19.55 -4.54
C TYR A 988 -6.98 19.65 -3.15
N GLY A 989 -7.47 18.85 -2.20
CA GLY A 989 -6.94 18.82 -0.83
C GLY A 989 -7.79 19.57 0.21
N ARG A 990 -9.12 19.58 0.10
CA ARG A 990 -10.08 20.24 1.03
C ARG A 990 -9.83 19.99 2.53
N THR A 991 -9.35 18.79 2.90
CA THR A 991 -9.04 18.41 4.30
C THR A 991 -7.55 18.61 4.69
N GLY A 992 -6.74 19.03 3.71
CA GLY A 992 -5.38 19.50 3.89
C GLY A 992 -5.35 20.91 4.50
N TRP A 993 -4.23 21.29 5.09
CA TRP A 993 -4.08 22.59 5.76
C TRP A 993 -4.01 23.75 4.74
N ILE A 994 -3.17 23.61 3.72
CA ILE A 994 -3.03 24.58 2.63
C ILE A 994 -4.32 24.68 1.81
N GLY A 995 -4.90 23.55 1.39
CA GLY A 995 -6.16 23.54 0.62
C GLY A 995 -7.32 24.22 1.33
N GLY A 996 -7.45 24.03 2.65
CA GLY A 996 -8.46 24.72 3.46
C GLY A 996 -8.20 26.24 3.65
N LEU A 997 -6.94 26.68 3.64
CA LEU A 997 -6.59 28.11 3.66
C LEU A 997 -6.82 28.77 2.30
N LEU A 998 -6.50 28.09 1.20
CA LEU A 998 -6.74 28.58 -0.16
C LEU A 998 -8.22 28.84 -0.44
N GLY A 999 -9.13 27.97 0.02
CA GLY A 999 -10.58 28.22 -0.10
C GLY A 999 -11.00 29.49 0.62
N LYS A 1000 -10.57 29.68 1.88
CA LYS A 1000 -10.82 30.92 2.65
C LYS A 1000 -10.24 32.17 1.98
N LEU A 1001 -9.10 32.05 1.31
CA LEU A 1001 -8.51 33.16 0.53
C LEU A 1001 -9.30 33.45 -0.74
N CYS A 1002 -9.81 32.43 -1.44
CA CYS A 1002 -10.70 32.60 -2.58
C CYS A 1002 -12.02 33.28 -2.17
N GLU A 1003 -12.62 32.87 -1.05
CA GLU A 1003 -13.79 33.53 -0.44
C GLU A 1003 -13.51 35.00 -0.13
N LYS A 1004 -12.40 35.29 0.57
CA LYS A 1004 -11.98 36.65 0.92
C LYS A 1004 -11.70 37.54 -0.30
N GLN A 1005 -11.11 36.97 -1.37
CA GLN A 1005 -10.85 37.67 -2.63
C GLN A 1005 -12.05 37.65 -3.60
N ARG A 1006 -13.17 36.99 -3.24
CA ARG A 1006 -14.36 36.77 -4.10
C ARG A 1006 -14.03 36.06 -5.44
N ILE A 1007 -13.05 35.16 -5.44
CA ILE A 1007 -12.72 34.31 -6.60
C ILE A 1007 -13.63 33.08 -6.58
N PRO A 1008 -14.43 32.83 -7.64
CA PRO A 1008 -15.16 31.57 -7.81
C PRO A 1008 -14.25 30.36 -7.70
N TYR A 1009 -14.59 29.41 -6.82
CA TYR A 1009 -13.80 28.20 -6.66
C TYR A 1009 -14.67 26.99 -6.28
N GLU A 1010 -14.18 25.80 -6.59
CA GLU A 1010 -14.78 24.50 -6.27
C GLU A 1010 -13.72 23.57 -5.68
N TYR A 1011 -14.13 22.62 -4.86
CA TYR A 1011 -13.24 21.56 -4.35
C TYR A 1011 -13.42 20.28 -5.16
N GLY A 1012 -12.31 19.70 -5.63
CA GLY A 1012 -12.30 18.39 -6.29
C GLY A 1012 -12.83 17.28 -5.38
N LYS A 1013 -13.65 16.40 -5.94
CA LYS A 1013 -14.29 15.25 -5.29
C LYS A 1013 -13.60 13.94 -5.69
N GLY A 1014 -12.94 13.92 -6.85
CA GLY A 1014 -12.10 12.82 -7.30
C GLY A 1014 -10.89 12.60 -6.40
N ARG A 1015 -10.42 11.35 -6.36
CA ARG A 1015 -9.08 11.03 -5.88
C ARG A 1015 -8.07 11.26 -7.00
N LEU A 1016 -6.86 11.68 -6.66
CA LEU A 1016 -5.83 11.94 -7.66
C LEU A 1016 -5.41 10.67 -8.43
N GLU A 1017 -5.43 9.50 -7.79
CA GLU A 1017 -5.20 8.23 -8.47
C GLU A 1017 -6.30 7.82 -9.48
N ASP A 1018 -7.43 8.53 -9.55
CA ASP A 1018 -8.61 8.18 -10.35
C ASP A 1018 -8.84 9.21 -11.47
N ARG A 1019 -8.19 8.98 -12.62
CA ARG A 1019 -8.23 9.88 -13.80
C ARG A 1019 -9.67 10.18 -14.25
N SER A 1020 -10.56 9.19 -14.24
CA SER A 1020 -11.96 9.36 -14.66
C SER A 1020 -12.72 10.33 -13.76
N LYS A 1021 -12.45 10.34 -12.44
CA LYS A 1021 -13.04 11.34 -11.55
C LYS A 1021 -12.39 12.73 -11.69
N LEU A 1022 -11.09 12.83 -11.99
CA LEU A 1022 -10.45 14.14 -12.29
C LEU A 1022 -11.04 14.78 -13.55
N LEU A 1023 -11.25 13.98 -14.60
CA LEU A 1023 -11.94 14.39 -15.82
C LEU A 1023 -13.38 14.84 -15.54
N ALA A 1024 -14.11 14.11 -14.70
CA ALA A 1024 -15.47 14.49 -14.30
C ALA A 1024 -15.52 15.82 -13.52
N ASP A 1025 -14.61 16.02 -12.55
CA ASP A 1025 -14.50 17.26 -11.78
C ASP A 1025 -14.17 18.45 -12.69
N ILE A 1026 -13.21 18.32 -13.61
CA ILE A 1026 -12.83 19.39 -14.56
C ILE A 1026 -13.97 19.72 -15.53
N ASN A 1027 -14.64 18.71 -16.09
CA ASN A 1027 -15.77 18.93 -17.01
C ASN A 1027 -17.01 19.54 -16.34
N ALA A 1028 -17.27 19.21 -15.07
CA ALA A 1028 -18.35 19.79 -14.29
C ALA A 1028 -18.02 21.22 -13.82
N VAL A 1029 -16.81 21.46 -13.31
CA VAL A 1029 -16.41 22.75 -12.74
C VAL A 1029 -16.06 23.77 -13.81
N LYS A 1030 -15.45 23.35 -14.93
CA LYS A 1030 -14.86 24.22 -15.96
C LYS A 1030 -13.96 25.32 -15.35
N PRO A 1031 -12.90 24.93 -14.62
CA PRO A 1031 -11.97 25.88 -14.04
C PRO A 1031 -11.12 26.56 -15.11
N THR A 1032 -10.49 27.69 -14.77
CA THR A 1032 -9.37 28.26 -15.53
C THR A 1032 -8.02 27.80 -14.98
N HIS A 1033 -7.94 27.46 -13.69
CA HIS A 1033 -6.71 26.99 -13.01
C HIS A 1033 -7.02 25.88 -12.00
N VAL A 1034 -6.05 25.02 -11.75
CA VAL A 1034 -6.14 23.94 -10.75
C VAL A 1034 -5.09 24.13 -9.67
N PHE A 1035 -5.47 24.05 -8.40
CA PHE A 1035 -4.54 24.09 -7.26
C PHE A 1035 -4.46 22.71 -6.61
N ASN A 1036 -3.30 22.07 -6.70
CA ASN A 1036 -3.02 20.81 -6.01
C ASN A 1036 -2.38 21.06 -4.65
N ALA A 1037 -3.21 21.09 -3.59
CA ALA A 1037 -2.78 21.00 -2.20
C ALA A 1037 -3.10 19.64 -1.57
N ALA A 1038 -3.32 18.59 -2.40
CA ALA A 1038 -3.51 17.22 -1.96
C ALA A 1038 -2.19 16.44 -1.94
N GLY A 1039 -2.09 15.49 -1.01
CA GLY A 1039 -0.89 14.72 -0.77
C GLY A 1039 -0.89 14.11 0.63
N VAL A 1040 -0.04 13.11 0.83
CA VAL A 1040 0.14 12.45 2.12
C VAL A 1040 1.51 12.82 2.68
N THR A 1041 1.49 13.64 3.72
CA THR A 1041 2.66 14.07 4.52
C THR A 1041 2.87 13.21 5.77
N GLY A 1042 2.13 12.11 5.88
CA GLY A 1042 2.10 11.21 7.03
C GLY A 1042 1.21 11.71 8.18
N ARG A 1043 0.69 10.78 8.99
CA ARG A 1043 -0.10 11.09 10.20
C ARG A 1043 0.34 10.17 11.36
N PRO A 1044 0.73 10.70 12.53
CA PRO A 1044 0.75 12.11 12.91
C PRO A 1044 1.94 12.91 12.32
N ASN A 1045 2.95 12.23 11.79
CA ASN A 1045 4.18 12.82 11.25
C ASN A 1045 4.66 12.08 9.99
N VAL A 1046 5.77 12.55 9.40
CA VAL A 1046 6.33 12.02 8.14
C VAL A 1046 6.78 10.56 8.23
N ASP A 1047 7.11 10.05 9.42
CA ASP A 1047 7.59 8.67 9.63
C ASP A 1047 6.51 7.61 9.28
N TRP A 1048 5.23 8.03 9.22
CA TRP A 1048 4.14 7.24 8.67
C TRP A 1048 4.39 6.81 7.21
N CYS A 1049 5.00 7.68 6.39
CA CYS A 1049 5.32 7.38 4.99
C CYS A 1049 6.37 6.27 4.84
N GLU A 1050 7.23 6.05 5.86
CA GLU A 1050 8.22 4.96 5.86
C GLU A 1050 7.55 3.58 6.01
N SER A 1051 6.35 3.54 6.59
CA SER A 1051 5.57 2.32 6.84
C SER A 1051 4.39 2.13 5.88
N HIS A 1052 3.95 3.19 5.19
CA HIS A 1052 2.79 3.20 4.28
C HIS A 1052 3.21 3.62 2.86
N LYS A 1053 4.31 3.00 2.39
CA LYS A 1053 4.94 3.29 1.10
C LYS A 1053 3.99 3.19 -0.11
N PRO A 1054 3.06 2.20 -0.20
CA PRO A 1054 2.10 2.14 -1.30
C PRO A 1054 1.15 3.34 -1.35
N GLU A 1055 0.66 3.81 -0.20
CA GLU A 1055 -0.22 4.99 -0.09
C GLU A 1055 0.52 6.26 -0.47
N THR A 1056 1.76 6.41 0.03
CA THR A 1056 2.64 7.54 -0.32
C THR A 1056 2.91 7.58 -1.83
N ILE A 1057 3.24 6.45 -2.48
CA ILE A 1057 3.40 6.41 -3.95
C ILE A 1057 2.08 6.74 -4.65
N ARG A 1058 0.97 6.07 -4.30
CA ARG A 1058 -0.33 6.20 -4.97
C ARG A 1058 -0.79 7.65 -5.03
N THR A 1059 -0.75 8.37 -3.90
CA THR A 1059 -1.24 9.76 -3.83
C THR A 1059 -0.18 10.80 -4.15
N ASN A 1060 1.06 10.69 -3.66
CA ASN A 1060 2.08 11.73 -3.92
C ASN A 1060 2.72 11.62 -5.30
N VAL A 1061 2.81 10.42 -5.89
CA VAL A 1061 3.46 10.18 -7.19
C VAL A 1061 2.41 10.07 -8.29
N ALA A 1062 1.74 8.91 -8.40
CA ALA A 1062 0.81 8.65 -9.49
C ALA A 1062 -0.33 9.67 -9.55
N GLY A 1063 -0.90 10.03 -8.39
CA GLY A 1063 -1.94 11.05 -8.31
C GLY A 1063 -1.51 12.45 -8.76
N THR A 1064 -0.34 12.92 -8.34
CA THR A 1064 0.15 14.25 -8.74
C THR A 1064 0.38 14.32 -10.25
N LEU A 1065 0.94 13.26 -10.83
CA LEU A 1065 1.22 13.19 -12.27
C LEU A 1065 -0.06 13.06 -13.09
N ASN A 1066 -1.03 12.23 -12.66
CA ASN A 1066 -2.38 12.18 -13.25
C ASN A 1066 -3.02 13.56 -13.34
N LEU A 1067 -2.90 14.38 -12.28
CA LEU A 1067 -3.52 15.71 -12.27
C LEU A 1067 -2.79 16.68 -13.20
N ALA A 1068 -1.45 16.67 -13.24
CA ALA A 1068 -0.68 17.50 -14.17
C ALA A 1068 -1.04 17.21 -15.63
N ASP A 1069 -1.15 15.92 -15.95
CA ASP A 1069 -1.44 15.39 -17.27
C ASP A 1069 -2.88 15.67 -17.73
N VAL A 1070 -3.87 15.40 -16.88
CA VAL A 1070 -5.27 15.76 -17.18
C VAL A 1070 -5.44 17.28 -17.30
N CYS A 1071 -4.72 18.08 -16.50
CA CYS A 1071 -4.70 19.53 -16.68
C CYS A 1071 -4.10 19.92 -18.04
N ARG A 1072 -3.04 19.25 -18.50
CA ARG A 1072 -2.38 19.53 -19.78
C ARG A 1072 -3.30 19.25 -20.97
N GLU A 1073 -3.99 18.10 -20.97
CA GLU A 1073 -5.01 17.74 -21.97
C GLU A 1073 -6.11 18.80 -22.12
N HIS A 1074 -6.41 19.56 -21.06
CA HIS A 1074 -7.48 20.54 -21.02
C HIS A 1074 -6.97 22.00 -21.08
N GLY A 1075 -5.68 22.23 -21.33
CA GLY A 1075 -5.07 23.56 -21.42
C GLY A 1075 -5.05 24.33 -20.09
N LEU A 1076 -5.03 23.63 -18.96
CA LEU A 1076 -5.12 24.21 -17.61
C LEU A 1076 -3.75 24.29 -16.92
N LEU A 1077 -3.46 25.45 -16.32
CA LEU A 1077 -2.34 25.63 -15.42
C LEU A 1077 -2.60 24.96 -14.06
N MET A 1078 -1.68 24.08 -13.65
CA MET A 1078 -1.68 23.42 -12.35
C MET A 1078 -0.67 24.09 -11.39
N MET A 1079 -1.18 24.70 -10.32
CA MET A 1079 -0.40 25.18 -9.18
C MET A 1079 -0.20 24.04 -8.18
N ASN A 1080 1.02 23.50 -8.10
CA ASN A 1080 1.34 22.29 -7.34
C ASN A 1080 2.17 22.61 -6.08
N PHE A 1081 1.65 22.29 -4.88
CA PHE A 1081 2.39 22.46 -3.63
C PHE A 1081 3.30 21.25 -3.37
N ALA A 1082 4.57 21.39 -3.73
CA ALA A 1082 5.66 20.45 -3.45
C ALA A 1082 6.33 20.77 -2.10
N THR A 1083 7.57 20.32 -1.90
CA THR A 1083 8.26 20.52 -0.62
C THR A 1083 9.76 20.74 -0.77
N GLY A 1084 10.30 21.70 -0.02
CA GLY A 1084 11.75 21.93 0.10
C GLY A 1084 12.49 20.92 0.97
N CYS A 1085 11.81 19.92 1.53
CA CYS A 1085 12.42 18.86 2.36
C CYS A 1085 13.15 17.79 1.53
N ILE A 1086 13.87 18.22 0.47
CA ILE A 1086 14.58 17.39 -0.51
C ILE A 1086 16.08 17.74 -0.61
N PHE A 1087 16.53 18.71 0.20
CA PHE A 1087 17.94 19.09 0.33
C PHE A 1087 18.46 18.93 1.77
N GLU A 1088 19.76 18.71 1.93
CA GLU A 1088 20.53 18.85 3.16
C GLU A 1088 21.79 19.71 2.92
N TYR A 1089 22.24 20.47 3.92
CA TYR A 1089 23.45 21.29 3.82
C TYR A 1089 24.67 20.45 3.37
N ASP A 1090 25.47 20.98 2.44
CA ASP A 1090 26.61 20.28 1.83
C ASP A 1090 27.82 21.21 1.62
N ALA A 1091 28.88 20.70 0.97
CA ALA A 1091 30.11 21.47 0.75
C ALA A 1091 29.97 22.67 -0.20
N LYS A 1092 28.90 22.74 -1.00
CA LYS A 1092 28.56 23.90 -1.85
C LYS A 1092 27.59 24.87 -1.14
N HIS A 1093 26.79 24.34 -0.22
CA HIS A 1093 25.80 25.06 0.58
C HIS A 1093 26.06 24.84 2.08
N PRO A 1094 27.10 25.43 2.69
CA PRO A 1094 27.39 25.23 4.11
C PRO A 1094 26.36 25.89 5.02
N GLU A 1095 26.08 25.28 6.18
CA GLU A 1095 25.19 25.86 7.19
C GLU A 1095 25.68 27.25 7.62
N GLY A 1096 24.78 28.25 7.61
CA GLY A 1096 25.10 29.62 7.99
C GLY A 1096 25.88 30.45 6.96
N SER A 1097 26.16 29.91 5.76
CA SER A 1097 26.86 30.63 4.69
C SER A 1097 26.03 31.72 4.00
N GLY A 1098 24.70 31.64 4.06
CA GLY A 1098 23.79 32.47 3.26
C GLY A 1098 23.68 32.00 1.80
N ILE A 1099 24.28 30.85 1.43
CA ILE A 1099 24.21 30.25 0.10
C ILE A 1099 23.12 29.18 0.12
N GLY A 1100 21.92 29.53 -0.33
CA GLY A 1100 20.77 28.62 -0.41
C GLY A 1100 20.71 27.82 -1.72
N PHE A 1101 20.10 26.63 -1.66
CA PHE A 1101 19.79 25.82 -2.83
C PHE A 1101 18.77 26.53 -3.74
N LYS A 1102 19.03 26.55 -5.04
CA LYS A 1102 18.19 27.20 -6.06
C LYS A 1102 17.16 26.26 -6.67
N GLU A 1103 16.32 26.76 -7.57
CA GLU A 1103 15.36 25.94 -8.31
C GLU A 1103 16.01 24.94 -9.28
N GLU A 1104 17.17 25.28 -9.85
CA GLU A 1104 17.97 24.42 -10.74
C GLU A 1104 18.78 23.34 -10.01
N ASP A 1105 19.01 23.45 -8.70
CA ASP A 1105 19.87 22.52 -7.96
C ASP A 1105 19.26 21.11 -7.84
N THR A 1106 20.14 20.11 -7.95
CA THR A 1106 19.78 18.68 -7.88
C THR A 1106 19.52 18.26 -6.43
N PRO A 1107 18.35 17.66 -6.11
CA PRO A 1107 18.04 17.21 -4.75
C PRO A 1107 19.06 16.20 -4.19
N ASN A 1108 19.73 16.57 -3.09
CA ASN A 1108 20.78 15.75 -2.48
C ASN A 1108 20.27 14.89 -1.28
N PHE A 1109 19.15 15.24 -0.62
CA PHE A 1109 18.65 14.52 0.56
C PHE A 1109 17.70 13.37 0.22
N ALA A 1110 18.20 12.14 0.34
CA ALA A 1110 17.41 10.90 0.20
C ALA A 1110 17.00 10.26 1.54
N GLY A 1111 17.27 10.90 2.68
CA GLY A 1111 17.20 10.31 4.02
C GLY A 1111 15.79 10.00 4.58
N SER A 1112 14.73 10.15 3.79
CA SER A 1112 13.39 9.62 4.07
C SER A 1112 12.68 9.21 2.78
N PHE A 1113 11.80 8.21 2.84
CA PHE A 1113 10.97 7.79 1.70
C PHE A 1113 10.01 8.90 1.24
N TYR A 1114 9.51 9.72 2.17
CA TYR A 1114 8.74 10.91 1.81
C TYR A 1114 9.56 11.90 0.96
N SER A 1115 10.78 12.24 1.39
CA SER A 1115 11.67 13.13 0.64
C SER A 1115 12.03 12.54 -0.73
N LYS A 1116 12.40 11.25 -0.77
CA LYS A 1116 12.74 10.56 -2.02
C LYS A 1116 11.57 10.54 -3.02
N THR A 1117 10.35 10.22 -2.57
CA THR A 1117 9.16 10.28 -3.46
C THR A 1117 8.83 11.70 -3.92
N LYS A 1118 9.08 12.73 -3.11
CA LYS A 1118 8.84 14.12 -3.52
C LYS A 1118 9.91 14.66 -4.49
N ALA A 1119 11.19 14.33 -4.31
CA ALA A 1119 12.24 14.66 -5.27
C ALA A 1119 11.97 14.03 -6.65
N MET A 1120 11.64 12.73 -6.69
CA MET A 1120 11.30 12.03 -7.95
C MET A 1120 10.08 12.65 -8.66
N VAL A 1121 9.08 13.12 -7.92
CA VAL A 1121 7.89 13.75 -8.50
C VAL A 1121 8.17 15.15 -9.03
N GLU A 1122 9.00 15.92 -8.35
CA GLU A 1122 9.42 17.23 -8.85
C GLU A 1122 10.21 17.09 -10.16
N GLU A 1123 11.11 16.11 -10.25
CA GLU A 1123 11.86 15.81 -11.48
C GLU A 1123 10.94 15.44 -12.65
N LEU A 1124 9.95 14.58 -12.41
CA LEU A 1124 8.97 14.21 -13.43
C LEU A 1124 8.09 15.40 -13.85
N LEU A 1125 7.71 16.28 -12.91
CA LEU A 1125 6.90 17.46 -13.19
C LEU A 1125 7.64 18.58 -13.96
N LYS A 1126 8.98 18.58 -14.02
CA LYS A 1126 9.74 19.52 -14.90
C LYS A 1126 9.35 19.38 -16.38
N ASN A 1127 8.87 18.20 -16.78
CA ASN A 1127 8.48 17.89 -18.17
C ASN A 1127 7.06 18.39 -18.53
N TYR A 1128 6.35 19.02 -17.59
CA TYR A 1128 5.01 19.57 -17.78
C TYR A 1128 5.07 21.10 -17.84
N ASP A 1129 5.03 21.62 -19.08
CA ASP A 1129 4.95 23.05 -19.40
C ASP A 1129 3.80 23.79 -18.67
N ASN A 1130 2.70 23.10 -18.41
CA ASN A 1130 1.50 23.62 -17.75
C ASN A 1130 1.54 23.56 -16.20
N VAL A 1131 2.69 23.29 -15.57
CA VAL A 1131 2.80 23.13 -14.11
C VAL A 1131 3.63 24.25 -13.48
N CYS A 1132 3.15 24.78 -12.35
CA CYS A 1132 3.90 25.64 -11.43
C CYS A 1132 4.15 24.88 -10.12
N THR A 1133 5.39 24.53 -9.82
CA THR A 1133 5.75 23.74 -8.63
C THR A 1133 6.31 24.64 -7.53
N LEU A 1134 5.58 24.74 -6.42
CA LEU A 1134 5.88 25.59 -5.28
C LEU A 1134 6.50 24.75 -4.13
N ARG A 1135 7.81 24.86 -3.91
CA ARG A 1135 8.53 24.11 -2.86
C ARG A 1135 8.25 24.69 -1.46
N VAL A 1136 7.25 24.15 -0.75
CA VAL A 1136 6.91 24.59 0.62
C VAL A 1136 7.84 23.95 1.66
N ARG A 1137 8.35 24.74 2.63
CA ARG A 1137 9.33 24.26 3.60
C ARG A 1137 8.99 24.79 5.02
N MET A 1138 8.84 23.87 5.98
CA MET A 1138 8.30 24.10 7.35
C MET A 1138 7.23 25.23 7.46
N PRO A 1139 6.00 25.00 6.96
CA PRO A 1139 4.99 26.05 6.88
C PRO A 1139 4.47 26.51 8.26
N ILE A 1140 4.27 27.82 8.38
CA ILE A 1140 3.83 28.55 9.59
C ILE A 1140 2.59 29.39 9.24
N SER A 1141 1.71 29.64 10.21
CA SER A 1141 0.61 30.61 10.07
C SER A 1141 0.45 31.50 11.31
N GLY A 1142 -0.27 32.62 11.16
CA GLY A 1142 -0.71 33.46 12.26
C GLY A 1142 -1.66 32.76 13.25
N ASP A 1143 -2.38 31.71 12.82
CA ASP A 1143 -3.19 30.88 13.71
C ASP A 1143 -2.30 29.97 14.60
N LEU A 1144 -1.92 30.47 15.77
CA LEU A 1144 -1.17 29.72 16.79
C LEU A 1144 -2.02 28.67 17.54
N SER A 1145 -3.35 28.66 17.39
CA SER A 1145 -4.21 27.62 17.97
C SER A 1145 -4.09 26.28 17.23
N ASN A 1146 -3.74 26.33 15.95
CA ASN A 1146 -3.72 25.19 15.04
C ASN A 1146 -2.62 24.17 15.39
N PRO A 1147 -2.94 22.90 15.71
CA PRO A 1147 -1.95 21.88 16.07
C PRO A 1147 -1.07 21.42 14.89
N ARG A 1148 -1.35 21.86 13.65
CA ARG A 1148 -0.43 21.65 12.51
C ARG A 1148 0.65 22.72 12.41
N ASN A 1149 0.46 23.90 13.02
CA ASN A 1149 1.40 25.02 12.99
C ASN A 1149 2.74 24.62 13.63
N PHE A 1150 3.85 25.04 13.03
CA PHE A 1150 5.20 24.71 13.46
C PHE A 1150 5.50 25.25 14.86
N ILE A 1151 5.18 26.53 15.11
CA ILE A 1151 5.42 27.18 16.41
C ILE A 1151 4.66 26.46 17.52
N THR A 1152 3.37 26.16 17.30
CA THR A 1152 2.49 25.41 18.21
C THR A 1152 2.94 23.97 18.50
N LYS A 1153 3.84 23.41 17.68
CA LYS A 1153 4.50 22.12 17.94
C LYS A 1153 5.76 22.30 18.78
N ILE A 1154 6.68 23.18 18.35
CA ILE A 1154 7.98 23.33 19.03
C ILE A 1154 7.84 23.92 20.44
N SER A 1155 6.82 24.75 20.70
CA SER A 1155 6.49 25.22 22.05
C SER A 1155 5.91 24.16 22.98
N ARG A 1156 5.67 22.93 22.48
CA ARG A 1156 5.22 21.76 23.27
C ARG A 1156 6.28 20.66 23.36
N TYR A 1157 7.50 20.90 22.87
CA TYR A 1157 8.58 19.92 22.93
C TYR A 1157 9.52 20.21 24.10
N ASN A 1158 9.80 19.17 24.92
CA ASN A 1158 10.72 19.29 26.06
C ASN A 1158 12.17 19.61 25.62
N LYS A 1159 12.55 19.25 24.39
CA LYS A 1159 13.83 19.56 23.75
C LYS A 1159 13.61 19.90 22.27
N VAL A 1160 14.39 20.83 21.73
CA VAL A 1160 14.40 21.19 20.29
C VAL A 1160 15.81 21.05 19.69
N VAL A 1161 15.92 21.20 18.36
CA VAL A 1161 17.17 21.08 17.60
C VAL A 1161 17.45 22.43 16.94
N ASN A 1162 18.55 23.09 17.30
CA ASN A 1162 18.83 24.45 16.83
C ASN A 1162 19.65 24.51 15.55
N ILE A 1163 19.07 24.11 14.43
CA ILE A 1163 19.65 24.25 13.08
C ILE A 1163 18.92 25.37 12.32
N PRO A 1164 19.60 26.40 11.77
CA PRO A 1164 19.02 27.42 10.90
C PRO A 1164 18.40 26.80 9.65
N ASN A 1165 17.30 27.37 9.18
CA ASN A 1165 16.52 26.80 8.08
C ASN A 1165 15.60 27.84 7.42
N SER A 1166 15.36 27.75 6.11
CA SER A 1166 14.34 28.58 5.44
C SER A 1166 12.92 28.14 5.80
N MET A 1167 11.92 29.02 5.71
CA MET A 1167 10.53 28.69 6.08
C MET A 1167 9.48 29.43 5.22
N THR A 1168 8.27 28.88 5.13
CA THR A 1168 7.12 29.44 4.39
C THR A 1168 6.09 30.05 5.36
N ILE A 1169 5.91 31.38 5.39
CA ILE A 1169 4.81 32.01 6.15
C ILE A 1169 3.54 32.02 5.27
N LEU A 1170 2.58 31.15 5.59
CA LEU A 1170 1.40 30.89 4.75
C LEU A 1170 0.49 32.12 4.56
N ASP A 1171 0.38 32.99 5.57
CA ASP A 1171 -0.46 34.20 5.54
C ASP A 1171 0.07 35.27 4.55
N GLU A 1172 1.34 35.20 4.17
CA GLU A 1172 1.96 36.05 3.13
C GLU A 1172 2.08 35.30 1.79
N LEU A 1173 2.54 34.05 1.82
CA LEU A 1173 2.86 33.27 0.62
C LEU A 1173 1.62 32.70 -0.08
N LEU A 1174 0.56 32.27 0.63
CA LEU A 1174 -0.64 31.74 -0.06
C LEU A 1174 -1.37 32.82 -0.90
N PRO A 1175 -1.51 34.09 -0.46
CA PRO A 1175 -1.90 35.19 -1.34
C PRO A 1175 -1.03 35.31 -2.59
N ILE A 1176 0.30 35.22 -2.46
CA ILE A 1176 1.23 35.25 -3.60
C ILE A 1176 0.95 34.11 -4.59
N SER A 1177 0.67 32.88 -4.12
CA SER A 1177 0.33 31.75 -5.02
C SER A 1177 -0.91 32.00 -5.90
N ILE A 1178 -1.85 32.83 -5.44
CA ILE A 1178 -3.02 33.24 -6.22
C ILE A 1178 -2.63 34.27 -7.30
N GLU A 1179 -1.71 35.19 -7.01
CA GLU A 1179 -1.19 36.13 -8.01
C GLU A 1179 -0.28 35.43 -9.03
N MET A 1180 0.53 34.45 -8.62
CA MET A 1180 1.32 33.61 -9.54
C MET A 1180 0.42 32.90 -10.57
N ALA A 1181 -0.72 32.36 -10.12
CA ALA A 1181 -1.72 31.78 -11.01
C ALA A 1181 -2.32 32.84 -11.95
N LYS A 1182 -2.75 34.00 -11.44
CA LYS A 1182 -3.29 35.10 -12.28
C LYS A 1182 -2.29 35.62 -13.33
N ARG A 1183 -0.98 35.49 -13.07
CA ARG A 1183 0.15 35.80 -13.98
C ARG A 1183 0.55 34.64 -14.90
N ASN A 1184 -0.08 33.46 -14.80
CA ASN A 1184 0.25 32.23 -15.53
C ASN A 1184 1.72 31.75 -15.34
N LEU A 1185 2.32 31.94 -14.16
CA LEU A 1185 3.71 31.52 -13.93
C LEU A 1185 3.83 29.99 -13.84
N THR A 1186 4.89 29.42 -14.45
CA THR A 1186 5.16 27.98 -14.52
C THR A 1186 6.55 27.64 -13.99
N GLY A 1187 6.94 26.35 -14.03
CA GLY A 1187 8.24 25.86 -13.57
C GLY A 1187 8.35 25.73 -12.04
N ILE A 1188 9.55 25.44 -11.53
CA ILE A 1188 9.83 25.31 -10.09
C ILE A 1188 10.06 26.70 -9.47
N TRP A 1189 9.60 26.89 -8.22
CA TRP A 1189 9.83 28.06 -7.39
C TRP A 1189 10.12 27.65 -5.93
N ASN A 1190 11.17 28.22 -5.35
CA ASN A 1190 11.53 28.09 -3.94
C ASN A 1190 10.54 28.91 -3.10
N PHE A 1191 9.52 28.24 -2.57
CA PHE A 1191 8.33 28.91 -2.01
C PHE A 1191 8.46 29.21 -0.51
N THR A 1192 9.51 29.97 -0.19
CA THR A 1192 9.93 30.35 1.17
C THR A 1192 10.16 31.86 1.26
N ASN A 1193 10.05 32.40 2.47
CA ASN A 1193 10.52 33.75 2.75
C ASN A 1193 12.06 33.81 2.66
N PRO A 1194 12.67 34.92 2.18
CA PRO A 1194 14.13 35.05 2.11
C PRO A 1194 14.84 34.87 3.45
N GLY A 1195 15.97 34.15 3.40
CA GLY A 1195 16.85 33.85 4.53
C GLY A 1195 16.44 32.65 5.37
N VAL A 1196 17.10 32.52 6.52
CA VAL A 1196 16.94 31.41 7.48
C VAL A 1196 16.54 31.90 8.87
N VAL A 1197 15.93 31.01 9.63
CA VAL A 1197 15.68 31.15 11.06
C VAL A 1197 15.84 29.80 11.76
N SER A 1198 16.43 29.80 12.95
CA SER A 1198 16.64 28.62 13.79
C SER A 1198 15.50 28.42 14.80
N HIS A 1199 15.48 27.28 15.50
CA HIS A 1199 14.43 26.99 16.48
C HIS A 1199 14.52 27.90 17.71
N ASN A 1200 15.72 28.20 18.21
CA ASN A 1200 15.94 29.12 19.34
C ASN A 1200 15.40 30.51 19.00
N GLU A 1201 15.72 31.08 17.83
CA GLU A 1201 15.24 32.41 17.44
C GLU A 1201 13.71 32.51 17.38
N ILE A 1202 13.02 31.45 16.94
CA ILE A 1202 11.55 31.39 16.98
C ILE A 1202 11.03 31.32 18.43
N LEU A 1203 11.71 30.58 19.32
CA LEU A 1203 11.31 30.47 20.72
C LEU A 1203 11.67 31.72 21.54
N GLU A 1204 12.71 32.46 21.17
CA GLU A 1204 13.02 33.80 21.69
C GLU A 1204 11.95 34.82 21.27
N MET A 1205 11.52 34.79 20.01
CA MET A 1205 10.37 35.60 19.55
C MET A 1205 9.07 35.17 20.26
N TYR A 1206 8.81 33.86 20.41
CA TYR A 1206 7.66 33.37 21.17
C TYR A 1206 7.68 33.86 22.62
N LYS A 1207 8.85 33.82 23.28
CA LYS A 1207 9.03 34.35 24.63
C LYS A 1207 8.80 35.87 24.70
N LYS A 1208 9.35 36.63 23.74
CA LYS A 1208 9.25 38.09 23.68
C LYS A 1208 7.82 38.60 23.43
N TYR A 1209 7.03 37.89 22.60
CA TYR A 1209 5.73 38.38 22.14
C TYR A 1209 4.52 37.64 22.73
N ILE A 1210 4.65 36.35 23.07
CA ILE A 1210 3.52 35.47 23.44
C ILE A 1210 3.57 35.04 24.90
N ASP A 1211 4.73 34.68 25.43
CA ASP A 1211 4.87 34.17 26.80
C ASP A 1211 6.25 34.45 27.43
N PRO A 1212 6.42 35.57 28.15
CA PRO A 1212 7.69 35.92 28.80
C PRO A 1212 8.21 34.89 29.82
N ALA A 1213 7.37 33.99 30.32
CA ALA A 1213 7.78 32.92 31.24
C ALA A 1213 8.33 31.68 30.51
N PHE A 1214 8.22 31.62 29.17
CA PHE A 1214 8.56 30.43 28.40
C PHE A 1214 10.06 30.06 28.50
N THR A 1215 10.33 28.76 28.56
CA THR A 1215 11.66 28.15 28.64
C THR A 1215 11.69 26.85 27.83
N TRP A 1216 12.87 26.50 27.30
CA TRP A 1216 13.09 25.28 26.53
C TRP A 1216 14.52 24.76 26.74
N ALA A 1217 14.76 23.52 26.32
CA ALA A 1217 16.09 22.92 26.26
C ALA A 1217 16.42 22.46 24.83
N ASN A 1218 17.69 22.17 24.57
CA ASN A 1218 18.15 21.62 23.30
C ASN A 1218 18.53 20.12 23.43
N PHE A 1219 18.47 19.38 22.33
CA PHE A 1219 19.04 18.04 22.22
C PHE A 1219 20.57 18.12 22.12
N THR A 1220 21.24 17.08 22.64
CA THR A 1220 22.59 16.73 22.16
C THR A 1220 22.48 15.92 20.86
N LEU A 1221 23.51 15.97 20.00
CA LEU A 1221 23.53 15.25 18.72
C LEU A 1221 23.32 13.74 18.90
N GLU A 1222 23.88 13.17 19.96
CA GLU A 1222 23.73 11.76 20.31
C GLU A 1222 22.31 11.38 20.76
N GLU A 1223 21.60 12.26 21.47
CA GLU A 1223 20.19 12.03 21.82
C GLU A 1223 19.30 12.10 20.58
N GLN A 1224 19.55 13.07 19.70
CA GLN A 1224 18.79 13.26 18.46
C GLN A 1224 18.86 12.02 17.56
N ALA A 1225 20.05 11.44 17.39
CA ALA A 1225 20.26 10.23 16.59
C ALA A 1225 19.54 8.99 17.14
N LYS A 1226 19.31 8.91 18.47
CA LYS A 1226 18.66 7.77 19.15
C LYS A 1226 17.13 7.83 19.11
N VAL A 1227 16.53 8.95 18.68
CA VAL A 1227 15.08 9.22 18.76
C VAL A 1227 14.37 9.23 17.40
N ILE A 1228 15.08 9.46 16.30
CA ILE A 1228 14.50 9.58 14.95
C ILE A 1228 14.43 8.23 14.20
N VAL A 1229 13.31 7.97 13.52
CA VAL A 1229 13.10 6.75 12.70
C VAL A 1229 13.73 6.86 11.32
N ALA A 1230 13.87 8.09 10.82
CA ALA A 1230 14.50 8.45 9.55
C ALA A 1230 15.17 9.82 9.70
N ALA A 1231 16.12 10.15 8.82
CA ALA A 1231 16.85 11.40 8.88
C ALA A 1231 15.93 12.63 8.64
N ARG A 1232 16.45 13.83 8.89
CA ARG A 1232 15.70 15.10 8.79
C ARG A 1232 16.45 16.10 7.91
N SER A 1233 15.80 16.50 6.81
CA SER A 1233 16.27 17.56 5.90
C SER A 1233 16.35 18.91 6.61
N ASN A 1234 17.55 19.52 6.58
CA ASN A 1234 17.81 20.89 7.01
C ASN A 1234 18.50 21.64 5.88
N ASN A 1235 18.01 22.82 5.50
CA ASN A 1235 18.52 23.58 4.37
C ASN A 1235 18.15 25.06 4.41
N GLU A 1236 18.97 25.84 3.71
CA GLU A 1236 18.68 27.19 3.23
C GLU A 1236 18.26 27.13 1.76
N MET A 1237 17.25 27.89 1.36
CA MET A 1237 16.72 27.91 0.00
C MET A 1237 16.84 29.32 -0.57
N ASP A 1238 17.40 29.47 -1.77
CA ASP A 1238 17.51 30.77 -2.42
C ASP A 1238 16.12 31.24 -2.88
N ALA A 1239 15.56 32.23 -2.19
CA ALA A 1239 14.27 32.84 -2.53
C ALA A 1239 14.40 34.04 -3.48
N SER A 1240 15.59 34.33 -4.02
CA SER A 1240 15.86 35.52 -4.85
C SER A 1240 14.98 35.58 -6.10
N LYS A 1241 14.70 34.43 -6.72
CA LYS A 1241 13.78 34.31 -7.86
C LYS A 1241 12.37 34.80 -7.51
N LEU A 1242 11.82 34.33 -6.38
CA LEU A 1242 10.49 34.73 -5.90
C LEU A 1242 10.46 36.19 -5.42
N LYS A 1243 11.51 36.64 -4.72
CA LYS A 1243 11.67 38.04 -4.27
C LYS A 1243 11.83 39.04 -5.43
N LYS A 1244 12.34 38.61 -6.58
CA LYS A 1244 12.40 39.43 -7.80
C LYS A 1244 11.02 39.61 -8.45
N GLU A 1245 10.18 38.57 -8.43
CA GLU A 1245 8.81 38.58 -8.99
C GLU A 1245 7.80 39.27 -8.03
N PHE A 1246 8.07 39.24 -6.73
CA PHE A 1246 7.29 39.87 -5.66
C PHE A 1246 8.21 40.69 -4.73
N PRO A 1247 8.61 41.91 -5.12
CA PRO A 1247 9.51 42.78 -4.35
C PRO A 1247 9.03 43.11 -2.93
N GLU A 1248 7.73 43.00 -2.66
CA GLU A 1248 7.10 43.19 -1.36
C GLU A 1248 7.37 42.06 -0.34
N LEU A 1249 7.80 40.88 -0.79
CA LEU A 1249 8.00 39.67 0.03
C LEU A 1249 8.99 39.91 1.18
N LEU A 1250 8.56 39.77 2.43
CA LEU A 1250 9.41 40.08 3.59
C LEU A 1250 10.42 38.96 3.92
N PRO A 1251 11.63 39.32 4.42
CA PRO A 1251 12.56 38.36 5.04
C PRO A 1251 11.88 37.54 6.15
N ILE A 1252 12.30 36.30 6.35
CA ILE A 1252 11.60 35.35 7.24
C ILE A 1252 11.38 35.88 8.66
N LYS A 1253 12.35 36.59 9.25
CA LYS A 1253 12.26 37.14 10.60
C LYS A 1253 11.26 38.30 10.70
N GLU A 1254 11.18 39.16 9.68
CA GLU A 1254 10.21 40.26 9.61
C GLU A 1254 8.79 39.73 9.34
N SER A 1255 8.66 38.75 8.45
CA SER A 1255 7.39 38.09 8.15
C SER A 1255 6.81 37.37 9.38
N LEU A 1256 7.65 36.66 10.14
CA LEU A 1256 7.29 36.09 11.45
C LEU A 1256 6.76 37.15 12.42
N ILE A 1257 7.44 38.29 12.55
CA ILE A 1257 7.00 39.38 13.44
C ILE A 1257 5.64 39.94 12.98
N LYS A 1258 5.51 40.29 11.70
CA LYS A 1258 4.34 40.96 11.14
C LYS A 1258 3.08 40.09 11.06
N TYR A 1259 3.21 38.85 10.62
CA TYR A 1259 2.07 37.96 10.34
C TYR A 1259 1.77 36.95 11.45
N VAL A 1260 2.72 36.70 12.37
CA VAL A 1260 2.57 35.67 13.39
C VAL A 1260 2.67 36.22 14.82
N PHE A 1261 3.71 36.99 15.15
CA PHE A 1261 3.94 37.41 16.54
C PHE A 1261 3.18 38.67 16.96
N GLU A 1262 3.22 39.77 16.22
CA GLU A 1262 2.43 40.98 16.54
C GLU A 1262 0.91 40.71 16.58
N PRO A 1263 0.29 39.95 15.65
CA PRO A 1263 -1.15 39.65 15.71
C PRO A 1263 -1.58 38.77 16.90
N ASN A 1264 -0.66 38.03 17.53
CA ASN A 1264 -0.92 37.19 18.71
C ASN A 1264 -0.30 37.78 19.99
N LYS A 1265 0.27 38.98 19.92
CA LYS A 1265 0.98 39.63 21.03
C LYS A 1265 0.01 39.90 22.17
N LYS A 1266 0.31 39.37 23.34
CA LYS A 1266 -0.47 39.69 24.54
C LYS A 1266 -0.20 41.14 24.92
N THR A 1267 -1.18 42.03 24.70
CA THR A 1267 -1.23 43.29 25.44
C THR A 1267 -1.28 42.96 26.93
N SER A 1268 -0.36 43.54 27.69
CA SER A 1268 -0.36 43.46 29.16
C SER A 1268 -1.62 44.12 29.70
N ALA A 1269 -2.40 43.35 30.46
CA ALA A 1269 -3.56 43.79 31.24
C ALA A 1269 -3.22 43.73 32.74
#